data_AF-A0A483LA73-F1
#
_entry.id   AF-A0A483LA73-F1
#
_cell.length_a   1.000
_cell.length_b   1.000
_cell.length_c   1.000
_cell.angle_alpha   90.00
_cell.angle_beta   90.00
_cell.angle_gamma   90.00
#
_symmetry.space_group_name_H-M   'P 1'
#
loop_
_entity.id
_entity.type
_entity.pdbx_description
1 polymer ?
#
loop_
_entity_poly.entity_id
_entity_poly.type
_entity_poly.pdbx_seq_one_letter_code
_entity_poly.pdbx_strand_id
1 'polypeptide(L)'
;MADIENIGSSSPAILLLNAKNLDVAVNSITEAIWKDRFGKERKTWHGIESDFATQIASQRDQFATQITAQKNQFEGQISEQHDQFTAQITRQRDEFNDMLAASGYSWLKDYVDGPVTFTNRSQVTVYNGVAYRLAASAPIGFTTTGTDATSWENDSQYLVAIGDNDIRQQIQYQLGQWLPDAVSLFNVTTDYTAIRVRGFYFAYDGGAGIWIKTGNTDLSKAGSHVVDEAKIYNANGVEYALDVSYGEISVLSNGAKSYSFAKLLDQTTDNFVCLGQVINGIESHLTLGISTANDRKTYDGGARLDIIVPTNDYRIGKKYAKLYTGVDYYLNKSRIFIQAGASYKYSVTGKRLNGFQHGVDEITEKWEAVNKGIYWGSVSLQNVNIYGGTISGDHDIRSLRDSCSAGVGILVLNPEGFSTHGTVVREDCLWAVVETTAEVEATEFNKNGHAFDNNEIDYEYIVPAWVNAGITTRFGNFNRTTHYNSKFMGGRRGTYRNGCDWSALYNCEVTNRLAWRNAANVSGDIPEYIAVCTGTVLNVSGGYWGPAAAKDYNARYGTVYSTAQNHSFLAVYTEWTYNFLTVSAWGFNGKASRLSGLELKLISQYKDNFTEYSSLRFEGGCFPTTDDGGNSLYPDGFYHYDTPNGVSQFAWGTPIRDLGAFRHGGFDFFYGTYNVYVFSGTDWDSIRNRPYAKEMFNANGLQINAKPVMLPWQTPSVKSHICIWYKDHSGNFNPRNIYAWITAASQDGPNTDEALYKSFAEHMFDFGNGTKMAMIPNKRLTAWDGLYTYARNCGVMVDVPADGSTPITLIAVEAYQGGVPLFPAGCGNYIPETNGNSVLSPVTNPVGLDSSLGGGLFFPGDIIGPWSHVRRTQNGYIISPTLTPGYTLDRKMVTGGCTLEAAFKVAFSATVETVNSNATTIISIPAAYLPYVAVGIPLYITGGSSTGVTGQVRLIKRLLNSDGTSSNRYLVQGNTGAVGDTLTIDQAQVPAYTFYNDRNFNAITATSVTISGVSVANAHRSTYSSAIGYGGASGAKALEFYVNGGTAYTQRIVATSTTVMSLETGGNLSVNGNTYPNADGTYSLGTPSGRWSQVFASNSVIGTSDETHKTRPRADTPAETDAYYEIGQLPGVWQWLEKYMVEGDGARLHSGPTVQAAIAVMDKYGLDWREYSAFCYDEWDAQDAIIETWDDEWEVIPGTPAELDEEGNVVVEAVPETRTLIRAAGSNVIQEAREAGNVYAFRKEELLFWISRATIAKQQDIEKRLAAIEASMSS
;
A
#
# COMPACT_ATOMS: atom_id res chain seq x y z
N MET A 1 43.86 3.30 23.86
CA MET A 1 43.00 3.85 22.79
C MET A 1 42.70 2.68 21.87
N ALA A 2 41.49 2.13 21.93
CA ALA A 2 41.10 0.98 21.12
C ALA A 2 40.15 1.48 20.02
N ASP A 3 40.40 1.03 18.80
CA ASP A 3 39.85 1.54 17.55
C ASP A 3 38.33 1.72 17.54
N ILE A 4 37.89 2.97 17.36
CA ILE A 4 36.49 3.33 17.14
C ILE A 4 36.20 3.08 15.66
N GLU A 5 35.69 1.89 15.33
CA GLU A 5 35.17 1.61 13.99
C GLU A 5 33.91 2.45 13.70
N ASN A 6 33.81 2.92 12.45
CA ASN A 6 32.68 3.69 11.93
C ASN A 6 31.35 2.91 12.02
N ILE A 7 30.22 3.62 11.91
CA ILE A 7 28.86 3.06 12.00
C ILE A 7 28.68 1.92 10.98
N GLY A 8 28.33 0.73 11.47
CA GLY A 8 28.20 -0.50 10.67
C GLY A 8 28.72 -1.74 11.40
N SER A 9 28.26 -2.92 10.99
CA SER A 9 28.72 -4.22 11.50
C SER A 9 29.85 -4.76 10.63
N SER A 10 31.02 -4.14 10.73
CA SER A 10 32.27 -4.43 10.01
C SER A 10 32.86 -5.81 10.29
N SER A 11 32.47 -6.46 11.39
CA SER A 11 32.92 -7.81 11.73
C SER A 11 31.84 -8.60 12.47
N PRO A 12 31.90 -9.95 12.49
CA PRO A 12 30.98 -10.79 13.25
C PRO A 12 30.96 -10.48 14.75
N ALA A 13 32.11 -10.06 15.33
CA ALA A 13 32.19 -9.66 16.73
C ALA A 13 31.41 -8.36 16.99
N ILE A 14 31.53 -7.38 16.10
CA ILE A 14 30.77 -6.12 16.18
C ILE A 14 29.29 -6.34 15.87
N LEU A 15 28.94 -7.26 14.95
CA LEU A 15 27.57 -7.65 14.68
C LEU A 15 26.92 -8.28 15.93
N LEU A 16 27.61 -9.20 16.59
CA LEU A 16 27.14 -9.84 17.82
C LEU A 16 26.98 -8.81 18.95
N LEU A 17 27.92 -7.88 19.08
CA LEU A 17 27.85 -6.80 20.06
C LEU A 17 26.66 -5.88 19.79
N ASN A 18 26.45 -5.46 18.54
CA ASN A 18 25.30 -4.66 18.10
C ASN A 18 23.97 -5.39 18.33
N ALA A 19 23.91 -6.70 18.04
CA ALA A 19 22.71 -7.50 18.22
C ALA A 19 22.35 -7.67 19.71
N LYS A 20 23.31 -7.97 20.58
CA LYS A 20 23.09 -8.04 22.04
C LYS A 20 22.62 -6.70 22.59
N ASN A 21 23.27 -5.63 22.15
CA ASN A 21 22.91 -4.27 22.53
C ASN A 21 21.49 -3.88 22.09
N LEU A 22 21.09 -4.25 20.87
CA LEU A 22 19.74 -4.01 20.36
C LEU A 22 18.70 -4.86 21.10
N ASP A 23 19.03 -6.10 21.45
CA ASP A 23 18.17 -6.99 22.23
C ASP A 23 17.87 -6.39 23.61
N VAL A 24 18.88 -5.87 24.32
CA VAL A 24 18.65 -5.15 25.58
C VAL A 24 17.88 -3.84 25.34
N ALA A 25 18.17 -3.10 24.27
CA ALA A 25 17.50 -1.84 23.97
C ALA A 25 15.98 -2.00 23.75
N VAL A 26 15.55 -3.10 23.10
CA VAL A 26 14.16 -3.30 22.68
C VAL A 26 13.40 -4.26 23.59
N ASN A 27 14.03 -5.36 24.01
CA ASN A 27 13.35 -6.46 24.69
C ASN A 27 13.53 -6.46 26.22
N SER A 28 14.40 -5.61 26.76
CA SER A 28 14.53 -5.49 28.23
C SER A 28 13.26 -4.86 28.80
N ILE A 29 12.59 -5.58 29.70
CA ILE A 29 11.35 -5.18 30.37
C ILE A 29 11.56 -4.69 31.81
N THR A 30 12.82 -4.58 32.24
CA THR A 30 13.20 -4.19 33.61
C THR A 30 14.29 -3.13 33.65
N GLU A 31 15.21 -3.10 32.68
CA GLU A 31 16.27 -2.11 32.64
C GLU A 31 15.78 -0.86 31.91
N ALA A 32 15.81 0.31 32.56
CA ALA A 32 15.40 1.57 31.94
C ALA A 32 16.49 2.17 31.02
N ILE A 33 17.74 1.73 31.19
CA ILE A 33 18.91 2.28 30.51
C ILE A 33 19.76 1.12 29.98
N TRP A 34 20.20 1.24 28.73
CA TRP A 34 21.23 0.38 28.14
C TRP A 34 22.44 1.23 27.73
N LYS A 35 23.61 0.60 27.64
CA LYS A 35 24.82 1.25 27.11
C LYS A 35 24.99 0.87 25.65
N ASP A 36 25.06 1.87 24.78
CA ASP A 36 25.33 1.62 23.38
C ASP A 36 26.74 1.08 23.16
N ARG A 37 27.06 0.67 21.93
CA ARG A 37 28.36 0.08 21.59
C ARG A 37 29.55 1.03 21.84
N PHE A 38 29.28 2.33 22.01
CA PHE A 38 30.27 3.36 22.33
C PHE A 38 30.32 3.67 23.84
N GLY A 39 29.61 2.89 24.66
CA GLY A 39 29.52 3.05 26.10
C GLY A 39 28.60 4.19 26.54
N LYS A 40 27.79 4.77 25.64
CA LYS A 40 26.89 5.87 25.99
C LYS A 40 25.56 5.33 26.50
N GLU A 41 25.13 5.84 27.65
CA GLU A 41 23.85 5.47 28.26
C GLU A 41 22.69 6.04 27.44
N ARG A 42 21.73 5.17 27.11
CA ARG A 42 20.51 5.47 26.37
C ARG A 42 19.33 4.76 27.01
N LYS A 43 18.13 5.27 26.81
CA LYS A 43 16.93 4.61 27.32
C LYS A 43 16.60 3.37 26.49
N THR A 44 16.20 2.31 27.17
CA THR A 44 15.55 1.15 26.53
C THR A 44 14.12 1.53 26.16
N TRP A 45 13.44 0.67 25.41
CA TRP A 45 12.01 0.82 25.14
C TRP A 45 11.19 0.87 26.44
N HIS A 46 11.49 -0.03 27.39
CA HIS A 46 10.89 -0.02 28.73
C HIS A 46 11.15 1.28 29.51
N GLY A 47 12.36 1.83 29.45
CA GLY A 47 12.68 3.10 30.09
C GLY A 47 11.90 4.29 29.50
N ILE A 48 11.68 4.29 28.19
CA ILE A 48 10.85 5.30 27.51
C ILE A 48 9.38 5.15 27.92
N GLU A 49 8.85 3.93 27.95
CA GLU A 49 7.48 3.65 28.39
C GLU A 49 7.25 4.02 29.86
N SER A 50 8.23 3.74 30.73
CA SER A 50 8.19 4.08 32.16
C SER A 50 8.19 5.60 32.40
N ASP A 51 9.04 6.34 31.67
CA ASP A 51 9.06 7.80 31.76
C ASP A 51 7.78 8.42 31.18
N PHE A 52 7.25 7.87 30.09
CA PHE A 52 5.99 8.32 29.51
C PHE A 52 4.81 8.06 30.47
N ALA A 53 4.77 6.89 31.12
CA ALA A 53 3.78 6.59 32.15
C ALA A 53 3.91 7.53 33.37
N THR A 54 5.14 7.84 33.79
CA THR A 54 5.41 8.80 34.87
C THR A 54 4.99 10.22 34.48
N GLN A 55 5.23 10.63 33.24
CA GLN A 55 4.79 11.91 32.71
C GLN A 55 3.26 12.01 32.68
N ILE A 56 2.56 10.97 32.21
CA ILE A 56 1.10 10.91 32.23
C ILE A 56 0.56 10.97 33.65
N ALA A 57 1.17 10.23 34.59
CA ALA A 57 0.79 10.29 36.00
C ALA A 57 0.98 11.69 36.59
N SER A 58 2.12 12.34 36.32
CA SER A 58 2.37 13.72 36.75
C SER A 58 1.39 14.71 36.14
N GLN A 59 1.04 14.57 34.87
CA GLN A 59 0.05 15.43 34.22
C GLN A 59 -1.34 15.22 34.83
N ARG A 60 -1.72 13.97 35.12
CA ARG A 60 -2.98 13.65 35.80
C ARG A 60 -3.03 14.27 37.20
N ASP A 61 -1.95 14.19 37.96
CA ASP A 61 -1.91 14.72 39.33
C ASP A 61 -1.88 16.26 39.34
N GLN A 62 -1.19 16.89 38.37
CA GLN A 62 -1.25 18.33 38.16
C GLN A 62 -2.66 18.79 37.76
N PHE A 63 -3.33 18.06 36.87
CA PHE A 63 -4.70 18.34 36.46
C PHE A 63 -5.68 18.16 37.62
N ALA A 64 -5.54 17.11 38.43
CA ALA A 64 -6.34 16.90 39.64
C ALA A 64 -6.12 18.02 40.68
N THR A 65 -4.88 18.50 40.84
CA THR A 65 -4.55 19.63 41.69
C THR A 65 -5.17 20.93 41.16
N GLN A 66 -5.14 21.17 39.85
CA GLN A 66 -5.80 22.32 39.22
C GLN A 66 -7.32 22.28 39.38
N ILE A 67 -7.95 21.13 39.19
CA ILE A 67 -9.39 20.94 39.44
C ILE A 67 -9.72 21.22 40.90
N THR A 68 -8.91 20.73 41.84
CA THR A 68 -9.14 20.95 43.28
C THR A 68 -8.95 22.42 43.65
N ALA A 69 -7.96 23.10 43.06
CA ALA A 69 -7.75 24.54 43.26
C ALA A 69 -8.90 25.38 42.68
N GLN A 70 -9.38 25.04 41.48
CA GLN A 70 -10.54 25.69 40.87
C GLN A 70 -11.80 25.44 41.68
N LYS A 71 -12.00 24.21 42.18
CA LYS A 71 -13.11 23.87 43.08
C LYS A 71 -13.06 24.71 44.36
N ASN A 72 -11.90 24.81 45.02
CA ASN A 72 -11.75 25.59 46.23
C ASN A 72 -11.96 27.10 45.98
N GLN A 73 -11.53 27.62 44.82
CA GLN A 73 -11.81 29.00 44.43
C GLN A 73 -13.30 29.24 44.19
N PHE A 74 -13.97 28.31 43.51
CA PHE A 74 -15.40 28.40 43.26
C PHE A 74 -16.22 28.28 44.55
N GLU A 75 -15.86 27.35 45.44
CA GLU A 75 -16.47 27.22 46.77
C GLU A 75 -16.23 28.47 47.63
N GLY A 76 -15.04 29.07 47.56
CA GLY A 76 -14.73 30.34 48.21
C GLY A 76 -15.58 31.49 47.66
N GLN A 77 -15.72 31.59 46.33
CA GLN A 77 -16.59 32.58 45.68
C GLN A 77 -18.06 32.40 46.06
N ILE A 78 -18.55 31.16 46.13
CA ILE A 78 -19.92 30.88 46.60
C ILE A 78 -20.09 31.28 48.06
N SER A 79 -19.11 30.97 48.92
CA SER A 79 -19.16 31.37 50.34
C SER A 79 -19.14 32.89 50.48
N GLU A 80 -18.29 33.60 49.74
CA GLU A 80 -18.25 35.07 49.75
C GLU A 80 -19.55 35.67 49.22
N GLN A 81 -20.13 35.12 48.14
CA GLN A 81 -21.44 35.53 47.63
C GLN A 81 -22.55 35.25 48.64
N HIS A 82 -22.50 34.11 49.34
CA HIS A 82 -23.44 33.75 50.39
C HIS A 82 -23.34 34.72 51.58
N ASP A 83 -22.13 35.06 52.02
CA ASP A 83 -21.90 36.02 53.09
C ASP A 83 -22.34 37.43 52.69
N GLN A 84 -22.06 37.85 51.45
CA GLN A 84 -22.54 39.11 50.89
C GLN A 84 -24.07 39.17 50.81
N PHE A 85 -24.70 38.08 50.38
CA PHE A 85 -26.15 37.94 50.32
C PHE A 85 -26.79 37.93 51.70
N THR A 86 -26.23 37.20 52.66
CA THR A 86 -26.67 37.19 54.06
C THR A 86 -26.51 38.57 54.69
N ALA A 87 -25.40 39.27 54.43
CA ALA A 87 -25.18 40.64 54.89
C ALA A 87 -26.11 41.65 54.21
N GLN A 88 -26.49 41.42 52.95
CA GLN A 88 -27.48 42.21 52.23
C GLN A 88 -28.88 41.99 52.80
N ILE A 89 -29.31 40.74 53.04
CA ILE A 89 -30.59 40.43 53.69
C ILE A 89 -30.63 40.97 55.11
N THR A 90 -29.54 40.88 55.85
CA THR A 90 -29.46 41.43 57.22
C THR A 90 -29.60 42.94 57.18
N ARG A 91 -28.91 43.64 56.27
CA ARG A 91 -29.10 45.08 56.05
C ARG A 91 -30.52 45.43 55.61
N GLN A 92 -31.11 44.68 54.68
CA GLN A 92 -32.49 44.90 54.24
C GLN A 92 -33.51 44.66 55.36
N ARG A 93 -33.26 43.68 56.23
CA ARG A 93 -34.06 43.42 57.43
C ARG A 93 -33.91 44.56 58.43
N ASP A 94 -32.70 45.06 58.64
CA ASP A 94 -32.43 46.16 59.55
C ASP A 94 -32.99 47.48 58.99
N GLU A 95 -32.89 47.72 57.67
CA GLU A 95 -33.58 48.80 56.94
C GLU A 95 -35.11 48.65 57.00
N PHE A 96 -35.65 47.42 56.93
CA PHE A 96 -37.08 47.15 57.10
C PHE A 96 -37.53 47.41 58.54
N ASN A 97 -36.72 47.07 59.54
CA ASN A 97 -36.96 47.40 60.94
C ASN A 97 -36.90 48.91 61.19
N ASP A 98 -35.96 49.60 60.55
CA ASP A 98 -35.85 51.07 60.56
C ASP A 98 -37.03 51.72 59.80
N MET A 99 -37.51 51.11 58.71
CA MET A 99 -38.74 51.51 58.01
C MET A 99 -39.99 51.31 58.88
N LEU A 100 -40.06 50.22 59.64
CA LEU A 100 -41.13 49.97 60.61
C LEU A 100 -41.14 51.05 61.69
N ALA A 101 -39.96 51.45 62.19
CA ALA A 101 -39.80 52.55 63.12
C ALA A 101 -40.12 53.94 62.50
N ALA A 102 -39.90 54.11 61.19
CA ALA A 102 -40.18 55.33 60.43
C ALA A 102 -41.62 55.45 59.89
N SER A 103 -42.40 54.35 59.88
CA SER A 103 -43.74 54.27 59.29
C SER A 103 -44.82 55.13 59.98
N GLY A 104 -44.50 55.74 61.12
CA GLY A 104 -45.42 56.58 61.90
C GLY A 104 -46.54 55.81 62.61
N TYR A 105 -46.60 54.49 62.45
CA TYR A 105 -47.56 53.62 63.13
C TYR A 105 -47.01 53.06 64.45
N SER A 106 -47.80 53.14 65.52
CA SER A 106 -47.46 52.64 66.86
C SER A 106 -48.16 51.30 67.08
N TRP A 107 -47.41 50.20 67.06
CA TRP A 107 -47.96 48.87 67.25
C TRP A 107 -48.41 48.63 68.69
N LEU A 108 -49.68 48.30 68.86
CA LEU A 108 -50.27 47.82 70.11
C LEU A 108 -50.09 46.30 70.21
N LYS A 109 -50.42 45.71 71.36
CA LYS A 109 -50.46 44.25 71.51
C LYS A 109 -51.41 43.63 70.48
N ASP A 110 -51.20 42.37 70.16
CA ASP A 110 -52.12 41.61 69.32
C ASP A 110 -53.49 41.55 70.00
N TYR A 111 -54.54 41.54 69.19
CA TYR A 111 -55.91 41.59 69.69
C TYR A 111 -56.23 40.40 70.62
N VAL A 112 -55.59 39.25 70.39
CA VAL A 112 -55.74 38.05 71.23
C VAL A 112 -55.02 38.13 72.59
N ASP A 113 -54.14 39.10 72.79
CA ASP A 113 -53.29 39.22 73.98
C ASP A 113 -53.84 40.18 75.06
N GLY A 114 -55.03 40.76 74.84
CA GLY A 114 -55.68 41.66 75.80
C GLY A 114 -56.58 42.70 75.13
N PRO A 115 -57.58 43.26 75.84
CA PRO A 115 -58.23 44.50 75.41
C PRO A 115 -57.20 45.58 75.08
N VAL A 116 -57.18 46.06 73.84
CA VAL A 116 -56.23 47.08 73.37
C VAL A 116 -56.92 48.42 73.18
N THR A 117 -56.36 49.47 73.77
CA THR A 117 -56.87 50.84 73.67
C THR A 117 -56.13 51.62 72.59
N PHE A 118 -56.85 52.07 71.57
CA PHE A 118 -56.34 52.96 70.52
C PHE A 118 -56.39 54.42 70.99
N THR A 119 -55.29 54.90 71.55
CA THR A 119 -55.08 56.29 72.00
C THR A 119 -54.82 57.27 70.86
N ASN A 120 -54.51 56.80 69.64
CA ASN A 120 -54.44 57.63 68.44
C ASN A 120 -54.74 56.77 67.17
N ARG A 121 -54.89 57.42 66.00
CA ARG A 121 -55.25 56.74 64.74
C ARG A 121 -54.09 56.09 63.99
N SER A 122 -52.85 56.36 64.40
CA SER A 122 -51.68 55.67 63.88
C SER A 122 -51.34 54.43 64.72
N GLN A 123 -52.18 54.04 65.69
CA GLN A 123 -52.02 52.79 66.41
C GLN A 123 -52.66 51.61 65.67
N VAL A 124 -51.99 50.47 65.72
CA VAL A 124 -52.32 49.26 64.96
C VAL A 124 -52.27 48.04 65.88
N THR A 125 -53.26 47.15 65.79
CA THR A 125 -53.25 45.82 66.44
C THR A 125 -53.30 44.74 65.38
N VAL A 126 -52.90 43.51 65.71
CA VAL A 126 -52.93 42.37 64.79
C VAL A 126 -53.94 41.33 65.29
N TYR A 127 -54.75 40.79 64.38
CA TYR A 127 -55.65 39.67 64.65
C TYR A 127 -55.59 38.68 63.48
N ASN A 128 -55.40 37.39 63.76
CA ASN A 128 -55.22 36.34 62.74
C ASN A 128 -54.18 36.69 61.64
N GLY A 129 -53.07 37.33 62.03
CA GLY A 129 -51.99 37.68 61.12
C GLY A 129 -52.26 38.87 60.20
N VAL A 130 -53.39 39.57 60.36
CA VAL A 130 -53.73 40.78 59.61
C VAL A 130 -53.68 42.00 60.54
N ALA A 131 -53.08 43.09 60.08
CA ALA A 131 -52.94 44.32 60.83
C ALA A 131 -54.16 45.23 60.65
N TYR A 132 -54.70 45.76 61.75
CA TYR A 132 -55.90 46.59 61.78
C TYR A 132 -55.65 47.90 62.52
N ARG A 133 -56.10 49.01 61.92
CA ARG A 133 -56.16 50.33 62.58
C ARG A 133 -57.59 50.70 62.91
N LEU A 134 -57.74 51.70 63.77
CA LEU A 134 -59.04 52.28 64.08
C LEU A 134 -59.72 52.86 62.83
N ALA A 135 -60.97 52.50 62.60
CA ALA A 135 -61.81 53.05 61.54
C ALA A 135 -61.99 54.56 61.72
N ALA A 136 -62.14 55.32 60.62
CA ALA A 136 -62.35 56.77 60.70
C ALA A 136 -63.64 57.14 61.48
N SER A 137 -64.64 56.27 61.42
CA SER A 137 -65.94 56.37 62.11
C SER A 137 -65.88 56.08 63.61
N ALA A 138 -64.80 55.49 64.12
CA ALA A 138 -64.66 55.14 65.54
C ALA A 138 -63.93 56.25 66.33
N PRO A 139 -64.34 56.50 67.59
CA PRO A 139 -63.72 57.53 68.43
C PRO A 139 -62.32 57.13 68.93
N ILE A 140 -61.40 58.10 68.97
CA ILE A 140 -60.08 57.91 69.58
C ILE A 140 -60.27 57.66 71.08
N GLY A 141 -59.58 56.65 71.63
CA GLY A 141 -59.80 56.10 72.97
C GLY A 141 -60.60 54.79 72.98
N PHE A 142 -61.05 54.31 71.81
CA PHE A 142 -61.70 53.01 71.66
C PHE A 142 -60.83 51.88 72.22
N THR A 143 -61.41 51.06 73.07
CA THR A 143 -60.77 49.87 73.65
C THR A 143 -61.53 48.64 73.19
N THR A 144 -60.82 47.65 72.66
CA THR A 144 -61.45 46.38 72.26
C THR A 144 -62.09 45.72 73.48
N THR A 145 -63.24 45.10 73.28
CA THR A 145 -64.12 44.55 74.30
C THR A 145 -63.67 43.17 74.78
N GLY A 146 -62.76 42.49 74.07
CA GLY A 146 -62.21 41.20 74.46
C GLY A 146 -61.01 40.75 73.61
N THR A 147 -60.71 39.44 73.64
CA THR A 147 -59.49 38.83 73.10
C THR A 147 -59.73 37.56 72.30
N ASP A 148 -60.97 37.32 71.88
CA ASP A 148 -61.39 36.08 71.24
C ASP A 148 -62.26 36.36 69.99
N ALA A 149 -62.65 35.31 69.28
CA ALA A 149 -63.47 35.43 68.07
C ALA A 149 -64.84 36.08 68.33
N THR A 150 -65.43 35.84 69.51
CA THR A 150 -66.74 36.37 69.90
C THR A 150 -66.70 37.89 70.11
N SER A 151 -65.66 38.39 70.76
CA SER A 151 -65.42 39.83 70.91
C SER A 151 -64.99 40.47 69.59
N TRP A 152 -64.22 39.77 68.75
CA TRP A 152 -63.80 40.24 67.44
C TRP A 152 -64.97 40.56 66.49
N GLU A 153 -66.03 39.74 66.48
CA GLU A 153 -67.24 40.03 65.68
C GLU A 153 -67.87 41.38 66.04
N ASN A 154 -67.77 41.79 67.30
CA ASN A 154 -68.28 43.08 67.75
C ASN A 154 -67.29 44.24 67.54
N ASP A 155 -65.99 44.02 67.67
CA ASP A 155 -65.00 45.09 67.57
C ASP A 155 -64.52 45.36 66.14
N SER A 156 -64.57 44.36 65.26
CA SER A 156 -64.10 44.45 63.87
C SER A 156 -64.82 45.54 63.05
N GLN A 157 -66.05 45.91 63.42
CA GLN A 157 -66.77 47.04 62.78
C GLN A 157 -66.11 48.40 63.04
N TYR A 158 -65.31 48.53 64.09
CA TYR A 158 -64.59 49.75 64.47
C TYR A 158 -63.13 49.74 63.99
N LEU A 159 -62.72 48.69 63.28
CA LEU A 159 -61.36 48.45 62.82
C LEU A 159 -61.33 48.27 61.30
N VAL A 160 -60.26 48.73 60.66
CA VAL A 160 -60.06 48.62 59.20
C VAL A 160 -58.72 47.93 58.95
N ALA A 161 -58.74 46.88 58.13
CA ALA A 161 -57.54 46.18 57.71
C ALA A 161 -56.62 47.11 56.92
N ILE A 162 -55.34 47.09 57.26
CA ILE A 162 -54.31 47.84 56.55
C ILE A 162 -53.67 46.88 55.55
N GLY A 163 -53.95 47.05 54.26
CA GLY A 163 -53.18 46.42 53.17
C GLY A 163 -53.91 45.50 52.18
N ASP A 164 -55.12 45.02 52.45
CA ASP A 164 -55.64 43.86 51.68
C ASP A 164 -56.34 44.19 50.33
N ASN A 165 -56.81 45.43 50.12
CA ASN A 165 -57.54 45.78 48.89
C ASN A 165 -56.60 46.21 47.73
N ASP A 166 -55.52 46.93 48.04
CA ASP A 166 -54.53 47.38 47.04
C ASP A 166 -53.58 46.25 46.62
N ILE A 167 -53.18 45.37 47.55
CA ILE A 167 -52.31 44.23 47.24
C ILE A 167 -53.02 43.21 46.33
N ARG A 168 -54.33 42.97 46.54
CA ARG A 168 -55.11 42.06 45.68
C ARG A 168 -55.26 42.58 44.25
N GLN A 169 -55.48 43.90 44.08
CA GLN A 169 -55.53 44.53 42.76
C GLN A 169 -54.15 44.64 42.10
N GLN A 170 -53.08 44.91 42.86
CA GLN A 170 -51.72 44.96 42.33
C GLN A 170 -51.19 43.57 41.93
N ILE A 171 -51.54 42.49 42.66
CA ILE A 171 -51.19 41.11 42.30
C ILE A 171 -51.93 40.66 41.03
N GLN A 172 -53.21 41.04 40.84
CA GLN A 172 -53.93 40.80 39.59
C GLN A 172 -53.37 41.61 38.41
N TYR A 173 -52.92 42.85 38.65
CA TYR A 173 -52.34 43.72 37.63
C TYR A 173 -50.90 43.31 37.24
N GLN A 174 -50.14 42.68 38.15
CA GLN A 174 -48.74 42.30 37.94
C GLN A 174 -48.50 40.83 37.57
N LEU A 175 -49.43 39.90 37.87
CA LEU A 175 -49.22 38.45 37.65
C LEU A 175 -50.16 37.78 36.62
N GLY A 176 -51.21 38.46 36.14
CA GLY A 176 -52.19 37.91 35.19
C GLY A 176 -53.31 37.08 35.86
N GLN A 177 -54.35 36.74 35.08
CA GLN A 177 -55.53 36.01 35.60
C GLN A 177 -55.27 34.50 35.62
N TRP A 178 -55.61 33.83 36.72
CA TRP A 178 -55.55 32.36 36.81
C TRP A 178 -56.89 31.72 36.43
N LEU A 179 -56.82 30.69 35.57
CA LEU A 179 -57.92 29.78 35.26
C LEU A 179 -57.51 28.33 35.59
N PRO A 180 -58.47 27.43 35.89
CA PRO A 180 -58.16 26.03 36.15
C PRO A 180 -57.53 25.34 34.93
N ASP A 181 -58.01 25.67 33.72
CA ASP A 181 -57.54 25.11 32.46
C ASP A 181 -57.76 26.09 31.28
N ALA A 182 -57.16 25.80 30.12
CA ALA A 182 -57.26 26.65 28.93
C ALA A 182 -58.67 26.65 28.33
N VAL A 183 -59.36 25.50 28.27
CA VAL A 183 -60.72 25.42 27.72
C VAL A 183 -61.76 26.21 28.53
N SER A 184 -61.51 26.47 29.82
CA SER A 184 -62.34 27.38 30.62
C SER A 184 -62.45 28.77 30.02
N LEU A 185 -61.44 29.23 29.27
CA LEU A 185 -61.45 30.51 28.57
C LEU A 185 -62.57 30.63 27.55
N PHE A 186 -63.06 29.52 26.98
CA PHE A 186 -64.14 29.53 25.99
C PHE A 186 -65.44 30.16 26.50
N ASN A 187 -65.65 30.16 27.83
CA ASN A 187 -66.83 30.72 28.46
C ASN A 187 -66.56 32.08 29.13
N VAL A 188 -65.33 32.57 29.09
CA VAL A 188 -64.93 33.84 29.72
C VAL A 188 -65.22 34.99 28.77
N THR A 189 -66.01 35.96 29.21
CA THR A 189 -66.34 37.20 28.46
C THR A 189 -65.49 38.40 28.85
N THR A 190 -64.69 38.27 29.91
CA THR A 190 -63.77 39.32 30.36
C THR A 190 -62.43 39.20 29.65
N ASP A 191 -61.88 40.33 29.24
CA ASP A 191 -60.58 40.40 28.60
C ASP A 191 -59.47 40.55 29.62
N TYR A 192 -58.45 39.70 29.52
CA TYR A 192 -57.25 39.77 30.35
C TYR A 192 -56.03 40.01 29.45
N THR A 193 -54.98 40.63 29.98
CA THR A 193 -53.72 40.83 29.23
C THR A 193 -52.92 39.54 29.10
N ALA A 194 -52.90 38.73 30.16
CA ALA A 194 -52.32 37.39 30.18
C ALA A 194 -53.16 36.47 31.08
N ILE A 195 -53.27 35.21 30.68
CA ILE A 195 -54.01 34.17 31.37
C ILE A 195 -53.07 33.02 31.69
N ARG A 196 -53.00 32.63 32.96
CA ARG A 196 -52.23 31.47 33.42
C ARG A 196 -53.19 30.32 33.68
N VAL A 197 -52.87 29.14 33.17
CA VAL A 197 -53.70 27.93 33.30
C VAL A 197 -52.93 26.81 33.99
N ARG A 198 -53.62 25.96 34.76
CA ARG A 198 -53.01 24.79 35.43
C ARG A 198 -53.05 23.53 34.56
N GLY A 199 -53.68 23.60 33.40
CA GLY A 199 -53.81 22.51 32.41
C GLY A 199 -54.49 23.01 31.14
N PHE A 200 -54.65 22.17 30.13
CA PHE A 200 -55.34 22.56 28.89
C PHE A 200 -56.83 22.20 28.91
N TYR A 201 -57.15 20.93 29.14
CA TYR A 201 -58.52 20.41 29.18
C TYR A 201 -59.10 20.35 30.61
N PHE A 202 -58.25 20.12 31.61
CA PHE A 202 -58.60 20.13 33.02
C PHE A 202 -57.36 20.47 33.85
N ALA A 203 -57.56 20.98 35.06
CA ALA A 203 -56.45 21.36 35.93
C ALA A 203 -55.49 20.17 36.20
N TYR A 204 -54.19 20.42 36.08
CA TYR A 204 -53.10 19.46 36.30
C TYR A 204 -53.01 18.31 35.30
N ASP A 205 -53.56 18.47 34.08
CA ASP A 205 -53.38 17.51 32.98
C ASP A 205 -51.98 17.53 32.34
N GLY A 206 -51.09 18.41 32.82
CA GLY A 206 -49.74 18.61 32.28
C GLY A 206 -49.67 19.64 31.14
N GLY A 207 -50.80 20.23 30.74
CA GLY A 207 -50.90 21.31 29.76
C GLY A 207 -50.92 22.71 30.37
N ALA A 208 -50.22 22.92 31.49
CA ALA A 208 -50.09 24.24 32.09
C ALA A 208 -49.35 25.19 31.13
N GLY A 209 -49.72 26.47 31.14
CA GLY A 209 -49.14 27.44 30.21
C GLY A 209 -49.64 28.86 30.46
N ILE A 210 -49.04 29.82 29.77
CA ILE A 210 -49.45 31.22 29.78
C ILE A 210 -49.97 31.58 28.39
N TRP A 211 -51.13 32.20 28.33
CA TRP A 211 -51.77 32.65 27.09
C TRP A 211 -51.86 34.17 27.10
N ILE A 212 -51.22 34.82 26.12
CA ILE A 212 -51.06 36.26 26.03
C ILE A 212 -52.04 36.81 24.99
N LYS A 213 -52.79 37.87 25.34
CA LYS A 213 -53.71 38.53 24.42
C LYS A 213 -52.93 39.15 23.26
N THR A 214 -53.32 38.84 22.02
CA THR A 214 -52.61 39.34 20.81
C THR A 214 -53.09 40.71 20.36
N GLY A 215 -54.29 41.13 20.83
CA GLY A 215 -54.96 42.35 20.38
C GLY A 215 -55.94 42.15 19.23
N ASN A 216 -56.01 40.94 18.66
CA ASN A 216 -56.97 40.57 17.62
C ASN A 216 -58.28 40.04 18.21
N THR A 217 -59.38 40.28 17.51
CA THR A 217 -60.71 39.73 17.84
C THR A 217 -61.35 39.15 16.59
N ASP A 218 -61.74 37.89 16.63
CA ASP A 218 -62.45 37.16 15.58
C ASP A 218 -63.68 36.46 16.17
N LEU A 219 -64.85 37.05 15.94
CA LEU A 219 -66.13 36.53 16.42
C LEU A 219 -66.49 35.15 15.85
N SER A 220 -65.98 34.80 14.67
CA SER A 220 -66.24 33.49 14.06
C SER A 220 -65.55 32.34 14.79
N LYS A 221 -64.51 32.66 15.56
CA LYS A 221 -63.70 31.72 16.35
C LYS A 221 -64.02 31.79 17.85
N ALA A 222 -65.05 32.53 18.27
CA ALA A 222 -65.41 32.64 19.68
C ALA A 222 -65.59 31.27 20.35
N GLY A 223 -64.94 31.07 21.50
CA GLY A 223 -64.97 29.81 22.25
C GLY A 223 -64.29 28.63 21.55
N SER A 224 -63.26 28.89 20.73
CA SER A 224 -62.54 27.86 19.98
C SER A 224 -61.03 27.86 20.20
N HIS A 225 -60.38 26.78 19.76
CA HIS A 225 -58.93 26.60 19.77
C HIS A 225 -58.45 26.24 18.36
N VAL A 226 -57.49 27.02 17.86
CA VAL A 226 -56.82 26.81 16.57
C VAL A 226 -55.46 26.19 16.85
N VAL A 227 -55.43 24.87 16.88
CA VAL A 227 -54.27 24.08 17.32
C VAL A 227 -53.02 24.32 16.47
N ASP A 228 -53.15 24.47 15.15
CA ASP A 228 -52.02 24.64 14.19
C ASP A 228 -51.38 26.03 14.26
N GLU A 229 -51.95 26.94 15.05
CA GLU A 229 -51.41 28.30 15.29
C GLU A 229 -51.14 28.54 16.79
N ALA A 230 -51.34 27.55 17.66
CA ALA A 230 -51.32 27.68 19.13
C ALA A 230 -52.07 28.92 19.65
N LYS A 231 -53.29 29.14 19.11
CA LYS A 231 -54.18 30.25 19.46
C LYS A 231 -55.50 29.77 20.05
N ILE A 232 -55.97 30.47 21.07
CA ILE A 232 -57.23 30.21 21.75
C ILE A 232 -58.08 31.49 21.81
N TYR A 233 -59.40 31.34 21.72
CA TYR A 233 -60.32 32.47 21.65
C TYR A 233 -61.34 32.40 22.79
N ASN A 234 -61.53 33.52 23.50
CA ASN A 234 -62.53 33.59 24.57
C ASN A 234 -63.97 33.64 24.02
N ALA A 235 -64.97 33.77 24.91
CA ALA A 235 -66.39 33.79 24.51
C ALA A 235 -66.76 34.96 23.58
N ASN A 236 -65.96 36.04 23.57
CA ASN A 236 -66.15 37.21 22.71
C ASN A 236 -65.26 37.17 21.43
N GLY A 237 -64.57 36.06 21.18
CA GLY A 237 -63.66 35.93 20.05
C GLY A 237 -62.33 36.68 20.21
N VAL A 238 -61.96 37.10 21.42
CA VAL A 238 -60.66 37.73 21.67
C VAL A 238 -59.56 36.66 21.63
N GLU A 239 -58.54 36.93 20.82
CA GLU A 239 -57.43 36.01 20.54
C GLU A 239 -56.34 36.07 21.62
N TYR A 240 -55.91 34.90 22.06
CA TYR A 240 -54.76 34.69 22.92
C TYR A 240 -53.82 33.68 22.26
N ALA A 241 -52.53 33.97 22.26
CA ALA A 241 -51.48 33.08 21.77
C ALA A 241 -50.74 32.44 22.95
N LEU A 242 -50.29 31.19 22.76
CA LEU A 242 -49.49 30.50 23.77
C LEU A 242 -48.10 31.16 23.88
N ASP A 243 -47.69 31.44 25.11
CA ASP A 243 -46.36 31.97 25.40
C ASP A 243 -45.32 30.84 25.34
N VAL A 244 -44.45 30.91 24.33
CA VAL A 244 -43.35 29.96 24.09
C VAL A 244 -41.98 30.57 24.42
N SER A 245 -41.93 31.70 25.13
CA SER A 245 -40.67 32.38 25.46
C SER A 245 -39.80 31.62 26.47
N TYR A 246 -40.32 30.54 27.06
CA TYR A 246 -39.61 29.63 27.95
C TYR A 246 -38.79 28.61 27.16
N GLY A 247 -37.62 28.22 27.67
CA GLY A 247 -36.72 27.29 26.98
C GLY A 247 -37.27 25.88 26.77
N GLU A 248 -38.37 25.50 27.41
CA GLU A 248 -39.07 24.23 27.21
C GLU A 248 -40.60 24.42 27.22
N ILE A 249 -41.32 23.57 26.46
CA ILE A 249 -42.79 23.57 26.46
C ILE A 249 -43.37 22.18 26.19
N SER A 250 -44.43 21.83 26.93
CA SER A 250 -45.17 20.58 26.72
C SER A 250 -46.16 20.71 25.58
N VAL A 251 -46.24 19.69 24.71
CA VAL A 251 -47.31 19.64 23.67
C VAL A 251 -48.71 19.61 24.28
N LEU A 252 -48.85 19.18 25.54
CA LEU A 252 -50.14 19.23 26.24
C LEU A 252 -50.61 20.67 26.47
N SER A 253 -49.70 21.65 26.53
CA SER A 253 -50.02 23.08 26.70
C SER A 253 -50.72 23.68 25.47
N ASN A 254 -50.59 23.04 24.31
CA ASN A 254 -51.37 23.35 23.10
C ASN A 254 -52.41 22.24 22.80
N GLY A 255 -52.84 21.50 23.82
CA GLY A 255 -53.98 20.58 23.75
C GLY A 255 -53.71 19.23 23.09
N ALA A 256 -52.46 18.74 23.02
CA ALA A 256 -52.24 17.35 22.59
C ALA A 256 -53.05 16.35 23.44
N LYS A 257 -53.59 15.33 22.78
CA LYS A 257 -54.36 14.25 23.41
C LYS A 257 -53.76 12.89 23.13
N SER A 258 -53.84 12.01 24.13
CA SER A 258 -53.57 10.60 23.92
C SER A 258 -54.82 9.81 23.55
N TYR A 259 -54.61 8.66 22.91
CA TYR A 259 -55.69 7.86 22.34
C TYR A 259 -55.52 6.37 22.66
N SER A 260 -56.64 5.64 22.73
CA SER A 260 -56.60 4.18 22.71
C SER A 260 -56.14 3.68 21.34
N PHE A 261 -55.56 2.49 21.30
CA PHE A 261 -55.07 1.88 20.05
C PHE A 261 -56.11 1.86 18.92
N ALA A 262 -57.39 1.54 19.22
CA ALA A 262 -58.47 1.56 18.23
C ALA A 262 -58.70 2.96 17.62
N LYS A 263 -58.57 4.03 18.41
CA LYS A 263 -58.69 5.42 17.92
C LYS A 263 -57.44 5.89 17.17
N LEU A 264 -56.27 5.36 17.49
CA LEU A 264 -55.03 5.63 16.74
C LEU A 264 -55.13 5.12 15.29
N LEU A 265 -55.75 3.95 15.10
CA LEU A 265 -55.90 3.31 13.78
C LEU A 265 -57.13 3.75 12.97
N ASP A 266 -58.04 4.53 13.56
CA ASP A 266 -59.31 4.89 12.92
C ASP A 266 -59.11 5.93 11.80
N GLN A 267 -59.04 5.48 10.56
CA GLN A 267 -58.93 6.36 9.40
C GLN A 267 -60.28 6.92 8.90
N THR A 268 -61.41 6.66 9.57
CA THR A 268 -62.75 7.02 9.06
C THR A 268 -63.20 8.42 9.48
N THR A 269 -62.45 9.07 10.38
CA THR A 269 -62.83 10.37 10.95
C THR A 269 -61.63 11.29 11.13
N ASP A 270 -61.88 12.59 11.14
CA ASP A 270 -60.95 13.63 11.55
C ASP A 270 -61.20 14.12 12.99
N ASN A 271 -62.07 13.45 13.75
CA ASN A 271 -62.40 13.82 15.12
C ASN A 271 -61.31 13.39 16.13
N PHE A 272 -60.11 13.92 15.95
CA PHE A 272 -58.96 13.78 16.85
C PHE A 272 -58.05 15.02 16.74
N VAL A 273 -57.20 15.20 17.74
CA VAL A 273 -56.14 16.20 17.80
C VAL A 273 -54.89 15.57 17.20
N CYS A 274 -54.40 16.14 16.11
CA CYS A 274 -53.20 15.66 15.43
C CYS A 274 -51.97 16.23 16.13
N LEU A 275 -51.07 15.37 16.62
CA LEU A 275 -49.84 15.79 17.29
C LEU A 275 -48.99 16.71 16.42
N GLY A 276 -48.89 16.43 15.11
CA GLY A 276 -48.14 17.29 14.19
C GLY A 276 -48.68 18.72 14.14
N GLN A 277 -50.00 18.92 14.17
CA GLN A 277 -50.57 20.28 14.22
C GLN A 277 -50.29 20.97 15.56
N VAL A 278 -50.29 20.21 16.66
CA VAL A 278 -49.96 20.75 17.99
C VAL A 278 -48.53 21.28 18.03
N ILE A 279 -47.58 20.49 17.51
CA ILE A 279 -46.16 20.84 17.44
C ILE A 279 -45.97 22.06 16.52
N ASN A 280 -46.54 22.01 15.31
CA ASN A 280 -46.42 23.11 14.35
C ASN A 280 -47.02 24.42 14.88
N GLY A 281 -48.11 24.35 15.64
CA GLY A 281 -48.70 25.53 16.29
C GLY A 281 -47.77 26.17 17.30
N ILE A 282 -47.09 25.37 18.13
CA ILE A 282 -46.08 25.87 19.07
C ILE A 282 -44.92 26.52 18.30
N GLU A 283 -44.42 25.85 17.26
CA GLU A 283 -43.31 26.33 16.44
C GLU A 283 -43.65 27.59 15.61
N SER A 284 -44.92 27.83 15.31
CA SER A 284 -45.37 29.00 14.56
C SER A 284 -45.08 30.34 15.26
N HIS A 285 -44.79 30.30 16.56
CA HIS A 285 -44.41 31.45 17.37
C HIS A 285 -42.88 31.67 17.45
N LEU A 286 -42.08 30.78 16.86
CA LEU A 286 -40.62 30.90 16.81
C LEU A 286 -40.18 31.75 15.61
N THR A 287 -39.04 32.43 15.76
CA THR A 287 -38.40 33.13 14.64
C THR A 287 -37.72 32.14 13.70
N LEU A 288 -37.95 32.33 12.40
CA LEU A 288 -37.41 31.43 11.37
C LEU A 288 -35.89 31.51 11.34
N GLY A 289 -35.22 30.38 11.60
CA GLY A 289 -33.77 30.28 11.54
C GLY A 289 -33.26 30.42 10.11
N ILE A 290 -32.90 31.65 9.71
CA ILE A 290 -32.42 32.01 8.38
C ILE A 290 -31.08 32.78 8.43
N SER A 291 -30.42 32.89 7.28
CA SER A 291 -29.24 33.74 7.08
C SER A 291 -29.38 34.52 5.78
N THR A 292 -29.00 35.79 5.79
CA THR A 292 -29.09 36.69 4.63
C THR A 292 -27.77 36.86 3.87
N ALA A 293 -26.73 36.14 4.27
CA ALA A 293 -25.47 36.00 3.54
C ALA A 293 -24.83 34.63 3.83
N ASN A 294 -23.86 34.22 3.01
CA ASN A 294 -23.07 33.00 3.22
C ASN A 294 -21.92 33.24 4.23
N ASP A 295 -22.23 33.88 5.36
CA ASP A 295 -21.31 34.13 6.46
C ASP A 295 -22.01 33.96 7.83
N ARG A 296 -21.22 33.82 8.89
CA ARG A 296 -21.76 33.66 10.25
C ARG A 296 -22.40 34.95 10.79
N LYS A 297 -22.11 36.12 10.21
CA LYS A 297 -22.53 37.42 10.78
C LYS A 297 -24.02 37.66 10.60
N THR A 298 -24.61 37.08 9.57
CA THR A 298 -26.02 37.26 9.19
C THR A 298 -26.93 36.14 9.67
N TYR A 299 -26.40 35.17 10.41
CA TYR A 299 -27.18 34.05 10.93
C TYR A 299 -27.90 34.43 12.23
N ASP A 300 -29.23 34.29 12.23
CA ASP A 300 -30.10 34.62 13.37
C ASP A 300 -30.18 33.51 14.44
N GLY A 301 -29.47 32.39 14.26
CA GLY A 301 -29.39 31.36 15.31
C GLY A 301 -30.61 30.42 15.42
N GLY A 302 -31.77 30.90 14.96
CA GLY A 302 -33.08 30.33 15.30
C GLY A 302 -33.39 30.47 16.79
N ALA A 303 -34.67 30.60 17.15
CA ALA A 303 -35.07 30.48 18.54
C ALA A 303 -34.80 29.05 19.05
N ARG A 304 -34.35 28.92 20.31
CA ARG A 304 -34.06 27.63 20.95
C ARG A 304 -35.23 27.23 21.83
N LEU A 305 -35.74 26.01 21.64
CA LEU A 305 -36.88 25.49 22.38
C LEU A 305 -36.81 23.97 22.49
N ASP A 306 -37.09 23.45 23.68
CA ASP A 306 -37.28 22.03 23.92
C ASP A 306 -38.78 21.70 23.90
N ILE A 307 -39.22 20.91 22.92
CA ILE A 307 -40.60 20.43 22.84
C ILE A 307 -40.72 19.10 23.57
N ILE A 308 -41.50 19.09 24.66
CA ILE A 308 -41.71 17.91 25.48
C ILE A 308 -42.98 17.18 25.05
N VAL A 309 -42.85 15.94 24.59
CA VAL A 309 -43.96 15.02 24.33
C VAL A 309 -43.97 13.96 25.46
N PRO A 310 -44.90 14.06 26.42
CA PRO A 310 -44.96 13.12 27.54
C PRO A 310 -45.14 11.66 27.10
N THR A 311 -44.81 10.71 27.97
CA THR A 311 -44.97 9.28 27.65
C THR A 311 -46.45 8.91 27.50
N ASN A 312 -46.92 8.76 26.26
CA ASN A 312 -48.27 8.32 25.92
C ASN A 312 -48.40 7.91 24.44
N ASP A 313 -49.61 7.56 24.02
CA ASP A 313 -49.93 7.21 22.64
C ASP A 313 -50.55 8.39 21.88
N TYR A 314 -49.90 8.85 20.82
CA TYR A 314 -50.31 10.00 20.02
C TYR A 314 -50.50 9.64 18.55
N ARG A 315 -51.21 10.50 17.83
CA ARG A 315 -51.51 10.32 16.40
C ARG A 315 -51.10 11.53 15.58
N ILE A 316 -50.37 11.29 14.51
CA ILE A 316 -50.13 12.22 13.40
C ILE A 316 -51.02 11.75 12.25
N GLY A 317 -52.05 12.52 11.90
CA GLY A 317 -53.05 12.09 10.92
C GLY A 317 -53.62 13.17 10.02
N LYS A 318 -53.23 14.43 10.20
CA LYS A 318 -53.72 15.58 9.41
C LYS A 318 -52.59 16.39 8.78
N LYS A 319 -51.48 16.53 9.53
CA LYS A 319 -50.29 17.27 9.13
C LYS A 319 -49.09 16.66 9.88
N TYR A 320 -47.96 16.54 9.20
CA TYR A 320 -46.71 16.04 9.80
C TYR A 320 -46.21 17.01 10.89
N ALA A 321 -45.35 16.53 11.79
CA ALA A 321 -44.63 17.39 12.72
C ALA A 321 -43.43 18.01 11.98
N LYS A 322 -43.39 19.33 11.88
CA LYS A 322 -42.28 20.05 11.27
C LYS A 322 -41.05 19.94 12.17
N LEU A 323 -39.88 19.87 11.55
CA LEU A 323 -38.59 19.97 12.23
C LEU A 323 -38.07 21.40 12.03
N TYR A 324 -37.83 22.08 13.15
CA TYR A 324 -37.48 23.49 13.18
C TYR A 324 -36.05 23.70 13.66
N THR A 325 -35.33 24.63 13.05
CA THR A 325 -33.93 24.93 13.40
C THR A 325 -33.80 25.42 14.83
N GLY A 326 -32.95 24.75 15.62
CA GLY A 326 -32.72 25.07 17.01
C GLY A 326 -33.70 24.45 18.01
N VAL A 327 -34.62 23.61 17.56
CA VAL A 327 -35.62 22.94 18.40
C VAL A 327 -35.23 21.49 18.67
N ASP A 328 -35.30 21.07 19.93
CA ASP A 328 -35.10 19.69 20.34
C ASP A 328 -36.43 19.03 20.74
N TYR A 329 -36.64 17.78 20.33
CA TYR A 329 -37.89 17.05 20.49
C TYR A 329 -37.72 15.91 21.49
N TYR A 330 -38.26 16.06 22.68
CA TYR A 330 -38.22 15.05 23.74
C TYR A 330 -39.46 14.17 23.69
N LEU A 331 -39.38 13.09 22.90
CA LEU A 331 -40.46 12.13 22.71
C LEU A 331 -40.63 11.13 23.86
N ASN A 332 -39.66 11.06 24.78
CA ASN A 332 -39.70 10.15 25.94
C ASN A 332 -39.97 8.69 25.52
N LYS A 333 -40.89 7.98 26.19
CA LYS A 333 -41.33 6.62 25.80
C LYS A 333 -42.66 6.64 25.03
N SER A 334 -42.98 7.76 24.37
CA SER A 334 -44.24 7.89 23.63
C SER A 334 -44.30 6.97 22.40
N ARG A 335 -45.51 6.58 22.00
CA ARG A 335 -45.77 5.91 20.71
C ARG A 335 -46.55 6.85 19.81
N ILE A 336 -46.05 7.10 18.62
CA ILE A 336 -46.59 8.07 17.67
C ILE A 336 -47.00 7.31 16.41
N PHE A 337 -48.30 7.30 16.11
CA PHE A 337 -48.86 6.63 14.94
C PHE A 337 -49.08 7.64 13.81
N ILE A 338 -48.44 7.41 12.68
CA ILE A 338 -48.65 8.10 11.41
C ILE A 338 -49.83 7.41 10.72
N GLN A 339 -51.02 7.90 11.03
CA GLN A 339 -52.26 7.33 10.53
C GLN A 339 -53.20 8.44 10.07
N ALA A 340 -53.32 8.60 8.76
CA ALA A 340 -54.17 9.64 8.17
C ALA A 340 -55.63 9.54 8.66
N GLY A 341 -56.22 10.69 8.94
CA GLY A 341 -57.67 10.85 9.14
C GLY A 341 -58.41 10.83 7.80
N ALA A 342 -59.73 11.03 7.84
CA ALA A 342 -60.57 10.93 6.65
C ALA A 342 -60.16 11.92 5.55
N SER A 343 -59.74 13.14 5.90
CA SER A 343 -59.37 14.20 4.94
C SER A 343 -57.98 14.06 4.34
N TYR A 344 -57.07 13.31 4.96
CA TYR A 344 -55.66 13.24 4.53
C TYR A 344 -55.26 11.86 3.96
N LYS A 345 -56.20 10.96 3.69
CA LYS A 345 -55.84 9.68 3.07
C LYS A 345 -55.14 9.90 1.74
N TYR A 346 -54.19 9.01 1.40
CA TYR A 346 -53.52 9.06 0.11
C TYR A 346 -54.51 9.03 -1.07
N SER A 347 -55.60 8.26 -0.96
CA SER A 347 -56.69 8.22 -1.96
C SER A 347 -57.46 9.53 -2.12
N VAL A 348 -57.33 10.47 -1.17
CA VAL A 348 -58.00 11.78 -1.16
C VAL A 348 -57.05 12.88 -1.62
N THR A 349 -55.83 12.92 -1.08
CA THR A 349 -54.88 14.01 -1.32
C THR A 349 -53.84 13.70 -2.41
N GLY A 350 -53.64 12.44 -2.74
CA GLY A 350 -52.50 11.98 -3.55
C GLY A 350 -51.14 12.16 -2.87
N LYS A 351 -51.11 12.56 -1.58
CA LYS A 351 -49.89 12.86 -0.82
C LYS A 351 -49.76 11.91 0.37
N ARG A 352 -48.52 11.52 0.69
CA ARG A 352 -48.21 10.73 1.89
C ARG A 352 -48.02 11.65 3.09
N LEU A 353 -48.33 11.12 4.27
CA LEU A 353 -48.13 11.80 5.54
C LEU A 353 -46.83 11.31 6.16
N ASN A 354 -45.85 12.20 6.29
CA ASN A 354 -44.62 11.91 7.02
C ASN A 354 -44.85 12.05 8.54
N GLY A 355 -43.98 11.45 9.34
CA GLY A 355 -44.02 11.61 10.80
C GLY A 355 -43.43 12.95 11.21
N PHE A 356 -42.11 13.03 11.19
CA PHE A 356 -41.35 14.27 11.38
C PHE A 356 -40.69 14.69 10.06
N GLN A 357 -40.72 15.98 9.74
CA GLN A 357 -40.28 16.46 8.43
C GLN A 357 -39.57 17.82 8.49
N HIS A 358 -38.41 17.89 7.85
CA HIS A 358 -37.92 19.11 7.18
C HIS A 358 -37.79 18.78 5.69
N GLY A 359 -38.74 19.19 4.88
CA GLY A 359 -38.90 18.80 3.48
C GLY A 359 -38.93 20.00 2.53
N VAL A 360 -39.52 19.78 1.35
CA VAL A 360 -39.63 20.81 0.29
C VAL A 360 -40.41 22.04 0.74
N ASP A 361 -41.48 21.86 1.52
CA ASP A 361 -42.29 22.95 2.05
C ASP A 361 -41.46 23.87 2.97
N GLU A 362 -40.73 23.28 3.93
CA GLU A 362 -39.87 24.00 4.87
C GLU A 362 -38.71 24.74 4.19
N ILE A 363 -38.10 24.09 3.19
CA ILE A 363 -37.03 24.69 2.39
C ILE A 363 -37.56 25.88 1.58
N THR A 364 -38.75 25.75 1.00
CA THR A 364 -39.38 26.82 0.21
C THR A 364 -39.71 28.01 1.10
N GLU A 365 -40.32 27.80 2.27
CA GLU A 365 -40.63 28.85 3.24
C GLU A 365 -39.37 29.64 3.66
N LYS A 366 -38.29 28.93 4.02
CA LYS A 366 -37.01 29.53 4.38
C LYS A 366 -36.39 30.32 3.23
N TRP A 367 -36.45 29.79 2.02
CA TRP A 367 -35.91 30.45 0.84
C TRP A 367 -36.69 31.72 0.46
N GLU A 368 -38.02 31.69 0.58
CA GLU A 368 -38.86 32.87 0.36
C GLU A 368 -38.63 33.95 1.42
N ALA A 369 -38.43 33.57 2.68
CA ALA A 369 -38.15 34.50 3.79
C ALA A 369 -36.85 35.32 3.59
N VAL A 370 -35.89 34.81 2.81
CA VAL A 370 -34.65 35.52 2.44
C VAL A 370 -34.72 36.16 1.05
N ASN A 371 -35.92 36.53 0.60
CA ASN A 371 -36.17 37.13 -0.72
C ASN A 371 -35.59 36.28 -1.87
N LYS A 372 -35.69 34.95 -1.77
CA LYS A 372 -35.23 34.00 -2.79
C LYS A 372 -33.72 34.02 -3.04
N GLY A 373 -32.93 34.48 -2.07
CA GLY A 373 -31.47 34.45 -2.11
C GLY A 373 -30.88 33.04 -1.98
N ILE A 374 -29.73 32.80 -2.63
CA ILE A 374 -29.00 31.52 -2.57
C ILE A 374 -28.03 31.53 -1.37
N TYR A 375 -28.59 31.32 -0.18
CA TYR A 375 -27.83 31.28 1.07
C TYR A 375 -27.85 29.86 1.65
N TRP A 376 -26.68 29.21 1.69
CA TRP A 376 -26.53 27.78 1.97
C TRP A 376 -27.03 27.40 3.36
N GLY A 377 -26.67 28.16 4.38
CA GLY A 377 -27.13 27.90 5.75
C GLY A 377 -28.62 28.18 5.95
N SER A 378 -29.24 29.02 5.13
CA SER A 378 -30.63 29.45 5.33
C SER A 378 -31.65 28.36 5.03
N VAL A 379 -31.36 27.49 4.06
CA VAL A 379 -32.27 26.42 3.61
C VAL A 379 -31.98 25.07 4.28
N SER A 380 -31.11 25.06 5.30
CA SER A 380 -30.72 23.85 6.03
C SER A 380 -31.41 23.72 7.37
N LEU A 381 -31.58 22.49 7.86
CA LEU A 381 -32.05 22.20 9.20
C LEU A 381 -30.87 22.18 10.18
N GLN A 382 -30.74 23.21 11.00
CA GLN A 382 -29.56 23.35 11.86
C GLN A 382 -29.84 23.01 13.32
N ASN A 383 -28.96 22.20 13.92
CA ASN A 383 -28.92 21.90 15.36
C ASN A 383 -30.27 21.40 15.92
N VAL A 384 -30.68 20.20 15.51
CA VAL A 384 -31.96 19.60 15.90
C VAL A 384 -31.75 18.18 16.40
N ASN A 385 -32.32 17.86 17.56
CA ASN A 385 -32.22 16.54 18.16
C ASN A 385 -33.60 15.93 18.45
N ILE A 386 -33.76 14.62 18.25
CA ILE A 386 -34.93 13.85 18.68
C ILE A 386 -34.51 12.85 19.76
N TYR A 387 -35.14 12.92 20.92
CA TYR A 387 -34.85 12.05 22.07
C TYR A 387 -36.02 11.08 22.35
N GLY A 388 -35.77 9.78 22.16
CA GLY A 388 -36.71 8.70 22.43
C GLY A 388 -37.82 8.57 21.38
N GLY A 389 -38.95 8.02 21.81
CA GLY A 389 -40.15 7.80 21.00
C GLY A 389 -40.13 6.52 20.15
N THR A 390 -41.32 6.01 19.85
CA THR A 390 -41.54 4.97 18.83
C THR A 390 -42.53 5.47 17.79
N ILE A 391 -42.10 5.57 16.53
CA ILE A 391 -42.90 6.05 15.41
C ILE A 391 -43.35 4.84 14.57
N SER A 392 -44.66 4.75 14.28
CA SER A 392 -45.28 3.65 13.52
C SER A 392 -46.15 4.21 12.40
N GLY A 393 -46.12 3.62 11.21
CA GLY A 393 -47.02 3.91 10.08
C GLY A 393 -48.15 2.89 9.90
N ASP A 394 -48.58 2.69 8.65
CA ASP A 394 -49.73 1.85 8.27
C ASP A 394 -49.47 0.90 7.08
N HIS A 395 -48.20 0.68 6.71
CA HIS A 395 -47.81 -0.29 5.68
C HIS A 395 -47.71 -1.72 6.22
N ASP A 396 -48.22 -2.67 5.45
CA ASP A 396 -48.09 -4.12 5.70
C ASP A 396 -47.93 -4.86 4.36
N ILE A 397 -47.44 -6.10 4.39
CA ILE A 397 -47.34 -6.98 3.21
C ILE A 397 -48.72 -7.27 2.59
N ARG A 398 -49.80 -7.14 3.37
CA ARG A 398 -51.18 -7.40 2.93
C ARG A 398 -51.92 -6.17 2.41
N SER A 399 -51.31 -4.99 2.47
CA SER A 399 -51.91 -3.76 1.96
C SER A 399 -51.26 -3.33 0.64
N LEU A 400 -52.07 -2.83 -0.30
CA LEU A 400 -51.55 -2.18 -1.50
C LEU A 400 -50.89 -0.85 -1.12
N ARG A 401 -49.82 -0.48 -1.82
CA ARG A 401 -49.05 0.75 -1.51
C ARG A 401 -49.98 1.94 -1.38
N ASP A 402 -50.87 2.13 -2.36
CA ASP A 402 -51.76 3.28 -2.49
C ASP A 402 -52.96 3.26 -1.54
N SER A 403 -53.13 2.18 -0.76
CA SER A 403 -54.12 2.11 0.34
C SER A 403 -53.58 2.61 1.68
N CYS A 404 -52.27 2.69 1.81
CA CYS A 404 -51.59 3.23 3.00
C CYS A 404 -51.40 4.74 2.88
N SER A 405 -51.26 5.45 4.00
CA SER A 405 -51.05 6.90 4.01
C SER A 405 -49.71 7.32 4.60
N ALA A 406 -49.05 6.48 5.40
CA ALA A 406 -47.73 6.80 5.94
C ALA A 406 -46.68 6.90 4.82
N GLY A 407 -45.86 7.96 4.86
CA GLY A 407 -44.72 8.17 3.98
C GLY A 407 -43.43 7.77 4.68
N VAL A 408 -42.57 8.74 4.95
CA VAL A 408 -41.34 8.59 5.71
C VAL A 408 -41.61 8.81 7.21
N GLY A 409 -41.07 7.95 8.06
CA GLY A 409 -41.13 8.14 9.51
C GLY A 409 -40.47 9.46 9.95
N ILE A 410 -39.23 9.67 9.49
CA ILE A 410 -38.46 10.92 9.67
C ILE A 410 -37.82 11.32 8.34
N LEU A 411 -38.22 12.45 7.77
CA LEU A 411 -37.67 13.03 6.54
C LEU A 411 -36.88 14.30 6.86
N VAL A 412 -35.60 14.34 6.48
CA VAL A 412 -34.75 15.52 6.68
C VAL A 412 -33.98 15.83 5.40
N LEU A 413 -34.41 16.86 4.68
CA LEU A 413 -33.68 17.44 3.57
C LEU A 413 -32.74 18.53 4.07
N ASN A 414 -31.51 18.59 3.53
CA ASN A 414 -30.47 19.55 3.89
C ASN A 414 -30.18 19.65 5.41
N PRO A 415 -29.87 18.54 6.11
CA PRO A 415 -29.52 18.60 7.53
C PRO A 415 -28.16 19.29 7.76
N GLU A 416 -28.03 20.02 8.85
CA GLU A 416 -26.75 20.57 9.32
C GLU A 416 -26.69 20.45 10.85
N GLY A 417 -26.34 19.25 11.33
CA GLY A 417 -26.41 18.92 12.76
C GLY A 417 -27.80 18.42 13.18
N PHE A 418 -28.23 17.30 12.58
CA PHE A 418 -29.44 16.57 12.97
C PHE A 418 -29.06 15.30 13.73
N SER A 419 -29.73 15.00 14.85
CA SER A 419 -29.45 13.75 15.56
C SER A 419 -30.66 13.07 16.19
N THR A 420 -30.56 11.76 16.40
CA THR A 420 -31.56 10.98 17.14
C THR A 420 -30.93 10.16 18.25
N HIS A 421 -31.65 10.01 19.37
CA HIS A 421 -31.17 9.38 20.60
C HIS A 421 -32.20 8.40 21.15
N GLY A 422 -31.99 7.10 20.97
CA GLY A 422 -32.92 6.08 21.44
C GLY A 422 -34.26 6.08 20.70
N THR A 423 -34.32 6.67 19.51
CA THR A 423 -35.54 6.77 18.70
C THR A 423 -35.78 5.48 17.93
N VAL A 424 -37.02 5.00 17.96
CA VAL A 424 -37.44 3.80 17.23
C VAL A 424 -38.39 4.20 16.10
N VAL A 425 -38.10 3.80 14.87
CA VAL A 425 -39.06 3.87 13.75
C VAL A 425 -39.38 2.45 13.31
N ARG A 426 -40.67 2.11 13.28
CA ARG A 426 -41.19 0.77 12.99
C ARG A 426 -41.27 0.52 11.49
N GLU A 427 -41.48 -0.76 11.16
CA GLU A 427 -41.44 -1.34 9.81
C GLU A 427 -42.60 -0.94 8.88
N ASP A 428 -43.58 -0.22 9.39
CA ASP A 428 -44.86 0.10 8.76
C ASP A 428 -44.87 1.47 8.06
N CYS A 429 -43.70 2.01 7.72
CA CYS A 429 -43.57 3.21 6.88
C CYS A 429 -43.20 2.84 5.43
N LEU A 430 -43.25 3.82 4.51
CA LEU A 430 -42.69 3.64 3.17
C LEU A 430 -41.15 3.61 3.26
N TRP A 431 -40.59 4.56 4.01
CA TRP A 431 -39.20 4.62 4.47
C TRP A 431 -39.18 4.91 5.97
N ALA A 432 -38.24 4.33 6.72
CA ALA A 432 -38.16 4.62 8.17
C ALA A 432 -37.51 5.98 8.41
N VAL A 433 -36.32 6.19 7.85
CA VAL A 433 -35.57 7.45 7.95
C VAL A 433 -34.95 7.80 6.61
N VAL A 434 -35.10 9.06 6.20
CA VAL A 434 -34.49 9.64 5.02
C VAL A 434 -33.81 10.94 5.42
N GLU A 435 -32.50 11.00 5.21
CA GLU A 435 -31.69 12.19 5.40
C GLU A 435 -30.80 12.41 4.17
N THR A 436 -31.13 13.42 3.37
CA THR A 436 -30.47 13.63 2.07
C THR A 436 -30.52 15.10 1.67
N THR A 437 -29.96 15.41 0.51
CA THR A 437 -30.01 16.73 -0.11
C THR A 437 -31.37 17.02 -0.74
N ALA A 438 -31.78 18.29 -0.67
CA ALA A 438 -32.78 18.81 -1.60
C ALA A 438 -32.14 19.02 -2.97
N GLU A 439 -32.87 18.70 -4.03
CA GLU A 439 -32.38 18.69 -5.40
C GLU A 439 -33.17 19.63 -6.31
N VAL A 440 -32.63 19.87 -7.50
CA VAL A 440 -33.32 20.56 -8.60
C VAL A 440 -33.70 19.60 -9.74
N GLU A 441 -33.26 18.35 -9.65
CA GLU A 441 -33.53 17.28 -10.61
C GLU A 441 -33.39 15.90 -9.95
N ALA A 442 -33.74 14.84 -10.68
CA ALA A 442 -33.57 13.48 -10.18
C ALA A 442 -32.10 13.18 -9.83
N THR A 443 -31.87 12.42 -8.76
CA THR A 443 -30.51 12.02 -8.38
C THR A 443 -29.84 11.20 -9.49
N GLU A 444 -28.51 11.25 -9.56
CA GLU A 444 -27.73 10.46 -10.52
C GLU A 444 -28.06 8.97 -10.45
N PHE A 445 -28.27 8.45 -9.23
CA PHE A 445 -28.64 7.06 -8.99
C PHE A 445 -30.01 6.73 -9.60
N ASN A 446 -31.02 7.60 -9.39
CA ASN A 446 -32.34 7.41 -9.97
C ASN A 446 -32.31 7.47 -11.50
N LYS A 447 -31.54 8.42 -12.08
CA LYS A 447 -31.32 8.53 -13.54
C LYS A 447 -30.68 7.27 -14.13
N ASN A 448 -29.79 6.63 -13.38
CA ASN A 448 -29.12 5.38 -13.77
C ASN A 448 -29.97 4.12 -13.54
N GLY A 449 -31.27 4.28 -13.20
CA GLY A 449 -32.25 3.20 -13.15
C GLY A 449 -32.45 2.56 -11.78
N HIS A 450 -31.85 3.10 -10.71
CA HIS A 450 -32.16 2.66 -9.36
C HIS A 450 -33.60 3.00 -8.97
N ALA A 451 -34.23 2.11 -8.20
CA ALA A 451 -35.61 2.23 -7.78
C ALA A 451 -35.78 3.15 -6.55
N PHE A 452 -34.71 3.47 -5.83
CA PHE A 452 -34.73 4.43 -4.73
C PHE A 452 -34.58 5.88 -5.23
N ASP A 453 -34.81 6.85 -4.33
CA ASP A 453 -34.82 8.28 -4.61
C ASP A 453 -35.77 8.65 -5.76
N ASN A 454 -36.93 7.98 -5.85
CA ASN A 454 -37.98 8.40 -6.77
C ASN A 454 -38.80 9.54 -6.15
N ASN A 455 -38.76 10.72 -6.77
CA ASN A 455 -39.37 11.94 -6.22
C ASN A 455 -40.90 11.85 -6.03
N GLU A 456 -41.58 11.04 -6.86
CA GLU A 456 -43.05 10.91 -6.81
C GLU A 456 -43.49 9.77 -5.89
N ILE A 457 -42.69 8.71 -5.80
CA ILE A 457 -43.07 7.48 -5.11
C ILE A 457 -42.51 7.43 -3.69
N ASP A 458 -41.22 7.74 -3.50
CA ASP A 458 -40.53 7.52 -2.22
C ASP A 458 -40.72 8.71 -1.27
N TYR A 459 -40.27 9.88 -1.68
CA TYR A 459 -40.40 11.13 -0.94
C TYR A 459 -40.06 12.30 -1.87
N GLU A 460 -40.67 13.45 -1.65
CA GLU A 460 -40.40 14.66 -2.43
C GLU A 460 -39.07 15.27 -1.98
N TYR A 461 -38.13 15.43 -2.91
CA TYR A 461 -36.82 16.04 -2.66
C TYR A 461 -36.39 17.04 -3.74
N ILE A 462 -37.01 17.01 -4.91
CA ILE A 462 -36.86 18.03 -5.95
C ILE A 462 -37.71 19.23 -5.54
N VAL A 463 -37.10 20.41 -5.41
CA VAL A 463 -37.80 21.63 -4.96
C VAL A 463 -38.41 22.36 -6.16
N PRO A 464 -39.74 22.31 -6.40
CA PRO A 464 -40.33 22.89 -7.60
C PRO A 464 -40.16 24.42 -7.65
N ALA A 465 -40.14 25.08 -6.48
CA ALA A 465 -39.92 26.52 -6.38
C ALA A 465 -38.55 26.95 -6.93
N TRP A 466 -37.50 26.13 -6.73
CA TRP A 466 -36.17 26.38 -7.28
C TRP A 466 -36.13 26.16 -8.78
N VAL A 467 -36.72 25.05 -9.26
CA VAL A 467 -36.81 24.72 -10.69
C VAL A 467 -37.55 25.82 -11.46
N ASN A 468 -38.72 26.24 -10.95
CA ASN A 468 -39.53 27.31 -11.57
C ASN A 468 -38.83 28.68 -11.57
N ALA A 469 -37.91 28.90 -10.62
CA ALA A 469 -37.09 30.11 -10.57
C ALA A 469 -35.81 30.04 -11.40
N GLY A 470 -35.57 28.94 -12.13
CA GLY A 470 -34.41 28.76 -13.00
C GLY A 470 -33.11 28.45 -12.25
N ILE A 471 -33.19 27.93 -11.02
CA ILE A 471 -32.01 27.45 -10.28
C ILE A 471 -31.52 26.15 -10.92
N THR A 472 -30.27 26.14 -11.37
CA THR A 472 -29.67 25.00 -12.11
C THR A 472 -28.77 24.12 -11.25
N THR A 473 -28.52 24.48 -10.00
CA THR A 473 -27.66 23.71 -9.08
C THR A 473 -28.30 23.66 -7.71
N ARG A 474 -28.27 22.48 -7.07
CA ARG A 474 -28.70 22.33 -5.67
C ARG A 474 -27.86 23.21 -4.75
N PHE A 475 -28.45 23.68 -3.65
CA PHE A 475 -27.74 24.42 -2.60
C PHE A 475 -28.34 24.12 -1.22
N GLY A 476 -27.54 24.37 -0.19
CA GLY A 476 -27.86 23.99 1.19
C GLY A 476 -26.73 23.18 1.81
N ASN A 477 -26.54 23.29 3.12
CA ASN A 477 -25.68 22.39 3.88
C ASN A 477 -26.40 21.06 4.14
N PHE A 478 -25.67 19.95 4.02
CA PHE A 478 -26.18 18.57 4.20
C PHE A 478 -25.14 17.71 4.94
N ASN A 479 -24.83 18.05 6.19
CA ASN A 479 -23.78 17.40 6.95
C ASN A 479 -24.10 17.20 8.44
N ARG A 480 -23.24 16.42 9.12
CA ARG A 480 -23.25 16.20 10.56
C ARG A 480 -24.56 15.56 11.06
N THR A 481 -25.00 14.48 10.42
CA THR A 481 -26.10 13.67 10.95
C THR A 481 -25.56 12.62 11.92
N THR A 482 -26.25 12.37 13.04
CA THR A 482 -25.79 11.36 14.00
C THR A 482 -26.93 10.62 14.70
N HIS A 483 -26.79 9.30 14.85
CA HIS A 483 -27.79 8.49 15.55
C HIS A 483 -27.13 7.70 16.68
N TYR A 484 -27.75 7.72 17.86
CA TYR A 484 -27.27 7.06 19.07
C TYR A 484 -28.32 6.10 19.63
N ASN A 485 -28.00 4.81 19.76
CA ASN A 485 -28.90 3.80 20.32
C ASN A 485 -30.29 3.74 19.63
N SER A 486 -30.37 4.22 18.39
CA SER A 486 -31.62 4.32 17.63
C SER A 486 -31.88 3.03 16.85
N LYS A 487 -33.15 2.73 16.60
CA LYS A 487 -33.58 1.54 15.87
C LYS A 487 -34.51 1.90 14.73
N PHE A 488 -34.04 1.67 13.51
CA PHE A 488 -34.79 1.90 12.29
C PHE A 488 -35.16 0.56 11.68
N MET A 489 -36.47 0.33 11.55
CA MET A 489 -37.04 -0.91 11.09
C MET A 489 -37.76 -0.66 9.76
N GLY A 490 -37.55 -1.57 8.82
CA GLY A 490 -37.61 -1.25 7.40
C GLY A 490 -39.00 -1.05 6.84
N GLY A 491 -39.11 -0.09 5.94
CA GLY A 491 -40.32 0.21 5.19
C GLY A 491 -40.40 -0.52 3.85
N ARG A 492 -41.51 -0.31 3.15
CA ARG A 492 -41.82 -0.95 1.86
C ARG A 492 -40.77 -0.68 0.77
N ARG A 493 -40.15 0.49 0.79
CA ARG A 493 -39.21 0.96 -0.25
C ARG A 493 -37.76 1.00 0.24
N GLY A 494 -37.55 1.16 1.55
CA GLY A 494 -36.26 1.03 2.21
C GLY A 494 -36.34 1.37 3.71
N THR A 495 -35.21 1.28 4.41
CA THR A 495 -35.14 1.54 5.86
C THR A 495 -34.44 2.86 6.14
N TYR A 496 -33.20 2.98 5.69
CA TYR A 496 -32.32 4.10 6.03
C TYR A 496 -31.68 4.67 4.78
N ARG A 497 -31.94 5.94 4.49
CA ARG A 497 -31.33 6.67 3.38
C ARG A 497 -30.47 7.80 3.95
N ASN A 498 -29.17 7.76 3.65
CA ASN A 498 -28.21 8.80 4.03
C ASN A 498 -27.48 9.33 2.79
N GLY A 499 -27.73 10.60 2.45
CA GLY A 499 -27.05 11.36 1.39
C GLY A 499 -26.20 12.50 1.95
N CYS A 500 -25.86 12.46 3.23
CA CYS A 500 -25.27 13.57 3.97
C CYS A 500 -23.79 13.33 4.29
N ASP A 501 -23.01 14.40 4.35
CA ASP A 501 -21.59 14.34 4.65
C ASP A 501 -21.32 14.28 6.18
N TRP A 502 -20.29 13.54 6.59
CA TRP A 502 -19.87 13.41 7.99
C TRP A 502 -20.99 12.87 8.89
N SER A 503 -21.53 11.73 8.49
CA SER A 503 -22.65 11.06 9.16
C SER A 503 -22.17 9.94 10.09
N ALA A 504 -22.87 9.67 11.19
CA ALA A 504 -22.47 8.60 12.11
C ALA A 504 -23.63 7.85 12.78
N LEU A 505 -23.45 6.54 13.00
CA LEU A 505 -24.38 5.69 13.75
C LEU A 505 -23.64 4.92 14.83
N TYR A 506 -24.09 5.08 16.08
CA TYR A 506 -23.48 4.48 17.25
C TYR A 506 -24.47 3.56 17.97
N ASN A 507 -24.18 2.27 17.98
CA ASN A 507 -25.05 1.24 18.56
C ASN A 507 -26.48 1.27 17.99
N CYS A 508 -26.60 1.43 16.67
CA CYS A 508 -27.89 1.54 15.98
C CYS A 508 -28.26 0.26 15.24
N GLU A 509 -29.56 0.01 15.10
CA GLU A 509 -30.08 -1.07 14.26
C GLU A 509 -30.74 -0.50 13.00
N VAL A 510 -30.35 -1.00 11.83
CA VAL A 510 -30.96 -0.69 10.53
C VAL A 510 -31.41 -1.99 9.89
N THR A 511 -32.67 -2.33 10.08
CA THR A 511 -33.14 -3.70 9.80
C THR A 511 -34.38 -3.72 8.96
N ASN A 512 -34.50 -4.61 7.98
CA ASN A 512 -35.79 -4.84 7.35
C ASN A 512 -36.58 -5.89 8.13
N ARG A 513 -37.79 -5.53 8.61
CA ARG A 513 -38.61 -6.37 9.50
C ARG A 513 -39.96 -6.79 8.92
N LEU A 514 -40.22 -6.50 7.65
CA LEU A 514 -41.34 -7.08 6.91
C LEU A 514 -40.81 -7.99 5.79
N ALA A 515 -41.48 -9.13 5.62
CA ALA A 515 -41.12 -10.16 4.67
C ALA A 515 -41.58 -9.80 3.25
N TRP A 516 -41.03 -8.72 2.68
CA TRP A 516 -41.46 -8.19 1.37
C TRP A 516 -41.28 -9.16 0.21
N ARG A 517 -40.38 -10.17 0.32
CA ARG A 517 -40.23 -11.22 -0.70
C ARG A 517 -41.23 -12.36 -0.56
N ASN A 518 -42.04 -12.37 0.50
CA ASN A 518 -43.02 -13.41 0.71
C ASN A 518 -44.11 -13.35 -0.38
N ALA A 519 -44.60 -14.51 -0.83
CA ALA A 519 -45.67 -14.60 -1.83
C ALA A 519 -46.97 -13.91 -1.39
N ALA A 520 -47.16 -13.66 -0.09
CA ALA A 520 -48.28 -12.90 0.45
C ALA A 520 -48.15 -11.38 0.27
N ASN A 521 -47.02 -10.86 -0.25
CA ASN A 521 -46.88 -9.44 -0.56
C ASN A 521 -47.78 -9.06 -1.74
N VAL A 522 -48.94 -8.46 -1.44
CA VAL A 522 -49.95 -8.10 -2.46
C VAL A 522 -49.54 -6.91 -3.33
N SER A 523 -48.57 -6.12 -2.89
CA SER A 523 -48.08 -4.94 -3.62
C SER A 523 -47.03 -5.29 -4.67
N GLY A 524 -46.29 -6.39 -4.48
CA GLY A 524 -45.12 -6.74 -5.29
C GLY A 524 -43.90 -5.81 -5.11
N ASP A 525 -44.04 -4.74 -4.33
CA ASP A 525 -42.94 -3.84 -3.98
C ASP A 525 -41.92 -4.55 -3.10
N ILE A 526 -40.65 -4.49 -3.48
CA ILE A 526 -39.54 -5.03 -2.71
C ILE A 526 -38.46 -3.95 -2.70
N PRO A 527 -37.93 -3.54 -1.54
CA PRO A 527 -36.86 -2.56 -1.46
C PRO A 527 -35.65 -3.05 -2.26
N GLU A 528 -34.96 -2.13 -2.95
CA GLU A 528 -33.77 -2.49 -3.72
C GLU A 528 -32.60 -2.87 -2.79
N TYR A 529 -32.42 -2.03 -1.75
CA TYR A 529 -31.48 -2.18 -0.66
C TYR A 529 -32.17 -1.81 0.68
N ILE A 530 -31.67 -2.35 1.79
CA ILE A 530 -32.20 -2.00 3.14
C ILE A 530 -31.74 -0.59 3.53
N ALA A 531 -30.48 -0.27 3.25
CA ALA A 531 -29.86 1.03 3.50
C ALA A 531 -29.16 1.56 2.24
N VAL A 532 -29.25 2.87 2.02
CA VAL A 532 -28.65 3.57 0.86
C VAL A 532 -27.82 4.74 1.37
N CYS A 533 -26.50 4.65 1.22
CA CYS A 533 -25.51 5.54 1.84
C CYS A 533 -24.62 6.18 0.77
N THR A 534 -25.00 7.37 0.29
CA THR A 534 -24.35 8.02 -0.86
C THR A 534 -23.63 9.33 -0.53
N GLY A 535 -23.72 9.80 0.71
CA GLY A 535 -22.93 10.94 1.20
C GLY A 535 -21.44 10.60 1.36
N THR A 536 -20.65 11.54 1.88
CA THR A 536 -19.22 11.35 2.16
C THR A 536 -18.98 11.11 3.65
N VAL A 537 -18.13 10.16 4.02
CA VAL A 537 -17.78 9.84 5.42
C VAL A 537 -18.99 9.42 6.26
N LEU A 538 -19.41 8.17 6.12
CA LEU A 538 -20.33 7.51 7.04
C LEU A 538 -19.54 6.65 8.02
N ASN A 539 -19.71 6.86 9.32
CA ASN A 539 -19.10 6.03 10.35
C ASN A 539 -20.16 5.24 11.13
N VAL A 540 -20.14 3.92 11.01
CA VAL A 540 -21.01 3.01 11.75
C VAL A 540 -20.19 2.26 12.79
N SER A 541 -20.57 2.32 14.05
CA SER A 541 -19.88 1.64 15.15
C SER A 541 -20.86 0.93 16.06
N GLY A 542 -20.86 -0.40 16.00
CA GLY A 542 -21.75 -1.26 16.77
C GLY A 542 -23.18 -1.21 16.22
N GLY A 543 -23.76 -2.38 15.95
CA GLY A 543 -25.14 -2.43 15.49
C GLY A 543 -25.51 -3.68 14.69
N TYR A 544 -26.77 -3.76 14.31
CA TYR A 544 -27.31 -4.80 13.44
C TYR A 544 -27.85 -4.19 12.16
N TRP A 545 -27.27 -4.54 11.01
CA TRP A 545 -27.65 -4.02 9.70
C TRP A 545 -27.98 -5.17 8.76
N GLY A 546 -29.24 -5.35 8.40
CA GLY A 546 -29.63 -6.51 7.59
C GLY A 546 -31.09 -6.92 7.71
N PRO A 547 -31.48 -8.04 7.09
CA PRO A 547 -32.81 -8.61 7.26
C PRO A 547 -33.00 -9.11 8.69
N ALA A 548 -34.17 -8.94 9.29
CA ALA A 548 -34.33 -9.13 10.74
C ALA A 548 -34.31 -10.58 11.25
N ALA A 549 -34.51 -11.59 10.40
CA ALA A 549 -34.59 -12.99 10.87
C ALA A 549 -34.56 -14.08 9.78
N ALA A 550 -34.86 -13.78 8.51
CA ALA A 550 -34.98 -14.81 7.49
C ALA A 550 -34.77 -14.27 6.07
N LYS A 551 -34.62 -15.19 5.11
CA LYS A 551 -34.41 -14.87 3.69
C LYS A 551 -35.49 -13.95 3.09
N ASP A 552 -36.75 -14.09 3.50
CA ASP A 552 -37.88 -13.32 2.94
C ASP A 552 -37.84 -11.82 3.30
N TYR A 553 -37.01 -11.44 4.27
CA TYR A 553 -36.80 -10.05 4.70
C TYR A 553 -35.67 -9.36 3.93
N ASN A 554 -34.98 -10.06 3.00
CA ASN A 554 -33.95 -9.43 2.18
C ASN A 554 -34.55 -8.44 1.18
N ALA A 555 -33.79 -7.38 0.92
CA ALA A 555 -34.02 -6.52 -0.24
C ALA A 555 -33.64 -7.24 -1.55
N ARG A 556 -33.85 -6.59 -2.72
CA ARG A 556 -33.59 -7.20 -4.04
C ARG A 556 -32.13 -7.59 -4.24
N TYR A 557 -31.20 -6.70 -3.91
CA TYR A 557 -29.78 -6.89 -4.24
C TYR A 557 -28.86 -7.02 -3.02
N GLY A 558 -29.19 -6.42 -1.88
CA GLY A 558 -28.37 -6.52 -0.67
C GLY A 558 -28.80 -5.63 0.48
N THR A 559 -27.99 -5.55 1.52
CA THR A 559 -28.28 -4.74 2.71
C THR A 559 -27.93 -3.28 2.48
N VAL A 560 -26.69 -2.96 2.12
CA VAL A 560 -26.19 -1.59 1.98
C VAL A 560 -25.83 -1.30 0.54
N TYR A 561 -26.33 -0.19 0.00
CA TYR A 561 -25.79 0.45 -1.20
C TYR A 561 -24.91 1.62 -0.79
N SER A 562 -23.71 1.75 -1.35
CA SER A 562 -22.79 2.81 -0.96
C SER A 562 -21.92 3.34 -2.09
N THR A 563 -21.62 4.64 -2.06
CA THR A 563 -20.58 5.26 -2.91
C THR A 563 -19.15 4.95 -2.44
N ALA A 564 -18.99 4.31 -1.28
CA ALA A 564 -17.71 3.98 -0.66
C ALA A 564 -16.77 5.19 -0.55
N GLN A 565 -17.31 6.36 -0.22
CA GLN A 565 -16.53 7.59 -0.05
C GLN A 565 -16.13 7.77 1.42
N ASN A 566 -14.97 7.21 1.81
CA ASN A 566 -14.43 7.20 3.16
C ASN A 566 -15.40 6.68 4.24
N HIS A 567 -16.14 5.62 3.92
CA HIS A 567 -17.07 5.00 4.86
C HIS A 567 -16.37 3.97 5.77
N SER A 568 -16.82 3.85 7.01
CA SER A 568 -16.34 2.86 7.96
C SER A 568 -17.49 2.13 8.64
N PHE A 569 -17.39 0.81 8.70
CA PHE A 569 -18.29 -0.06 9.45
C PHE A 569 -17.45 -0.87 10.44
N LEU A 570 -17.68 -0.65 11.73
CA LEU A 570 -16.99 -1.30 12.82
C LEU A 570 -17.97 -2.09 13.70
N ALA A 571 -17.68 -3.37 13.92
CA ALA A 571 -18.47 -4.25 14.79
C ALA A 571 -19.96 -4.33 14.41
N VAL A 572 -20.24 -4.45 13.11
CA VAL A 572 -21.59 -4.60 12.58
C VAL A 572 -21.93 -6.07 12.40
N TYR A 573 -23.06 -6.49 12.96
CA TYR A 573 -23.62 -7.84 12.76
C TYR A 573 -24.64 -7.82 11.62
N THR A 574 -24.71 -8.91 10.86
CA THR A 574 -25.73 -9.12 9.83
C THR A 574 -26.02 -10.62 9.65
N GLU A 575 -27.29 -11.00 9.51
CA GLU A 575 -27.73 -12.39 9.38
C GLU A 575 -28.58 -12.58 8.12
N TRP A 576 -28.70 -13.82 7.63
CA TRP A 576 -29.46 -14.23 6.43
C TRP A 576 -29.26 -13.33 5.19
N THR A 577 -28.09 -12.72 5.07
CA THR A 577 -27.87 -11.64 4.11
C THR A 577 -27.43 -12.20 2.77
N TYR A 578 -28.02 -11.70 1.68
CA TYR A 578 -27.53 -11.94 0.32
C TYR A 578 -26.17 -11.24 0.16
N ASN A 579 -26.16 -9.96 -0.20
CA ASN A 579 -24.93 -9.16 -0.21
C ASN A 579 -24.95 -8.15 0.94
N PHE A 580 -23.86 -8.01 1.70
CA PHE A 580 -23.81 -7.02 2.78
C PHE A 580 -23.70 -5.61 2.21
N LEU A 581 -22.73 -5.37 1.31
CA LEU A 581 -22.49 -4.05 0.74
C LEU A 581 -22.31 -4.11 -0.78
N THR A 582 -23.04 -3.26 -1.50
CA THR A 582 -22.82 -2.96 -2.92
C THR A 582 -22.19 -1.58 -3.07
N VAL A 583 -21.07 -1.51 -3.78
CA VAL A 583 -20.35 -0.28 -4.10
C VAL A 583 -20.79 0.25 -5.46
N SER A 584 -21.17 1.53 -5.48
CA SER A 584 -21.63 2.26 -6.66
C SER A 584 -20.51 2.53 -7.66
N ALA A 585 -20.81 2.43 -8.95
CA ALA A 585 -19.90 2.85 -10.03
C ALA A 585 -19.65 4.37 -10.03
N TRP A 586 -20.59 5.16 -9.49
CA TRP A 586 -20.46 6.61 -9.40
C TRP A 586 -19.23 7.04 -8.57
N GLY A 587 -18.90 6.26 -7.53
CA GLY A 587 -17.73 6.51 -6.67
C GLY A 587 -16.40 6.49 -7.42
N PHE A 588 -16.37 5.99 -8.67
CA PHE A 588 -15.19 5.87 -9.51
C PHE A 588 -15.13 6.91 -10.66
N ASN A 589 -16.12 7.80 -10.76
CA ASN A 589 -16.21 8.78 -11.83
C ASN A 589 -15.65 10.17 -11.43
N GLY A 590 -14.82 10.75 -12.29
CA GLY A 590 -14.44 12.17 -12.21
C GLY A 590 -13.80 12.59 -10.88
N LYS A 591 -14.41 13.56 -10.18
CA LYS A 591 -13.92 14.05 -8.89
C LYS A 591 -14.30 13.15 -7.71
N ALA A 592 -15.31 12.29 -7.87
CA ALA A 592 -15.81 11.42 -6.79
C ALA A 592 -14.77 10.36 -6.38
N SER A 593 -13.94 9.91 -7.35
CA SER A 593 -12.87 8.92 -7.14
C SER A 593 -11.76 9.38 -6.20
N ARG A 594 -11.60 10.69 -5.96
CA ARG A 594 -10.62 11.23 -5.01
C ARG A 594 -10.94 10.90 -3.55
N LEU A 595 -12.18 10.52 -3.27
CA LEU A 595 -12.70 10.30 -1.93
C LEU A 595 -13.00 8.82 -1.64
N SER A 596 -12.64 7.92 -2.56
CA SER A 596 -12.84 6.48 -2.41
C SER A 596 -12.12 5.95 -1.18
N GLY A 597 -12.82 5.18 -0.35
CA GLY A 597 -12.28 4.54 0.86
C GLY A 597 -13.39 3.80 1.62
N LEU A 598 -13.13 2.55 2.02
CA LEU A 598 -14.10 1.72 2.73
C LEU A 598 -13.41 0.80 3.73
N GLU A 599 -13.68 1.02 5.00
CA GLU A 599 -13.16 0.21 6.09
C GLU A 599 -14.26 -0.70 6.67
N LEU A 600 -14.04 -2.02 6.62
CA LEU A 600 -14.99 -3.01 7.13
C LEU A 600 -14.32 -3.82 8.23
N LYS A 601 -14.48 -3.45 9.50
CA LYS A 601 -13.80 -4.09 10.64
C LYS A 601 -14.77 -4.82 11.54
N LEU A 602 -14.41 -6.05 11.93
CA LEU A 602 -15.23 -6.91 12.82
C LEU A 602 -16.67 -7.10 12.30
N ILE A 603 -16.83 -7.18 10.97
CA ILE A 603 -18.12 -7.50 10.37
C ILE A 603 -18.38 -8.99 10.56
N SER A 604 -19.47 -9.31 11.26
CA SER A 604 -19.93 -10.69 11.43
C SER A 604 -21.14 -10.90 10.53
N GLN A 605 -20.95 -11.67 9.46
CA GLN A 605 -21.98 -11.97 8.48
C GLN A 605 -22.32 -13.47 8.50
N TYR A 606 -23.60 -13.78 8.62
CA TYR A 606 -24.15 -15.08 8.25
C TYR A 606 -24.83 -14.97 6.88
N LYS A 607 -24.36 -15.78 5.91
CA LYS A 607 -24.88 -15.85 4.53
C LYS A 607 -25.79 -17.07 4.38
N ASP A 608 -26.91 -16.90 3.67
CA ASP A 608 -27.84 -18.00 3.35
C ASP A 608 -27.25 -18.95 2.29
N ASN A 609 -26.66 -18.38 1.23
CA ASN A 609 -25.99 -19.11 0.16
C ASN A 609 -24.60 -18.53 -0.12
N PHE A 610 -23.56 -19.26 0.27
CA PHE A 610 -22.17 -18.84 0.09
C PHE A 610 -21.63 -19.06 -1.34
N THR A 611 -22.40 -19.68 -2.25
CA THR A 611 -21.99 -19.88 -3.66
C THR A 611 -22.41 -18.76 -4.57
N GLU A 612 -23.59 -18.18 -4.33
CA GLU A 612 -24.17 -17.14 -5.20
C GLU A 612 -23.95 -15.73 -4.65
N TYR A 613 -23.84 -15.58 -3.33
CA TYR A 613 -23.82 -14.28 -2.70
C TYR A 613 -22.44 -13.89 -2.15
N SER A 614 -22.07 -12.64 -2.41
CA SER A 614 -20.81 -12.03 -1.97
C SER A 614 -20.99 -11.25 -0.67
N SER A 615 -19.91 -11.02 0.07
CA SER A 615 -19.95 -10.05 1.16
C SER A 615 -19.98 -8.62 0.62
N LEU A 616 -19.17 -8.36 -0.41
CA LEU A 616 -19.10 -7.06 -1.06
C LEU A 616 -19.14 -7.22 -2.58
N ARG A 617 -20.01 -6.44 -3.21
CA ARG A 617 -20.21 -6.39 -4.66
C ARG A 617 -19.89 -4.99 -5.17
N PHE A 618 -19.33 -4.89 -6.36
CA PHE A 618 -19.21 -3.65 -7.12
C PHE A 618 -20.20 -3.66 -8.28
N GLU A 619 -20.74 -2.50 -8.61
CA GLU A 619 -21.52 -2.34 -9.83
C GLU A 619 -20.66 -2.47 -11.09
N GLY A 620 -21.30 -2.85 -12.20
CA GLY A 620 -20.65 -2.78 -13.51
C GLY A 620 -20.17 -1.35 -13.78
N GLY A 621 -18.96 -1.21 -14.31
CA GLY A 621 -18.36 0.11 -14.55
C GLY A 621 -17.53 0.67 -13.38
N CYS A 622 -17.36 -0.06 -12.28
CA CYS A 622 -16.38 0.32 -11.24
C CYS A 622 -14.93 0.08 -11.66
N PHE A 623 -14.68 -0.94 -12.50
CA PHE A 623 -13.33 -1.37 -12.89
C PHE A 623 -13.24 -1.60 -14.41
N PRO A 624 -12.04 -1.46 -15.00
CA PRO A 624 -11.83 -1.73 -16.42
C PRO A 624 -12.08 -3.20 -16.78
N THR A 625 -12.39 -3.42 -18.05
CA THR A 625 -12.40 -4.75 -18.69
C THR A 625 -11.21 -4.86 -19.65
N THR A 626 -11.02 -6.02 -20.29
CA THR A 626 -9.98 -6.20 -21.32
C THR A 626 -10.65 -6.61 -22.63
N ASP A 627 -10.26 -5.99 -23.73
CA ASP A 627 -10.74 -6.32 -25.07
C ASP A 627 -10.07 -7.57 -25.67
N ASP A 628 -10.49 -7.94 -26.88
CA ASP A 628 -9.91 -9.06 -27.61
C ASP A 628 -8.47 -8.84 -28.12
N GLY A 629 -7.97 -7.61 -28.12
CA GLY A 629 -6.57 -7.29 -28.41
C GLY A 629 -5.65 -7.34 -27.19
N GLY A 630 -6.20 -7.54 -25.98
CA GLY A 630 -5.46 -7.47 -24.72
C GLY A 630 -5.26 -6.05 -24.20
N ASN A 631 -6.04 -5.07 -24.66
CA ASN A 631 -6.05 -3.69 -24.18
C ASN A 631 -7.08 -3.51 -23.07
N SER A 632 -6.76 -2.69 -22.07
CA SER A 632 -7.73 -2.29 -21.04
C SER A 632 -8.79 -1.35 -21.62
N LEU A 633 -10.06 -1.66 -21.40
CA LEU A 633 -11.21 -0.81 -21.70
C LEU A 633 -11.71 -0.20 -20.39
N TYR A 634 -11.55 1.11 -20.25
CA TYR A 634 -12.00 1.83 -19.06
C TYR A 634 -13.46 2.27 -19.21
N PRO A 635 -14.24 2.25 -18.12
CA PRO A 635 -15.59 2.82 -18.10
C PRO A 635 -15.58 4.33 -18.42
N ASP A 636 -16.66 4.82 -19.03
CA ASP A 636 -16.79 6.25 -19.34
C ASP A 636 -16.71 7.11 -18.07
N GLY A 637 -15.89 8.15 -18.10
CA GLY A 637 -15.66 9.03 -16.94
C GLY A 637 -14.82 8.40 -15.82
N PHE A 638 -14.24 7.22 -16.02
CA PHE A 638 -13.27 6.66 -15.08
C PHE A 638 -12.02 7.55 -15.00
N TYR A 639 -11.77 8.14 -13.83
CA TYR A 639 -10.59 8.96 -13.56
C TYR A 639 -9.86 8.38 -12.34
N HIS A 640 -8.72 7.75 -12.56
CA HIS A 640 -7.81 7.34 -11.49
C HIS A 640 -6.70 8.39 -11.35
N TYR A 641 -6.51 8.94 -10.16
CA TYR A 641 -5.24 9.60 -9.83
C TYR A 641 -4.22 8.49 -9.67
N ASP A 642 -3.22 8.39 -10.55
CA ASP A 642 -2.17 7.38 -10.50
C ASP A 642 -1.67 7.17 -9.06
N THR A 643 -2.13 6.11 -8.41
CA THR A 643 -1.42 5.54 -7.27
C THR A 643 -0.76 4.27 -7.78
N PRO A 644 0.58 4.24 -7.90
CA PRO A 644 1.32 3.09 -8.41
C PRO A 644 1.24 1.82 -7.55
N ASN A 645 0.41 1.83 -6.50
CA ASN A 645 0.21 0.80 -5.49
C ASN A 645 -1.24 0.91 -5.01
N GLY A 646 -2.03 -0.16 -5.18
CA GLY A 646 -3.46 -0.22 -4.84
C GLY A 646 -3.82 0.51 -3.55
N VAL A 647 -4.94 1.24 -3.61
CA VAL A 647 -5.42 2.10 -2.53
C VAL A 647 -5.57 1.29 -1.24
N SER A 648 -4.75 1.61 -0.22
CA SER A 648 -4.74 0.98 1.11
C SER A 648 -5.97 1.31 1.97
N GLN A 649 -7.07 1.72 1.34
CA GLN A 649 -8.27 2.22 2.00
C GLN A 649 -9.43 1.23 1.93
N PHE A 650 -9.25 0.07 1.29
CA PHE A 650 -10.26 -1.00 1.19
C PHE A 650 -9.77 -2.26 1.89
N ALA A 651 -10.34 -2.58 3.06
CA ALA A 651 -9.97 -3.78 3.81
C ALA A 651 -11.17 -4.40 4.52
N TRP A 652 -11.22 -5.73 4.54
CA TRP A 652 -12.11 -6.50 5.40
C TRP A 652 -11.31 -7.06 6.58
N GLY A 653 -11.58 -6.54 7.77
CA GLY A 653 -10.79 -6.78 8.97
C GLY A 653 -9.44 -6.06 8.92
N THR A 654 -8.44 -6.66 9.56
CA THR A 654 -7.05 -6.20 9.56
C THR A 654 -6.18 -7.31 8.99
N PRO A 655 -6.14 -7.48 7.65
CA PRO A 655 -5.45 -8.58 7.01
C PRO A 655 -3.95 -8.53 7.27
N ILE A 656 -3.40 -9.62 7.80
CA ILE A 656 -1.97 -9.85 7.98
C ILE A 656 -1.60 -11.09 7.17
N ARG A 657 -0.65 -10.97 6.24
CA ARG A 657 -0.28 -12.07 5.33
C ARG A 657 0.33 -13.25 6.09
N ASP A 658 -0.16 -14.45 5.82
CA ASP A 658 0.40 -15.71 6.33
C ASP A 658 1.49 -16.23 5.38
N LEU A 659 2.72 -15.74 5.58
CA LEU A 659 3.88 -16.09 4.76
C LEU A 659 4.25 -17.59 4.83
N GLY A 660 3.75 -18.34 5.82
CA GLY A 660 4.01 -19.77 6.00
C GLY A 660 2.98 -20.69 5.31
N ALA A 661 1.89 -20.14 4.75
CA ALA A 661 0.85 -20.93 4.10
C ALA A 661 1.29 -21.54 2.76
N PHE A 662 2.11 -20.83 1.99
CA PHE A 662 2.54 -21.21 0.64
C PHE A 662 4.03 -20.90 0.43
N ARG A 663 4.69 -21.60 -0.50
CA ARG A 663 6.05 -21.21 -0.94
C ARG A 663 6.01 -19.80 -1.53
N HIS A 664 7.08 -19.03 -1.31
CA HIS A 664 7.17 -17.63 -1.75
C HIS A 664 6.04 -16.70 -1.25
N GLY A 665 5.32 -17.12 -0.20
CA GLY A 665 4.21 -16.36 0.39
C GLY A 665 2.90 -16.40 -0.41
N GLY A 666 2.81 -17.16 -1.51
CA GLY A 666 1.60 -17.28 -2.33
C GLY A 666 1.89 -17.66 -3.79
N PHE A 667 0.83 -17.67 -4.58
CA PHE A 667 0.87 -17.78 -6.04
C PHE A 667 0.49 -16.44 -6.64
N ASP A 668 1.36 -15.89 -7.48
CA ASP A 668 1.11 -14.68 -8.26
C ASP A 668 1.31 -15.03 -9.74
N PHE A 669 0.18 -15.25 -10.43
CA PHE A 669 0.18 -15.76 -11.79
C PHE A 669 0.56 -14.70 -12.84
N PHE A 670 0.81 -13.44 -12.42
CA PHE A 670 1.51 -12.46 -13.25
C PHE A 670 2.92 -12.95 -13.62
N TYR A 671 3.57 -13.71 -12.73
CA TYR A 671 4.89 -14.26 -12.99
C TYR A 671 4.82 -15.60 -13.73
N GLY A 672 3.68 -16.31 -13.77
CA GLY A 672 3.53 -17.56 -14.53
C GLY A 672 3.09 -18.75 -13.68
N THR A 673 3.12 -19.95 -14.26
CA THR A 673 2.49 -21.18 -13.73
C THR A 673 3.40 -22.02 -12.82
N TYR A 674 4.09 -21.37 -11.87
CA TYR A 674 5.08 -22.05 -11.02
C TYR A 674 4.46 -22.76 -9.82
N ASN A 675 5.06 -23.89 -9.41
CA ASN A 675 4.64 -24.68 -8.25
C ASN A 675 3.18 -25.16 -8.29
N VAL A 676 2.55 -25.17 -9.47
CA VAL A 676 1.22 -25.73 -9.70
C VAL A 676 1.33 -27.17 -10.18
N TYR A 677 0.42 -28.01 -9.72
CA TYR A 677 0.25 -29.36 -10.25
C TYR A 677 -0.96 -29.41 -11.17
N VAL A 678 -0.72 -29.60 -12.46
CA VAL A 678 -1.75 -29.74 -13.49
C VAL A 678 -1.91 -31.23 -13.79
N PHE A 679 -3.12 -31.77 -13.63
CA PHE A 679 -3.35 -33.20 -13.82
C PHE A 679 -3.28 -33.57 -15.31
N SER A 680 -2.95 -34.83 -15.60
CA SER A 680 -2.88 -35.33 -16.98
C SER A 680 -4.20 -35.10 -17.74
N GLY A 681 -4.09 -34.52 -18.94
CA GLY A 681 -5.24 -34.21 -19.80
C GLY A 681 -6.11 -33.05 -19.31
N THR A 682 -5.64 -32.25 -18.35
CA THR A 682 -6.25 -30.96 -17.97
C THR A 682 -6.02 -29.95 -19.07
N ASP A 683 -7.05 -29.20 -19.42
CA ASP A 683 -6.98 -28.15 -20.43
C ASP A 683 -6.69 -26.80 -19.74
N TRP A 684 -5.55 -26.20 -20.02
CA TRP A 684 -5.03 -25.04 -19.29
C TRP A 684 -4.28 -24.08 -20.21
N ASP A 685 -4.06 -22.85 -19.76
CA ASP A 685 -3.27 -21.84 -20.47
C ASP A 685 -2.54 -20.90 -19.49
N SER A 686 -1.42 -20.31 -19.90
CA SER A 686 -0.56 -19.43 -19.10
C SER A 686 -0.46 -18.04 -19.73
N ILE A 687 -1.39 -17.15 -19.38
CA ILE A 687 -1.46 -15.83 -19.98
C ILE A 687 -0.57 -14.87 -19.18
N ARG A 688 0.55 -14.46 -19.77
CA ARG A 688 1.53 -13.54 -19.16
C ARG A 688 1.87 -12.44 -20.15
N ASN A 689 1.91 -11.15 -19.76
CA ASN A 689 2.45 -10.13 -20.66
C ASN A 689 2.72 -8.73 -20.06
N ARG A 690 3.67 -8.05 -20.72
CA ARG A 690 4.00 -6.61 -20.77
C ARG A 690 4.34 -5.88 -19.43
N PRO A 691 5.46 -5.13 -19.38
CA PRO A 691 6.05 -4.60 -18.14
C PRO A 691 5.30 -3.44 -17.43
N TYR A 692 4.07 -3.08 -17.82
CA TYR A 692 3.44 -1.82 -17.36
C TYR A 692 2.04 -1.92 -16.71
N ALA A 693 1.50 -3.11 -16.42
CA ALA A 693 0.22 -3.22 -15.72
C ALA A 693 0.34 -4.02 -14.42
N LYS A 694 0.39 -3.31 -13.28
CA LYS A 694 0.33 -3.90 -11.92
C LYS A 694 -1.10 -4.28 -11.48
N GLU A 695 -2.07 -4.34 -12.39
CA GLU A 695 -3.49 -4.47 -12.05
C GLU A 695 -3.98 -5.92 -11.97
N MET A 696 -4.72 -6.24 -10.90
CA MET A 696 -5.52 -7.47 -10.75
C MET A 696 -6.54 -7.67 -11.88
N PHE A 697 -6.90 -6.60 -12.61
CA PHE A 697 -7.92 -6.61 -13.66
C PHE A 697 -7.38 -6.80 -15.08
N ASN A 698 -6.09 -7.15 -15.21
CA ASN A 698 -5.51 -7.53 -16.49
C ASN A 698 -6.00 -8.94 -16.92
N ALA A 699 -5.76 -9.31 -18.18
CA ALA A 699 -6.10 -10.64 -18.68
C ALA A 699 -5.07 -11.73 -18.30
N ASN A 700 -4.09 -11.42 -17.44
CA ASN A 700 -3.00 -12.33 -17.12
C ASN A 700 -3.40 -13.30 -16.00
N GLY A 701 -2.88 -14.52 -16.06
CA GLY A 701 -3.09 -15.54 -15.04
C GLY A 701 -3.00 -16.97 -15.58
N LEU A 702 -3.26 -17.94 -14.70
CA LEU A 702 -3.41 -19.35 -15.06
C LEU A 702 -4.87 -19.61 -15.43
N GLN A 703 -5.14 -19.73 -16.74
CA GLN A 703 -6.46 -20.10 -17.22
C GLN A 703 -6.65 -21.61 -17.15
N ILE A 704 -7.78 -22.04 -16.59
CA ILE A 704 -8.17 -23.44 -16.46
C ILE A 704 -9.48 -23.59 -17.22
N ASN A 705 -9.43 -24.40 -18.27
CA ASN A 705 -10.53 -24.56 -19.21
C ASN A 705 -11.36 -25.79 -18.90
N ALA A 706 -10.73 -26.90 -18.50
CA ALA A 706 -11.42 -28.13 -18.12
C ALA A 706 -10.52 -29.03 -17.25
N LYS A 707 -11.14 -29.74 -16.30
CA LYS A 707 -10.50 -30.66 -15.32
C LYS A 707 -9.67 -29.93 -14.24
N PRO A 708 -9.26 -30.62 -13.15
CA PRO A 708 -8.71 -29.92 -12.01
C PRO A 708 -7.22 -29.56 -12.11
N VAL A 709 -6.84 -28.54 -11.36
CA VAL A 709 -5.45 -28.26 -10.97
C VAL A 709 -5.33 -28.25 -9.44
N MET A 710 -4.14 -28.51 -8.93
CA MET A 710 -3.83 -28.47 -7.49
C MET A 710 -2.74 -27.44 -7.20
N LEU A 711 -3.00 -26.59 -6.22
CA LEU A 711 -2.07 -25.62 -5.63
C LEU A 711 -1.59 -26.16 -4.28
N PRO A 712 -0.35 -26.68 -4.19
CA PRO A 712 0.19 -27.24 -2.96
C PRO A 712 0.36 -26.14 -1.90
N TRP A 713 0.02 -26.43 -0.65
CA TRP A 713 0.23 -25.53 0.48
C TRP A 713 1.32 -26.08 1.44
N GLN A 714 1.91 -25.24 2.31
CA GLN A 714 2.89 -25.68 3.31
C GLN A 714 2.21 -25.95 4.65
N THR A 715 2.08 -24.93 5.50
CA THR A 715 1.43 -25.08 6.80
C THR A 715 0.68 -23.79 7.12
N PRO A 716 -0.53 -23.60 6.55
CA PRO A 716 -1.34 -22.45 6.89
C PRO A 716 -1.62 -22.42 8.40
N SER A 717 -1.55 -21.23 8.96
CA SER A 717 -1.82 -21.00 10.38
C SER A 717 -3.28 -21.33 10.75
N VAL A 718 -3.56 -21.46 12.05
CA VAL A 718 -4.92 -21.64 12.56
C VAL A 718 -5.78 -20.44 12.14
N LYS A 719 -6.95 -20.68 11.52
CA LYS A 719 -7.86 -19.61 11.03
C LYS A 719 -7.27 -18.72 9.93
N SER A 720 -6.20 -19.13 9.23
CA SER A 720 -5.81 -18.47 7.99
C SER A 720 -6.94 -18.52 6.97
N HIS A 721 -7.25 -17.39 6.35
CA HIS A 721 -8.14 -17.26 5.23
C HIS A 721 -7.31 -17.35 3.94
N ILE A 722 -7.52 -18.40 3.15
CA ILE A 722 -6.90 -18.53 1.84
C ILE A 722 -7.77 -17.76 0.85
N CYS A 723 -7.23 -16.72 0.25
CA CYS A 723 -7.88 -15.86 -0.71
C CYS A 723 -7.47 -16.26 -2.12
N ILE A 724 -8.45 -16.44 -3.01
CA ILE A 724 -8.29 -16.83 -4.40
C ILE A 724 -8.94 -15.75 -5.25
N TRP A 725 -8.13 -14.97 -5.96
CA TRP A 725 -8.61 -14.02 -6.96
C TRP A 725 -8.63 -14.70 -8.32
N TYR A 726 -9.77 -14.65 -8.99
CA TYR A 726 -9.97 -15.29 -10.28
C TYR A 726 -10.95 -14.51 -11.14
N LYS A 727 -10.83 -14.66 -12.46
CA LYS A 727 -11.79 -14.18 -13.44
C LYS A 727 -12.69 -15.34 -13.87
N ASP A 728 -13.99 -15.16 -13.68
CA ASP A 728 -15.05 -16.06 -14.12
C ASP A 728 -15.53 -15.61 -15.49
N HIS A 729 -15.20 -16.37 -16.53
CA HIS A 729 -15.48 -15.98 -17.91
C HIS A 729 -16.92 -16.26 -18.35
N SER A 730 -17.59 -17.26 -17.75
CA SER A 730 -18.98 -17.58 -18.03
C SER A 730 -19.96 -16.84 -17.12
N GLY A 731 -19.46 -16.27 -16.02
CA GLY A 731 -20.25 -15.64 -14.96
C GLY A 731 -20.94 -16.65 -14.02
N ASN A 732 -20.82 -17.94 -14.31
CA ASN A 732 -21.57 -19.04 -13.67
C ASN A 732 -20.66 -20.06 -12.98
N PHE A 733 -19.38 -19.77 -12.76
CA PHE A 733 -18.48 -20.69 -12.06
C PHE A 733 -18.89 -20.88 -10.60
N ASN A 734 -19.06 -22.13 -10.17
CA ASN A 734 -19.43 -22.46 -8.79
C ASN A 734 -18.17 -22.42 -7.89
N PRO A 735 -18.08 -21.50 -6.90
CA PRO A 735 -16.90 -21.40 -6.04
C PRO A 735 -16.66 -22.64 -5.17
N ARG A 736 -17.65 -23.53 -4.98
CA ARG A 736 -17.43 -24.84 -4.31
C ARG A 736 -16.47 -25.75 -5.06
N ASN A 737 -16.25 -25.49 -6.34
CA ASN A 737 -15.26 -26.22 -7.12
C ASN A 737 -13.83 -25.81 -6.75
N ILE A 738 -13.64 -24.78 -5.92
CA ILE A 738 -12.38 -24.45 -5.28
C ILE A 738 -12.46 -24.95 -3.82
N TYR A 739 -11.57 -25.86 -3.43
CA TYR A 739 -11.60 -26.42 -2.08
C TYR A 739 -10.21 -26.79 -1.58
N ALA A 740 -9.96 -26.56 -0.30
CA ALA A 740 -8.82 -27.13 0.39
C ALA A 740 -9.10 -28.62 0.67
N TRP A 741 -8.15 -29.49 0.35
CA TRP A 741 -8.27 -30.94 0.50
C TRP A 741 -7.14 -31.49 1.36
N ILE A 742 -7.48 -32.32 2.34
CA ILE A 742 -6.52 -32.97 3.26
C ILE A 742 -6.97 -34.41 3.55
N THR A 743 -6.27 -35.42 3.04
CA THR A 743 -6.60 -36.83 3.36
C THR A 743 -5.39 -37.67 3.74
N ALA A 744 -5.64 -38.68 4.59
CA ALA A 744 -4.80 -39.86 4.74
C ALA A 744 -5.18 -40.89 3.65
N ALA A 745 -4.22 -41.67 3.17
CA ALA A 745 -4.49 -42.72 2.19
C ALA A 745 -5.58 -43.69 2.68
N SER A 746 -6.51 -44.06 1.79
CA SER A 746 -7.59 -45.06 2.00
C SER A 746 -8.85 -44.60 2.73
N GLN A 747 -9.11 -43.29 2.87
CA GLN A 747 -10.39 -42.76 3.37
C GLN A 747 -11.34 -42.26 2.26
N ASP A 748 -10.98 -42.29 0.98
CA ASP A 748 -11.90 -41.92 -0.10
C ASP A 748 -12.90 -43.07 -0.39
N GLY A 749 -14.04 -43.06 0.28
CA GLY A 749 -15.14 -44.01 0.07
C GLY A 749 -16.51 -43.32 0.12
N PRO A 750 -17.58 -43.94 -0.42
CA PRO A 750 -18.91 -43.31 -0.57
C PRO A 750 -19.62 -42.94 0.76
N ASN A 751 -19.01 -43.23 1.91
CA ASN A 751 -19.58 -43.00 3.25
C ASN A 751 -18.76 -42.01 4.10
N THR A 752 -17.79 -41.28 3.52
CA THR A 752 -17.04 -40.27 4.27
C THR A 752 -17.71 -38.91 4.24
N ASP A 753 -17.88 -38.31 5.42
CA ASP A 753 -18.39 -36.95 5.56
C ASP A 753 -17.37 -35.95 5.00
N GLU A 754 -17.67 -35.41 3.81
CA GLU A 754 -16.80 -34.45 3.12
C GLU A 754 -16.50 -33.22 3.97
N ALA A 755 -17.37 -32.86 4.92
CA ALA A 755 -17.20 -31.71 5.80
C ALA A 755 -16.01 -31.87 6.78
N LEU A 756 -15.51 -33.09 6.99
CA LEU A 756 -14.37 -33.36 7.86
C LEU A 756 -13.00 -33.17 7.16
N TYR A 757 -12.95 -33.25 5.83
CA TYR A 757 -11.69 -33.34 5.06
C TYR A 757 -11.56 -32.29 3.95
N LYS A 758 -12.66 -31.60 3.60
CA LYS A 758 -12.67 -30.50 2.62
C LYS A 758 -13.17 -29.20 3.26
N SER A 759 -12.51 -28.10 2.94
CA SER A 759 -13.03 -26.75 3.18
C SER A 759 -13.25 -26.06 1.85
N PHE A 760 -14.51 -25.75 1.55
CA PHE A 760 -14.91 -25.14 0.28
C PHE A 760 -14.67 -23.63 0.29
N ALA A 761 -14.40 -23.07 -0.89
CA ALA A 761 -14.33 -21.63 -1.05
C ALA A 761 -15.74 -21.03 -1.02
N GLU A 762 -15.82 -19.85 -0.42
CA GLU A 762 -17.04 -19.04 -0.32
C GLU A 762 -16.81 -17.76 -1.12
N HIS A 763 -17.82 -17.31 -1.87
CA HIS A 763 -17.69 -16.07 -2.64
C HIS A 763 -17.64 -14.87 -1.67
N MET A 764 -16.55 -14.11 -1.73
CA MET A 764 -16.32 -12.99 -0.83
C MET A 764 -16.52 -11.66 -1.53
N PHE A 765 -15.86 -11.43 -2.66
CA PHE A 765 -15.93 -10.18 -3.41
C PHE A 765 -16.29 -10.40 -4.87
N ASP A 766 -17.20 -9.58 -5.39
CA ASP A 766 -17.55 -9.52 -6.82
C ASP A 766 -17.22 -8.13 -7.36
N PHE A 767 -16.32 -8.03 -8.32
CA PHE A 767 -15.88 -6.77 -8.89
C PHE A 767 -16.76 -6.28 -10.05
N GLY A 768 -17.82 -7.00 -10.42
CA GLY A 768 -18.78 -6.54 -11.43
C GLY A 768 -18.30 -6.59 -12.88
N ASN A 769 -17.08 -7.10 -13.13
CA ASN A 769 -16.47 -7.26 -14.46
C ASN A 769 -16.06 -8.71 -14.77
N GLY A 770 -16.61 -9.69 -14.02
CA GLY A 770 -16.24 -11.10 -14.06
C GLY A 770 -15.09 -11.48 -13.13
N THR A 771 -14.31 -10.51 -12.65
CA THR A 771 -13.30 -10.76 -11.60
C THR A 771 -13.99 -10.93 -10.25
N LYS A 772 -13.55 -11.94 -9.49
CA LYS A 772 -14.10 -12.32 -8.19
C LYS A 772 -12.96 -12.68 -7.22
N MET A 773 -13.23 -12.59 -5.92
CA MET A 773 -12.39 -13.18 -4.87
C MET A 773 -13.22 -14.18 -4.08
N ALA A 774 -12.76 -15.43 -4.03
CA ALA A 774 -13.30 -16.46 -3.14
C ALA A 774 -12.32 -16.74 -2.00
N MET A 775 -12.87 -17.08 -0.84
CA MET A 775 -12.09 -17.31 0.37
C MET A 775 -12.37 -18.73 0.90
N ILE A 776 -11.31 -19.47 1.24
CA ILE A 776 -11.41 -20.70 2.03
C ILE A 776 -10.98 -20.39 3.47
N PRO A 777 -11.88 -20.46 4.46
CA PRO A 777 -11.48 -20.35 5.87
C PRO A 777 -10.77 -21.63 6.35
N ASN A 778 -9.57 -21.51 6.91
CA ASN A 778 -8.88 -22.65 7.52
C ASN A 778 -9.49 -23.01 8.89
N LYS A 779 -10.52 -23.85 8.86
CA LYS A 779 -11.25 -24.35 10.04
C LYS A 779 -10.43 -25.47 10.73
N ARG A 780 -9.43 -25.14 11.54
CA ARG A 780 -8.70 -26.15 12.37
C ARG A 780 -9.57 -26.65 13.55
N LEU A 781 -10.66 -27.35 13.27
CA LEU A 781 -11.54 -27.92 14.28
C LEU A 781 -12.03 -29.32 13.87
N THR A 782 -11.15 -30.31 13.75
CA THR A 782 -11.43 -31.75 13.94
C THR A 782 -10.15 -32.60 13.89
N ALA A 783 -9.94 -33.43 14.92
CA ALA A 783 -9.05 -34.62 15.02
C ALA A 783 -7.60 -34.53 14.46
N TRP A 784 -6.72 -33.74 15.10
CA TRP A 784 -5.28 -33.69 14.75
C TRP A 784 -4.32 -34.16 15.86
N ASP A 785 -4.80 -34.94 16.82
CA ASP A 785 -3.99 -35.37 17.98
C ASP A 785 -2.97 -36.49 17.68
N GLY A 786 -2.60 -36.72 16.41
CA GLY A 786 -1.68 -37.82 16.09
C GLY A 786 -1.28 -38.11 14.64
N LEU A 787 -1.47 -37.22 13.66
CA LEU A 787 -1.01 -37.50 12.29
C LEU A 787 0.48 -37.21 12.09
N TYR A 788 1.27 -38.15 12.60
CA TYR A 788 2.65 -38.39 12.23
C TYR A 788 2.74 -39.01 10.82
N THR A 789 3.68 -38.53 10.01
CA THR A 789 4.42 -39.28 8.95
C THR A 789 3.80 -39.64 7.57
N TYR A 790 2.58 -39.25 7.19
CA TYR A 790 2.11 -39.48 5.79
C TYR A 790 1.37 -38.29 5.18
N ALA A 791 2.11 -37.27 4.76
CA ALA A 791 1.62 -36.09 4.01
C ALA A 791 1.33 -36.42 2.53
N ARG A 792 0.33 -37.27 2.25
CA ARG A 792 0.09 -37.74 0.87
C ARG A 792 -0.74 -36.82 -0.01
N ASN A 793 -1.64 -35.96 0.50
CA ASN A 793 -2.50 -35.10 -0.34
C ASN A 793 -2.97 -33.85 0.44
N CYS A 794 -2.24 -32.74 0.41
CA CYS A 794 -2.65 -31.50 1.10
C CYS A 794 -2.44 -30.26 0.20
N GLY A 795 -3.51 -29.56 -0.17
CA GLY A 795 -3.45 -28.37 -1.02
C GLY A 795 -4.83 -27.81 -1.37
N VAL A 796 -4.87 -26.78 -2.21
CA VAL A 796 -6.11 -26.23 -2.78
C VAL A 796 -6.35 -26.84 -4.15
N MET A 797 -7.47 -27.51 -4.32
CA MET A 797 -7.96 -28.02 -5.60
C MET A 797 -8.84 -26.96 -6.26
N VAL A 798 -8.69 -26.81 -7.57
CA VAL A 798 -9.54 -25.97 -8.42
C VAL A 798 -10.05 -26.83 -9.55
N ASP A 799 -11.33 -27.18 -9.51
CA ASP A 799 -11.96 -28.17 -10.41
C ASP A 799 -12.89 -27.50 -11.44
N VAL A 800 -12.44 -27.39 -12.69
CA VAL A 800 -13.28 -26.85 -13.76
C VAL A 800 -14.01 -27.99 -14.47
N PRO A 801 -15.32 -27.89 -14.75
CA PRO A 801 -16.07 -28.92 -15.46
C PRO A 801 -15.37 -29.43 -16.71
N ALA A 802 -15.34 -30.76 -16.88
CA ALA A 802 -14.59 -31.41 -17.95
C ALA A 802 -15.10 -31.08 -19.37
N ASP A 803 -16.31 -30.51 -19.49
CA ASP A 803 -16.93 -30.08 -20.74
C ASP A 803 -16.51 -28.66 -21.18
N GLY A 804 -15.75 -27.94 -20.36
CA GLY A 804 -15.27 -26.60 -20.70
C GLY A 804 -16.28 -25.46 -20.53
N SER A 805 -17.37 -25.71 -19.81
CA SER A 805 -18.54 -24.81 -19.69
C SER A 805 -18.32 -23.57 -18.80
N THR A 806 -17.41 -23.63 -17.82
CA THR A 806 -17.19 -22.53 -16.86
C THR A 806 -15.69 -22.26 -16.65
N PRO A 807 -14.94 -21.89 -17.71
CA PRO A 807 -13.52 -21.64 -17.59
C PRO A 807 -13.25 -20.43 -16.70
N ILE A 808 -12.14 -20.50 -15.97
CA ILE A 808 -11.69 -19.41 -15.09
C ILE A 808 -10.22 -19.09 -15.33
N THR A 809 -9.80 -17.87 -14.99
CA THR A 809 -8.39 -17.50 -14.91
C THR A 809 -8.03 -17.17 -13.48
N LEU A 810 -7.13 -17.94 -12.88
CA LEU A 810 -6.56 -17.64 -11.56
C LEU A 810 -5.56 -16.50 -11.69
N ILE A 811 -5.73 -15.47 -10.86
CA ILE A 811 -4.91 -14.26 -10.85
C ILE A 811 -3.88 -14.35 -9.71
N ALA A 812 -4.34 -14.63 -8.49
CA ALA A 812 -3.49 -14.79 -7.32
C ALA A 812 -4.12 -15.72 -6.28
N VAL A 813 -3.28 -16.42 -5.52
CA VAL A 813 -3.69 -17.21 -4.35
C VAL A 813 -2.76 -16.92 -3.19
N GLU A 814 -3.29 -16.36 -2.12
CA GLU A 814 -2.53 -15.90 -0.96
C GLU A 814 -3.28 -16.25 0.33
N ALA A 815 -2.63 -16.22 1.48
CA ALA A 815 -3.28 -16.49 2.77
C ALA A 815 -3.09 -15.34 3.76
N TYR A 816 -4.12 -15.11 4.59
CA TYR A 816 -4.17 -14.00 5.54
C TYR A 816 -4.76 -14.41 6.89
N GLN A 817 -4.37 -13.73 7.96
CA GLN A 817 -4.99 -13.78 9.29
C GLN A 817 -5.59 -12.42 9.66
N GLY A 818 -6.55 -12.40 10.58
CA GLY A 818 -7.14 -11.15 11.11
C GLY A 818 -8.06 -10.39 10.14
N GLY A 819 -8.21 -10.88 8.91
CA GLY A 819 -8.99 -10.26 7.84
C GLY A 819 -8.57 -10.79 6.47
N VAL A 820 -9.16 -10.24 5.42
CA VAL A 820 -8.79 -10.49 4.02
C VAL A 820 -8.68 -9.16 3.28
N PRO A 821 -7.65 -8.97 2.45
CA PRO A 821 -7.54 -7.75 1.66
C PRO A 821 -8.54 -7.83 0.49
N LEU A 822 -9.01 -6.67 0.03
CA LEU A 822 -9.88 -6.62 -1.15
C LEU A 822 -9.13 -7.05 -2.42
N PHE A 823 -7.92 -6.53 -2.58
CA PHE A 823 -7.00 -6.82 -3.69
C PHE A 823 -5.82 -7.68 -3.20
N PRO A 824 -5.19 -8.48 -4.06
CA PRO A 824 -3.98 -9.20 -3.68
C PRO A 824 -2.88 -8.20 -3.31
N ALA A 825 -2.12 -8.48 -2.25
CA ALA A 825 -1.00 -7.62 -1.85
C ALA A 825 0.22 -7.81 -2.76
N GLY A 826 0.22 -8.89 -3.56
CA GLY A 826 1.31 -9.31 -4.40
C GLY A 826 2.34 -10.14 -3.61
N CYS A 827 3.07 -11.00 -4.31
CA CYS A 827 4.10 -11.83 -3.68
C CYS A 827 5.47 -11.15 -3.49
N GLY A 828 5.58 -9.83 -3.67
CA GLY A 828 6.82 -9.07 -3.49
C GLY A 828 7.92 -9.44 -4.50
N ASN A 829 9.18 -9.62 -4.04
CA ASN A 829 10.33 -10.13 -4.82
C ASN A 829 10.16 -11.63 -5.10
N TYR A 830 9.12 -11.99 -5.85
CA TYR A 830 8.81 -13.35 -6.22
C TYR A 830 9.89 -13.88 -7.18
N ILE A 831 10.71 -14.83 -6.72
CA ILE A 831 11.74 -15.51 -7.52
C ILE A 831 11.38 -17.01 -7.50
N PRO A 832 10.90 -17.59 -8.61
CA PRO A 832 10.52 -18.99 -8.65
C PRO A 832 11.70 -19.91 -8.32
N GLU A 833 11.51 -20.84 -7.39
CA GLU A 833 12.44 -21.96 -7.17
C GLU A 833 12.25 -23.04 -8.24
N THR A 834 13.25 -23.28 -9.09
CA THR A 834 13.19 -24.33 -10.11
C THR A 834 14.58 -24.87 -10.46
N ASN A 835 14.62 -26.08 -11.03
CA ASN A 835 15.82 -26.61 -11.67
C ASN A 835 15.92 -26.22 -13.16
N GLY A 836 14.87 -25.63 -13.75
CA GLY A 836 14.79 -25.19 -15.15
C GLY A 836 14.51 -26.31 -16.16
N ASN A 837 14.11 -27.50 -15.72
CA ASN A 837 14.02 -28.70 -16.58
C ASN A 837 12.60 -29.18 -16.91
N SER A 838 11.56 -28.43 -16.52
CA SER A 838 10.16 -28.87 -16.67
C SER A 838 9.22 -27.68 -16.78
N VAL A 839 8.23 -27.77 -17.68
CA VAL A 839 7.16 -26.78 -17.86
C VAL A 839 6.16 -26.85 -16.70
N LEU A 840 5.88 -28.06 -16.22
CA LEU A 840 5.02 -28.32 -15.06
C LEU A 840 5.75 -29.16 -14.00
N SER A 841 5.19 -29.29 -12.80
CA SER A 841 5.78 -30.14 -11.76
C SER A 841 5.81 -31.63 -12.19
N PRO A 842 6.98 -32.31 -12.20
CA PRO A 842 7.14 -33.65 -12.78
C PRO A 842 6.65 -34.82 -11.91
N VAL A 843 6.01 -34.56 -10.76
CA VAL A 843 5.80 -35.61 -9.74
C VAL A 843 4.54 -36.43 -10.03
N THR A 844 4.71 -37.71 -10.36
CA THR A 844 3.63 -38.70 -10.55
C THR A 844 3.05 -39.27 -9.23
N ASN A 845 3.52 -38.82 -8.06
CA ASN A 845 3.04 -39.32 -6.75
C ASN A 845 3.23 -38.30 -5.59
N PRO A 846 2.15 -37.80 -4.95
CA PRO A 846 2.17 -36.66 -4.01
C PRO A 846 2.67 -36.97 -2.58
N VAL A 847 3.53 -37.95 -2.36
CA VAL A 847 3.97 -38.33 -1.00
C VAL A 847 5.08 -37.40 -0.49
N GLY A 848 4.72 -36.47 0.40
CA GLY A 848 5.66 -35.58 1.08
C GLY A 848 6.09 -34.40 0.20
N LEU A 849 5.58 -33.22 0.54
CA LEU A 849 5.81 -31.92 -0.14
C LEU A 849 7.26 -31.41 -0.08
N ASP A 850 8.18 -32.26 0.37
CA ASP A 850 9.62 -32.06 0.26
C ASP A 850 10.10 -32.27 -1.18
N SER A 851 9.36 -32.96 -2.06
CA SER A 851 9.82 -33.35 -3.41
C SER A 851 9.45 -32.36 -4.54
N SER A 852 10.44 -32.08 -5.41
CA SER A 852 10.46 -31.36 -6.70
C SER A 852 9.19 -30.68 -7.27
N LEU A 853 8.56 -29.74 -6.57
CA LEU A 853 7.44 -28.95 -7.13
C LEU A 853 7.85 -27.85 -8.14
N GLY A 854 9.14 -27.72 -8.47
CA GLY A 854 9.67 -26.57 -9.24
C GLY A 854 9.65 -26.73 -10.76
N GLY A 855 8.47 -26.67 -11.39
CA GLY A 855 8.29 -26.46 -12.84
C GLY A 855 7.67 -25.09 -13.14
N GLY A 856 7.79 -24.61 -14.38
CA GLY A 856 7.02 -23.47 -14.90
C GLY A 856 7.52 -22.91 -16.24
N LEU A 857 6.73 -22.00 -16.81
CA LEU A 857 7.05 -21.30 -18.06
C LEU A 857 7.87 -20.04 -17.78
N PHE A 858 9.13 -20.05 -18.20
CA PHE A 858 10.05 -18.91 -18.09
C PHE A 858 10.28 -18.25 -19.45
N PHE A 859 10.43 -16.93 -19.45
CA PHE A 859 10.74 -16.10 -20.61
C PHE A 859 12.17 -15.55 -20.51
N PRO A 860 12.81 -15.19 -21.64
CA PRO A 860 14.10 -14.50 -21.62
C PRO A 860 14.09 -13.29 -20.69
N GLY A 861 15.06 -13.21 -19.78
CA GLY A 861 15.18 -12.19 -18.73
C GLY A 861 14.64 -12.61 -17.36
N ASP A 862 13.85 -13.69 -17.26
CA ASP A 862 13.39 -14.19 -15.96
C ASP A 862 14.56 -14.68 -15.09
N ILE A 863 14.52 -14.33 -13.81
CA ILE A 863 15.46 -14.81 -12.79
C ILE A 863 14.82 -15.99 -12.08
N ILE A 864 15.50 -17.14 -12.09
CA ILE A 864 15.10 -18.32 -11.35
C ILE A 864 16.04 -18.58 -10.19
N GLY A 865 15.46 -18.94 -9.05
CA GLY A 865 16.16 -19.23 -7.81
C GLY A 865 16.65 -20.68 -7.76
N PRO A 866 17.73 -20.95 -7.03
CA PRO A 866 18.24 -22.30 -6.85
C PRO A 866 17.27 -23.20 -6.09
N TRP A 867 17.10 -24.43 -6.57
CA TRP A 867 16.30 -25.44 -5.88
C TRP A 867 17.09 -26.07 -4.73
N SER A 868 16.54 -26.03 -3.51
CA SER A 868 17.05 -26.78 -2.36
C SER A 868 16.00 -27.74 -1.83
N HIS A 869 16.39 -29.00 -1.66
CA HIS A 869 15.56 -30.03 -1.06
C HIS A 869 15.83 -30.10 0.44
N VAL A 870 14.77 -30.24 1.23
CA VAL A 870 14.84 -30.48 2.67
C VAL A 870 14.27 -31.87 2.92
N ARG A 871 15.03 -32.73 3.60
CA ARG A 871 14.53 -34.01 4.11
C ARG A 871 14.48 -33.98 5.63
N ARG A 872 13.42 -34.55 6.21
CA ARG A 872 13.47 -34.96 7.62
C ARG A 872 14.46 -36.10 7.78
N THR A 873 15.49 -35.91 8.60
CA THR A 873 16.30 -37.01 9.13
C THR A 873 15.50 -37.70 10.23
N GLN A 874 15.52 -39.03 10.23
CA GLN A 874 14.49 -39.88 10.83
C GLN A 874 14.45 -39.89 12.37
N ASN A 875 15.29 -39.13 13.09
CA ASN A 875 15.40 -39.22 14.56
C ASN A 875 15.61 -37.88 15.30
N GLY A 876 15.12 -36.77 14.76
CA GLY A 876 15.13 -35.49 15.47
C GLY A 876 14.49 -34.40 14.63
N TYR A 877 13.79 -33.47 15.26
CA TYR A 877 13.04 -32.38 14.63
C TYR A 877 13.90 -31.32 13.91
N ILE A 878 15.01 -31.70 13.27
CA ILE A 878 15.93 -30.80 12.59
C ILE A 878 15.74 -30.95 11.07
N ILE A 879 15.18 -29.91 10.46
CA ILE A 879 15.13 -29.75 9.00
C ILE A 879 16.55 -29.42 8.53
N SER A 880 17.17 -30.30 7.75
CA SER A 880 18.50 -30.05 7.17
C SER A 880 18.41 -29.98 5.64
N PRO A 881 18.73 -28.83 5.01
CA PRO A 881 18.80 -28.74 3.55
C PRO A 881 19.94 -29.62 3.05
N THR A 882 19.67 -30.49 2.09
CA THR A 882 20.67 -31.38 1.50
C THR A 882 20.75 -31.15 0.00
N LEU A 883 21.96 -30.95 -0.50
CA LEU A 883 22.22 -30.85 -1.94
C LEU A 883 22.31 -32.23 -2.57
N THR A 884 21.53 -32.47 -3.61
CA THR A 884 21.73 -33.64 -4.47
C THR A 884 23.02 -33.46 -5.28
N PRO A 885 23.88 -34.47 -5.42
CA PRO A 885 25.08 -34.39 -6.26
C PRO A 885 24.72 -34.00 -7.71
N GLY A 886 25.45 -33.02 -8.27
CA GLY A 886 25.25 -32.53 -9.66
C GLY A 886 24.39 -31.26 -9.81
N TYR A 887 23.91 -30.67 -8.71
CA TYR A 887 23.07 -29.46 -8.73
C TYR A 887 23.80 -28.25 -8.11
N THR A 888 23.66 -27.07 -8.73
CA THR A 888 24.27 -25.81 -8.26
C THR A 888 23.23 -24.90 -7.59
N LEU A 889 23.58 -24.31 -6.44
CA LEU A 889 22.74 -23.37 -5.67
C LEU A 889 22.71 -21.93 -6.22
N ASP A 890 22.96 -21.75 -7.52
CA ASP A 890 23.10 -20.42 -8.09
C ASP A 890 21.80 -19.97 -8.80
N ARG A 891 21.48 -18.68 -8.67
CA ARG A 891 20.42 -18.05 -9.44
C ARG A 891 20.81 -18.06 -10.92
N LYS A 892 19.84 -18.32 -11.81
CA LYS A 892 20.05 -18.33 -13.26
C LYS A 892 19.16 -17.28 -13.90
N MET A 893 19.66 -16.62 -14.93
CA MET A 893 18.84 -15.78 -15.82
C MET A 893 18.56 -16.53 -17.11
N VAL A 894 17.29 -16.66 -17.49
CA VAL A 894 16.88 -17.32 -18.74
C VAL A 894 17.24 -16.44 -19.94
N THR A 895 17.83 -17.00 -20.98
CA THR A 895 18.28 -16.24 -22.17
C THR A 895 17.56 -16.60 -23.46
N GLY A 896 16.90 -17.76 -23.52
CA GLY A 896 16.21 -18.26 -24.71
C GLY A 896 15.78 -19.72 -24.57
N GLY A 897 14.89 -20.18 -25.45
CA GLY A 897 14.37 -21.56 -25.49
C GLY A 897 13.18 -21.83 -24.56
N CYS A 898 12.70 -23.09 -24.54
CA CYS A 898 11.70 -23.62 -23.63
C CYS A 898 11.95 -25.12 -23.41
N THR A 899 12.21 -25.55 -22.16
CA THR A 899 12.44 -26.98 -21.87
C THR A 899 11.13 -27.72 -21.72
N LEU A 900 10.76 -28.52 -22.72
CA LEU A 900 9.56 -29.37 -22.70
C LEU A 900 9.86 -30.77 -22.14
N GLU A 901 9.09 -31.24 -21.15
CA GLU A 901 9.10 -32.65 -20.78
C GLU A 901 8.43 -33.55 -21.85
N ALA A 902 8.64 -34.87 -21.76
CA ALA A 902 8.19 -35.83 -22.78
C ALA A 902 6.69 -35.75 -23.10
N ALA A 903 5.84 -35.40 -22.13
CA ALA A 903 4.41 -35.26 -22.33
C ALA A 903 4.01 -34.09 -23.25
N PHE A 904 4.83 -33.03 -23.34
CA PHE A 904 4.57 -31.85 -24.19
C PHE A 904 5.22 -31.94 -25.58
N LYS A 905 6.09 -32.93 -25.82
CA LYS A 905 6.72 -33.18 -27.13
C LYS A 905 5.78 -33.92 -28.07
N VAL A 906 4.63 -33.32 -28.36
CA VAL A 906 3.59 -33.86 -29.24
C VAL A 906 3.64 -33.24 -30.62
N ALA A 907 3.33 -34.04 -31.64
CA ALA A 907 3.15 -33.59 -33.02
C ALA A 907 1.66 -33.62 -33.39
N PHE A 908 1.18 -32.56 -34.04
CA PHE A 908 -0.23 -32.41 -34.42
C PHE A 908 -0.39 -31.44 -35.59
N SER A 909 -1.62 -31.34 -36.11
CA SER A 909 -1.97 -30.37 -37.15
C SER A 909 -2.92 -29.30 -36.61
N ALA A 910 -2.75 -28.06 -37.05
CA ALA A 910 -3.63 -26.93 -36.75
C ALA A 910 -4.14 -26.29 -38.04
N THR A 911 -5.38 -25.81 -38.05
CA THR A 911 -5.99 -25.20 -39.24
C THR A 911 -5.98 -23.68 -39.11
N VAL A 912 -5.57 -22.98 -40.17
CA VAL A 912 -5.65 -21.51 -40.22
C VAL A 912 -7.09 -21.08 -40.51
N GLU A 913 -7.72 -20.38 -39.57
CA GLU A 913 -9.10 -19.90 -39.70
C GLU A 913 -9.19 -18.47 -40.21
N THR A 914 -8.26 -17.60 -39.80
CA THR A 914 -8.30 -16.18 -40.13
C THR A 914 -6.89 -15.61 -40.16
N VAL A 915 -6.59 -14.75 -41.14
CA VAL A 915 -5.38 -13.94 -41.18
C VAL A 915 -5.78 -12.49 -41.01
N ASN A 916 -5.36 -11.86 -39.92
CA ASN A 916 -5.72 -10.49 -39.58
C ASN A 916 -4.77 -9.49 -40.23
N SER A 917 -5.25 -8.26 -40.47
CA SER A 917 -4.48 -7.17 -41.06
C SER A 917 -3.31 -6.67 -40.21
N ASN A 918 -3.27 -7.00 -38.93
CA ASN A 918 -2.23 -6.58 -37.96
C ASN A 918 -1.09 -7.61 -37.79
N ALA A 919 -0.86 -8.47 -38.80
CA ALA A 919 0.14 -9.54 -38.77
C ALA A 919 -0.06 -10.55 -37.64
N THR A 920 -1.31 -10.99 -37.44
CA THR A 920 -1.67 -12.09 -36.54
C THR A 920 -2.56 -13.08 -37.26
N THR A 921 -2.50 -14.35 -36.87
CA THR A 921 -3.29 -15.43 -37.48
C THR A 921 -4.11 -16.14 -36.39
N ILE A 922 -5.36 -16.47 -36.66
CA ILE A 922 -6.17 -17.34 -35.81
C ILE A 922 -6.05 -18.75 -36.36
N ILE A 923 -5.65 -19.68 -35.49
CA ILE A 923 -5.60 -21.11 -35.79
C ILE A 923 -6.54 -21.88 -34.87
N SER A 924 -7.11 -22.99 -35.34
CA SER A 924 -7.78 -23.97 -34.49
C SER A 924 -6.95 -25.22 -34.29
N ILE A 925 -6.93 -25.67 -33.04
CA ILE A 925 -6.20 -26.85 -32.60
C ILE A 925 -7.22 -27.95 -32.28
N PRO A 926 -6.99 -29.22 -32.65
CA PRO A 926 -7.90 -30.30 -32.29
C PRO A 926 -7.96 -30.49 -30.77
N ALA A 927 -9.16 -30.79 -30.27
CA ALA A 927 -9.44 -30.83 -28.83
C ALA A 927 -8.50 -31.76 -28.03
N ALA A 928 -8.07 -32.88 -28.62
CA ALA A 928 -7.17 -33.84 -27.99
C ALA A 928 -5.77 -33.27 -27.67
N TYR A 929 -5.37 -32.18 -28.34
CA TYR A 929 -4.05 -31.56 -28.17
C TYR A 929 -4.05 -30.30 -27.32
N LEU A 930 -5.23 -29.76 -26.96
CA LEU A 930 -5.36 -28.56 -26.12
C LEU A 930 -4.62 -28.66 -24.77
N PRO A 931 -4.62 -29.82 -24.05
CA PRO A 931 -3.86 -29.98 -22.81
C PRO A 931 -2.33 -29.78 -22.92
N TYR A 932 -1.78 -29.84 -24.14
CA TYR A 932 -0.34 -29.80 -24.42
C TYR A 932 0.09 -28.49 -25.09
N VAL A 933 -0.80 -27.50 -25.17
CA VAL A 933 -0.55 -26.20 -25.80
C VAL A 933 -0.94 -25.10 -24.82
N ALA A 934 -0.02 -24.17 -24.56
CA ALA A 934 -0.25 -23.01 -23.71
C ALA A 934 0.57 -21.81 -24.23
N VAL A 935 0.08 -20.61 -23.97
CA VAL A 935 0.80 -19.34 -24.16
C VAL A 935 2.09 -19.39 -23.37
N GLY A 936 3.22 -19.29 -24.08
CA GLY A 936 4.58 -19.48 -23.52
C GLY A 936 5.29 -20.73 -24.06
N ILE A 937 4.56 -21.70 -24.62
CA ILE A 937 5.13 -22.82 -25.37
C ILE A 937 5.07 -22.49 -26.87
N PRO A 938 6.18 -22.16 -27.55
CA PRO A 938 6.13 -21.83 -28.97
C PRO A 938 5.74 -23.06 -29.81
N LEU A 939 4.93 -22.84 -30.85
CA LEU A 939 4.66 -23.88 -31.85
C LEU A 939 5.84 -23.95 -32.81
N TYR A 940 6.36 -25.14 -33.09
CA TYR A 940 7.37 -25.32 -34.12
C TYR A 940 6.71 -25.85 -35.39
N ILE A 941 6.54 -24.97 -36.39
CA ILE A 941 5.95 -25.34 -37.68
C ILE A 941 7.03 -26.01 -38.53
N THR A 942 6.79 -27.25 -38.93
CA THR A 942 7.68 -28.02 -39.80
C THR A 942 7.23 -28.01 -41.26
N GLY A 943 5.98 -27.63 -41.54
CA GLY A 943 5.43 -27.50 -42.89
C GLY A 943 3.93 -27.21 -42.91
N GLY A 944 3.32 -27.24 -44.09
CA GLY A 944 1.87 -27.07 -44.27
C GLY A 944 1.37 -25.62 -44.37
N SER A 945 2.27 -24.64 -44.28
CA SER A 945 1.99 -23.23 -44.55
C SER A 945 2.19 -22.93 -46.04
N SER A 946 1.16 -22.43 -46.73
CA SER A 946 1.25 -22.00 -48.13
C SER A 946 2.11 -20.74 -48.32
N THR A 947 2.38 -20.00 -47.24
CA THR A 947 3.27 -18.83 -47.22
C THR A 947 4.73 -19.19 -46.90
N GLY A 948 5.05 -20.48 -46.78
CA GLY A 948 6.42 -20.97 -46.58
C GLY A 948 6.96 -20.85 -45.15
N VAL A 949 6.13 -20.50 -44.18
CA VAL A 949 6.55 -20.31 -42.78
C VAL A 949 6.95 -21.64 -42.15
N THR A 950 8.18 -21.71 -41.63
CA THR A 950 8.72 -22.83 -40.82
C THR A 950 9.51 -22.28 -39.62
N GLY A 951 9.62 -23.06 -38.55
CA GLY A 951 10.28 -22.67 -37.31
C GLY A 951 9.32 -22.27 -36.18
N GLN A 952 9.84 -21.59 -35.16
CA GLN A 952 9.07 -21.23 -33.96
C GLN A 952 8.11 -20.07 -34.19
N VAL A 953 6.85 -20.24 -33.80
CA VAL A 953 5.81 -19.23 -33.78
C VAL A 953 5.27 -19.07 -32.37
N ARG A 954 5.13 -17.83 -31.92
CA ARG A 954 4.61 -17.48 -30.61
C ARG A 954 3.08 -17.48 -30.59
N LEU A 955 2.49 -18.14 -29.59
CA LEU A 955 1.06 -17.96 -29.26
C LEU A 955 0.89 -16.67 -28.44
N ILE A 956 -0.14 -15.90 -28.78
CA ILE A 956 -0.48 -14.63 -28.13
C ILE A 956 -1.52 -14.86 -27.03
N LYS A 957 -2.64 -15.52 -27.37
CA LYS A 957 -3.69 -15.90 -26.42
C LYS A 957 -4.59 -17.00 -26.99
N ARG A 958 -5.30 -17.67 -26.11
CA ARG A 958 -6.48 -18.45 -26.47
C ARG A 958 -7.73 -17.56 -26.55
N LEU A 959 -8.59 -17.84 -27.51
CA LEU A 959 -9.88 -17.16 -27.64
C LEU A 959 -10.95 -17.89 -26.82
N LEU A 960 -11.90 -17.16 -26.26
CA LEU A 960 -13.10 -17.71 -25.66
C LEU A 960 -14.28 -17.56 -26.63
N ASN A 961 -15.32 -18.36 -26.45
CA ASN A 961 -16.57 -18.16 -27.15
C ASN A 961 -17.34 -16.98 -26.52
N SER A 962 -18.30 -16.42 -27.24
CA SER A 962 -19.08 -15.26 -26.77
C SER A 962 -19.93 -15.55 -25.52
N ASP A 963 -20.20 -16.82 -25.23
CA ASP A 963 -20.91 -17.31 -24.04
C ASP A 963 -19.98 -17.55 -22.84
N GLY A 964 -18.68 -17.24 -22.98
CA GLY A 964 -17.67 -17.46 -21.95
C GLY A 964 -17.14 -18.89 -21.87
N THR A 965 -17.55 -19.80 -22.77
CA THR A 965 -17.03 -21.18 -22.81
C THR A 965 -15.66 -21.28 -23.49
N SER A 966 -14.95 -22.36 -23.21
CA SER A 966 -13.61 -22.61 -23.76
C SER A 966 -13.66 -22.84 -25.28
N SER A 967 -12.87 -22.10 -26.06
CA SER A 967 -12.70 -22.38 -27.50
C SER A 967 -11.44 -23.19 -27.77
N ASN A 968 -11.31 -23.76 -28.96
CA ASN A 968 -10.10 -24.43 -29.44
C ASN A 968 -9.22 -23.54 -30.34
N ARG A 969 -9.50 -22.23 -30.36
CA ARG A 969 -8.86 -21.25 -31.25
C ARG A 969 -7.80 -20.46 -30.52
N TYR A 970 -6.66 -20.24 -31.18
CA TYR A 970 -5.53 -19.47 -30.68
C TYR A 970 -5.15 -18.37 -31.65
N LEU A 971 -4.81 -17.21 -31.10
CA LEU A 971 -4.18 -16.12 -31.84
C LEU A 971 -2.65 -16.34 -31.82
N VAL A 972 -2.02 -16.43 -32.98
CA VAL A 972 -0.57 -16.61 -33.14
C VAL A 972 0.06 -15.41 -33.87
N GLN A 973 1.34 -15.16 -33.58
CA GLN A 973 2.08 -14.03 -34.12
C GLN A 973 2.52 -14.28 -35.57
N GLY A 974 2.34 -13.28 -36.45
CA GLY A 974 2.74 -13.32 -37.85
C GLY A 974 1.68 -13.91 -38.78
N ASN A 975 1.96 -13.81 -40.09
CA ASN A 975 1.14 -14.40 -41.15
C ASN A 975 1.58 -15.87 -41.38
N THR A 976 1.16 -16.77 -40.49
CA THR A 976 1.63 -18.17 -40.45
C THR A 976 1.11 -19.08 -41.56
N GLY A 977 0.18 -18.60 -42.39
CA GLY A 977 -0.39 -19.31 -43.53
C GLY A 977 -1.58 -18.54 -44.11
N ALA A 978 -2.22 -19.07 -45.14
CA ALA A 978 -3.49 -18.60 -45.69
C ALA A 978 -4.67 -19.29 -45.00
N VAL A 979 -5.86 -18.68 -45.05
CA VAL A 979 -7.10 -19.30 -44.52
C VAL A 979 -7.35 -20.65 -45.21
N GLY A 980 -7.52 -21.70 -44.40
CA GLY A 980 -7.67 -23.09 -44.86
C GLY A 980 -6.38 -23.92 -44.83
N ASP A 981 -5.21 -23.31 -44.64
CA ASP A 981 -3.95 -24.04 -44.50
C ASP A 981 -3.97 -24.99 -43.30
N THR A 982 -3.35 -26.16 -43.46
CA THR A 982 -3.16 -27.14 -42.37
C THR A 982 -1.69 -27.19 -41.99
N LEU A 983 -1.35 -26.48 -40.92
CA LEU A 983 0.00 -26.38 -40.38
C LEU A 983 0.40 -27.70 -39.71
N THR A 984 1.60 -28.19 -40.02
CA THR A 984 2.22 -29.35 -39.34
C THR A 984 3.11 -28.84 -38.23
N ILE A 985 2.84 -29.26 -36.99
CA ILE A 985 3.52 -28.79 -35.79
C ILE A 985 4.23 -29.98 -35.12
N ASP A 986 5.51 -29.81 -34.77
CA ASP A 986 6.28 -30.78 -33.99
C ASP A 986 7.00 -30.11 -32.82
N GLN A 987 6.42 -30.22 -31.62
CA GLN A 987 6.99 -29.59 -30.43
C GLN A 987 8.32 -30.20 -29.98
N ALA A 988 8.71 -31.38 -30.48
CA ALA A 988 10.02 -31.97 -30.15
C ALA A 988 11.20 -31.15 -30.69
N GLN A 989 10.96 -30.29 -31.69
CA GLN A 989 11.97 -29.40 -32.29
C GLN A 989 12.17 -28.09 -31.51
N VAL A 990 11.41 -27.84 -30.44
CA VAL A 990 11.57 -26.64 -29.61
C VAL A 990 12.90 -26.74 -28.83
N PRO A 991 13.85 -25.79 -29.00
CA PRO A 991 15.12 -25.79 -28.27
C PRO A 991 14.91 -25.61 -26.76
N ALA A 992 15.70 -26.33 -25.97
CA ALA A 992 15.70 -26.26 -24.50
C ALA A 992 16.16 -24.89 -23.97
N TYR A 993 15.89 -24.61 -22.69
CA TYR A 993 16.32 -23.36 -22.04
C TYR A 993 17.84 -23.17 -22.07
N THR A 994 18.24 -21.92 -22.30
CA THR A 994 19.62 -21.42 -22.15
C THR A 994 19.69 -20.43 -20.98
N PHE A 995 20.83 -20.39 -20.27
CA PHE A 995 20.99 -19.61 -19.03
C PHE A 995 22.33 -18.84 -18.97
N TYR A 996 22.33 -17.64 -18.36
CA TYR A 996 23.54 -16.96 -17.87
C TYR A 996 23.77 -17.20 -16.37
N ASN A 997 25.04 -17.34 -15.96
CA ASN A 997 25.51 -17.41 -14.57
C ASN A 997 26.61 -16.35 -14.32
N ASP A 998 26.29 -15.21 -13.71
CA ASP A 998 27.31 -14.24 -13.28
C ASP A 998 27.95 -14.67 -11.95
N ARG A 999 29.29 -14.74 -11.90
CA ARG A 999 30.05 -15.05 -10.67
C ARG A 999 31.07 -13.95 -10.33
N ASN A 1000 30.93 -13.38 -9.14
CA ASN A 1000 31.97 -12.59 -8.48
C ASN A 1000 32.73 -13.50 -7.50
N PHE A 1001 34.01 -13.74 -7.74
CA PHE A 1001 34.87 -14.49 -6.82
C PHE A 1001 35.67 -13.53 -5.95
N ASN A 1002 35.47 -13.56 -4.64
CA ASN A 1002 36.31 -12.80 -3.69
C ASN A 1002 37.73 -13.41 -3.59
N ALA A 1003 37.85 -14.73 -3.78
CA ALA A 1003 39.11 -15.46 -3.92
C ALA A 1003 38.83 -16.80 -4.60
N ILE A 1004 39.72 -17.26 -5.50
CA ILE A 1004 39.66 -18.58 -6.14
C ILE A 1004 40.82 -19.42 -5.62
N THR A 1005 40.55 -20.40 -4.78
CA THR A 1005 41.51 -21.44 -4.36
C THR A 1005 41.19 -22.73 -5.10
N ALA A 1006 41.74 -22.87 -6.30
CA ALA A 1006 41.62 -24.09 -7.09
C ALA A 1006 42.98 -24.49 -7.65
N THR A 1007 43.26 -25.80 -7.68
CA THR A 1007 44.51 -26.37 -8.21
C THR A 1007 44.60 -26.21 -9.74
N SER A 1008 43.46 -26.07 -10.42
CA SER A 1008 43.35 -25.65 -11.81
C SER A 1008 42.04 -24.87 -12.03
N VAL A 1009 42.06 -23.88 -12.92
CA VAL A 1009 40.88 -23.11 -13.37
C VAL A 1009 40.89 -23.12 -14.89
N THR A 1010 39.84 -23.68 -15.51
CA THR A 1010 39.62 -23.65 -16.95
C THR A 1010 38.51 -22.66 -17.29
N ILE A 1011 38.82 -21.63 -18.09
CA ILE A 1011 37.84 -20.64 -18.57
C ILE A 1011 37.64 -20.88 -20.07
N SER A 1012 36.44 -21.31 -20.46
CA SER A 1012 36.06 -21.41 -21.87
C SER A 1012 35.48 -20.07 -22.32
N GLY A 1013 36.33 -19.16 -22.81
CA GLY A 1013 35.95 -17.83 -23.27
C GLY A 1013 37.04 -16.77 -23.07
N VAL A 1014 36.66 -15.49 -23.13
CA VAL A 1014 37.56 -14.34 -22.94
C VAL A 1014 37.69 -14.02 -21.45
N SER A 1015 38.92 -13.90 -20.95
CA SER A 1015 39.23 -13.41 -19.59
C SER A 1015 39.87 -12.01 -19.68
N VAL A 1016 39.25 -11.00 -19.05
CA VAL A 1016 39.78 -9.64 -18.97
C VAL A 1016 40.08 -9.32 -17.50
N ALA A 1017 41.36 -9.09 -17.18
CA ALA A 1017 41.79 -8.72 -15.83
C ALA A 1017 42.46 -7.35 -15.84
N ASN A 1018 41.89 -6.37 -15.14
CA ASN A 1018 42.45 -5.02 -15.03
C ASN A 1018 43.73 -4.95 -14.17
N ALA A 1019 44.03 -5.99 -13.38
CA ALA A 1019 45.30 -6.16 -12.66
C ALA A 1019 45.55 -7.64 -12.33
N HIS A 1020 46.75 -8.15 -12.62
CA HIS A 1020 47.19 -9.51 -12.26
C HIS A 1020 48.37 -9.44 -11.28
N ARG A 1021 48.23 -10.03 -10.08
CA ARG A 1021 49.26 -10.08 -9.03
C ARG A 1021 49.51 -11.53 -8.62
N SER A 1022 50.68 -12.07 -8.94
CA SER A 1022 51.13 -13.38 -8.43
C SER A 1022 52.01 -13.18 -7.20
N THR A 1023 51.66 -13.83 -6.08
CA THR A 1023 52.33 -13.64 -4.78
C THR A 1023 53.51 -14.60 -4.57
N TYR A 1024 53.66 -15.65 -5.39
CA TYR A 1024 54.71 -16.67 -5.20
C TYR A 1024 55.55 -16.92 -6.46
N SER A 1025 54.93 -17.15 -7.63
CA SER A 1025 55.64 -17.32 -8.90
C SER A 1025 54.67 -17.22 -10.09
N SER A 1026 55.07 -16.58 -11.18
CA SER A 1026 54.41 -16.73 -12.49
C SER A 1026 55.22 -17.71 -13.35
N ALA A 1027 54.70 -18.91 -13.58
CA ALA A 1027 55.35 -19.91 -14.42
C ALA A 1027 54.74 -19.88 -15.83
N ILE A 1028 55.59 -19.78 -16.86
CA ILE A 1028 55.23 -20.01 -18.26
C ILE A 1028 55.57 -21.47 -18.54
N GLY A 1029 54.57 -22.36 -18.54
CA GLY A 1029 54.74 -23.82 -18.52
C GLY A 1029 54.08 -24.55 -19.70
N TYR A 1030 54.69 -25.67 -20.08
CA TYR A 1030 54.53 -26.45 -21.32
C TYR A 1030 53.22 -27.24 -21.47
N GLY A 1031 52.71 -27.27 -22.70
CA GLY A 1031 51.69 -28.19 -23.20
C GLY A 1031 51.78 -28.36 -24.72
N GLY A 1032 52.90 -28.89 -25.23
CA GLY A 1032 52.88 -29.69 -26.48
C GLY A 1032 53.17 -29.05 -27.85
N ALA A 1033 53.83 -27.90 -28.01
CA ALA A 1033 54.17 -27.38 -29.35
C ALA A 1033 55.59 -26.78 -29.48
N SER A 1034 56.33 -27.24 -30.49
CA SER A 1034 57.68 -26.83 -30.89
C SER A 1034 57.69 -25.40 -31.48
N GLY A 1035 58.14 -24.41 -30.70
CA GLY A 1035 58.38 -23.04 -31.18
C GLY A 1035 58.83 -22.10 -30.06
N ALA A 1036 59.50 -20.99 -30.39
CA ALA A 1036 59.92 -19.97 -29.43
C ALA A 1036 58.75 -19.49 -28.57
N LYS A 1037 59.02 -19.15 -27.30
CA LYS A 1037 58.00 -18.68 -26.34
C LYS A 1037 58.47 -17.37 -25.74
N ALA A 1038 57.58 -16.38 -25.78
CA ALA A 1038 57.85 -15.03 -25.33
C ALA A 1038 56.88 -14.63 -24.20
N LEU A 1039 57.40 -13.96 -23.19
CA LEU A 1039 56.60 -13.07 -22.35
C LEU A 1039 56.64 -11.68 -22.99
N GLU A 1040 55.50 -11.20 -23.47
CA GLU A 1040 55.41 -9.97 -24.23
C GLU A 1040 54.80 -8.84 -23.40
N PHE A 1041 55.42 -7.67 -23.46
CA PHE A 1041 54.96 -6.47 -22.79
C PHE A 1041 54.45 -5.45 -23.82
N TYR A 1042 53.20 -5.03 -23.67
CA TYR A 1042 52.53 -4.05 -24.52
C TYR A 1042 52.36 -2.75 -23.73
N VAL A 1043 53.13 -1.72 -24.07
CA VAL A 1043 53.06 -0.41 -23.40
C VAL A 1043 52.15 0.51 -24.24
N ASN A 1044 51.31 1.32 -23.58
CA ASN A 1044 50.40 2.29 -24.21
C ASN A 1044 49.32 1.72 -25.15
N GLY A 1045 48.91 0.46 -24.94
CA GLY A 1045 47.78 -0.13 -25.68
C GLY A 1045 48.05 -0.40 -27.16
N GLY A 1046 49.32 -0.42 -27.58
CA GLY A 1046 49.71 -0.86 -28.92
C GLY A 1046 49.48 -2.35 -29.13
N THR A 1047 49.24 -2.76 -30.39
CA THR A 1047 49.01 -4.16 -30.79
C THR A 1047 50.29 -4.93 -31.11
N ALA A 1048 51.46 -4.27 -31.04
CA ALA A 1048 52.77 -4.88 -31.18
C ALA A 1048 53.50 -4.89 -29.83
N TYR A 1049 54.25 -5.96 -29.53
CA TYR A 1049 55.05 -6.02 -28.32
C TYR A 1049 56.14 -4.94 -28.34
N THR A 1050 56.39 -4.31 -27.19
CA THR A 1050 57.45 -3.29 -27.03
C THR A 1050 58.72 -3.88 -26.46
N GLN A 1051 58.58 -4.90 -25.60
CA GLN A 1051 59.67 -5.62 -24.95
C GLN A 1051 59.23 -7.08 -24.82
N ARG A 1052 60.17 -8.02 -24.98
CA ARG A 1052 59.89 -9.42 -24.69
C ARG A 1052 61.08 -10.17 -24.11
N ILE A 1053 60.77 -11.17 -23.30
CA ILE A 1053 61.73 -12.17 -22.79
C ILE A 1053 61.46 -13.45 -23.56
N VAL A 1054 62.44 -13.93 -24.32
CA VAL A 1054 62.27 -15.11 -25.19
C VAL A 1054 63.18 -16.23 -24.72
N ALA A 1055 62.59 -17.40 -24.50
CA ALA A 1055 63.36 -18.63 -24.39
C ALA A 1055 63.70 -19.12 -25.80
N THR A 1056 64.89 -18.79 -26.30
CA THR A 1056 65.33 -19.09 -27.68
C THR A 1056 65.84 -20.52 -27.83
N SER A 1057 66.39 -21.11 -26.76
CA SER A 1057 66.79 -22.52 -26.71
C SER A 1057 66.74 -23.06 -25.28
N THR A 1058 67.12 -24.32 -25.07
CA THR A 1058 67.23 -24.92 -23.74
C THR A 1058 68.31 -24.29 -22.86
N THR A 1059 69.25 -23.54 -23.43
CA THR A 1059 70.40 -22.96 -22.73
C THR A 1059 70.52 -21.44 -22.91
N VAL A 1060 69.66 -20.82 -23.73
CA VAL A 1060 69.72 -19.39 -24.04
C VAL A 1060 68.37 -18.73 -23.83
N MET A 1061 68.38 -17.65 -23.06
CA MET A 1061 67.30 -16.69 -22.97
C MET A 1061 67.78 -15.37 -23.57
N SER A 1062 67.07 -14.85 -24.58
CA SER A 1062 67.29 -13.51 -25.10
C SER A 1062 66.38 -12.51 -24.39
N LEU A 1063 66.94 -11.35 -24.06
CA LEU A 1063 66.15 -10.16 -23.73
C LEU A 1063 66.10 -9.31 -25.00
N GLU A 1064 64.93 -9.27 -25.62
CA GLU A 1064 64.72 -8.50 -26.83
C GLU A 1064 64.01 -7.20 -26.46
N THR A 1065 64.84 -6.18 -26.25
CA THR A 1065 64.40 -4.82 -26.00
C THR A 1065 64.76 -3.98 -27.20
N GLY A 1066 63.81 -3.26 -27.80
CA GLY A 1066 64.12 -2.22 -28.79
C GLY A 1066 64.86 -1.00 -28.19
N GLY A 1067 65.49 -1.14 -27.02
CA GLY A 1067 66.06 -0.08 -26.18
C GLY A 1067 66.93 -0.63 -25.04
N ASN A 1068 67.10 0.14 -23.96
CA ASN A 1068 68.05 -0.14 -22.87
C ASN A 1068 67.54 -1.18 -21.85
N LEU A 1069 68.42 -2.06 -21.37
CA LEU A 1069 68.21 -2.88 -20.17
C LEU A 1069 68.78 -2.16 -18.93
N SER A 1070 67.91 -1.85 -17.96
CA SER A 1070 68.32 -1.27 -16.68
C SER A 1070 68.24 -2.31 -15.57
N VAL A 1071 69.36 -2.53 -14.86
CA VAL A 1071 69.43 -3.42 -13.69
C VAL A 1071 69.62 -2.58 -12.45
N ASN A 1072 68.69 -2.69 -11.48
CA ASN A 1072 68.81 -2.03 -10.18
C ASN A 1072 69.53 -2.97 -9.20
N GLY A 1073 70.86 -3.05 -9.32
CA GLY A 1073 71.71 -3.95 -8.55
C GLY A 1073 72.93 -4.43 -9.35
N ASN A 1074 73.63 -5.43 -8.82
CA ASN A 1074 74.81 -6.00 -9.49
C ASN A 1074 74.41 -7.05 -10.52
N THR A 1075 75.11 -7.07 -11.66
CA THR A 1075 75.16 -8.21 -12.57
C THR A 1075 76.38 -9.06 -12.24
N TYR A 1076 76.19 -10.35 -11.96
CA TYR A 1076 77.27 -11.28 -11.59
C TYR A 1076 77.05 -12.67 -12.19
N PRO A 1077 78.11 -13.43 -12.48
CA PRO A 1077 78.00 -14.80 -12.95
C PRO A 1077 77.45 -15.72 -11.86
N ASN A 1078 76.73 -16.77 -12.24
CA ASN A 1078 76.19 -17.75 -11.28
C ASN A 1078 77.29 -18.61 -10.61
N ALA A 1079 78.46 -18.74 -11.25
CA ALA A 1079 79.62 -19.43 -10.71
C ALA A 1079 80.86 -18.54 -10.82
N ASP A 1080 81.56 -18.35 -9.69
CA ASP A 1080 82.77 -17.54 -9.60
C ASP A 1080 83.88 -18.09 -10.52
N GLY A 1081 84.62 -17.20 -11.18
CA GLY A 1081 85.73 -17.53 -12.10
C GLY A 1081 85.40 -18.38 -13.33
N THR A 1082 84.14 -18.74 -13.59
CA THR A 1082 83.77 -19.74 -14.62
C THR A 1082 83.32 -19.13 -15.96
N TYR A 1083 82.60 -18.01 -15.92
CA TYR A 1083 81.93 -17.46 -17.12
C TYR A 1083 82.60 -16.17 -17.62
N SER A 1084 82.77 -16.06 -18.94
CA SER A 1084 83.28 -14.87 -19.62
C SER A 1084 82.19 -13.83 -19.89
N LEU A 1085 82.55 -12.54 -19.88
CA LEU A 1085 81.67 -11.47 -20.34
C LEU A 1085 81.92 -11.20 -21.84
N GLY A 1086 81.04 -11.75 -22.68
CA GLY A 1086 81.21 -11.78 -24.14
C GLY A 1086 81.95 -13.03 -24.61
N THR A 1087 82.03 -13.19 -25.93
CA THR A 1087 82.70 -14.32 -26.60
C THR A 1087 83.69 -13.81 -27.65
N PRO A 1088 84.63 -14.63 -28.15
CA PRO A 1088 85.56 -14.21 -29.21
C PRO A 1088 84.86 -13.67 -30.46
N SER A 1089 83.65 -14.17 -30.76
CA SER A 1089 82.80 -13.76 -31.87
C SER A 1089 81.76 -12.68 -31.53
N GLY A 1090 81.41 -12.52 -30.24
CA GLY A 1090 80.46 -11.55 -29.70
C GLY A 1090 81.13 -10.61 -28.70
N ARG A 1091 82.09 -9.82 -29.19
CA ARG A 1091 82.89 -8.90 -28.39
C ARG A 1091 82.10 -7.63 -28.10
N TRP A 1092 82.20 -7.15 -26.86
CA TRP A 1092 81.74 -5.81 -26.53
C TRP A 1092 82.63 -4.78 -27.24
N SER A 1093 82.01 -3.76 -27.84
CA SER A 1093 82.77 -2.69 -28.50
C SER A 1093 83.56 -1.84 -27.50
N GLN A 1094 83.01 -1.65 -26.29
CA GLN A 1094 83.63 -0.93 -25.17
C GLN A 1094 82.91 -1.23 -23.85
N VAL A 1095 83.60 -0.98 -22.72
CA VAL A 1095 83.03 -1.01 -21.37
C VAL A 1095 83.20 0.38 -20.75
N PHE A 1096 82.08 1.05 -20.45
CA PHE A 1096 82.08 2.30 -19.68
C PHE A 1096 81.92 1.98 -18.19
N ALA A 1097 82.98 2.16 -17.41
CA ALA A 1097 82.99 1.95 -15.97
C ALA A 1097 83.61 3.16 -15.27
N SER A 1098 83.09 3.51 -14.08
CA SER A 1098 83.63 4.63 -13.28
C SER A 1098 84.99 4.30 -12.64
N ASN A 1099 85.22 3.02 -12.31
CA ASN A 1099 86.49 2.50 -11.77
C ASN A 1099 87.07 1.45 -12.74
N SER A 1100 88.39 1.26 -12.70
CA SER A 1100 89.09 0.21 -13.45
C SER A 1100 88.66 -1.20 -13.04
N VAL A 1101 88.89 -2.17 -13.93
CA VAL A 1101 88.60 -3.59 -13.68
C VAL A 1101 89.47 -4.11 -12.52
N ILE A 1102 88.86 -4.83 -11.58
CA ILE A 1102 89.58 -5.48 -10.48
C ILE A 1102 89.98 -6.89 -10.93
N GLY A 1103 91.28 -7.13 -11.11
CA GLY A 1103 91.85 -8.46 -11.30
C GLY A 1103 92.42 -9.00 -9.99
N THR A 1104 91.86 -10.09 -9.45
CA THR A 1104 92.31 -10.69 -8.18
C THR A 1104 93.77 -11.16 -8.29
N SER A 1105 94.65 -10.65 -7.42
CA SER A 1105 96.07 -11.01 -7.36
C SER A 1105 96.52 -11.42 -5.96
N ASP A 1106 95.75 -12.30 -5.33
CA ASP A 1106 96.01 -12.84 -3.99
C ASP A 1106 97.14 -13.90 -4.02
N GLU A 1107 98.08 -13.82 -3.06
CA GLU A 1107 99.23 -14.74 -3.00
C GLU A 1107 98.84 -16.19 -2.73
N THR A 1108 97.72 -16.43 -2.05
CA THR A 1108 97.26 -17.79 -1.69
C THR A 1108 96.78 -18.59 -2.90
N HIS A 1109 96.49 -17.92 -4.01
CA HIS A 1109 96.00 -18.50 -5.25
C HIS A 1109 97.08 -18.58 -6.34
N LYS A 1110 98.34 -18.23 -6.04
CA LYS A 1110 99.44 -18.17 -7.03
C LYS A 1110 100.63 -19.03 -6.62
N THR A 1111 101.38 -19.51 -7.61
CA THR A 1111 102.72 -20.05 -7.37
C THR A 1111 103.64 -18.92 -6.90
N ARG A 1112 104.71 -19.25 -6.15
CA ARG A 1112 105.68 -18.25 -5.68
C ARG A 1112 106.25 -17.46 -6.88
N PRO A 1113 106.09 -16.14 -6.96
CA PRO A 1113 106.61 -15.35 -8.08
C PRO A 1113 108.13 -15.49 -8.21
N ARG A 1114 108.62 -15.72 -9.42
CA ARG A 1114 110.06 -15.72 -9.73
C ARG A 1114 110.53 -14.36 -10.27
N ALA A 1115 111.84 -14.14 -10.20
CA ALA A 1115 112.47 -13.07 -10.98
C ALA A 1115 112.39 -13.39 -12.48
N ASP A 1116 112.42 -12.34 -13.30
CA ASP A 1116 112.57 -12.44 -14.74
C ASP A 1116 113.96 -12.98 -15.09
N THR A 1117 114.03 -13.74 -16.19
CA THR A 1117 115.30 -14.21 -16.73
C THR A 1117 115.92 -13.13 -17.61
N PRO A 1118 117.25 -13.12 -17.83
CA PRO A 1118 117.86 -12.13 -18.73
C PRO A 1118 117.25 -12.11 -20.14
N ALA A 1119 116.87 -13.28 -20.67
CA ALA A 1119 116.21 -13.39 -21.98
C ALA A 1119 114.82 -12.74 -21.97
N GLU A 1120 114.05 -12.89 -20.89
CA GLU A 1120 112.76 -12.20 -20.71
C GLU A 1120 112.94 -10.70 -20.57
N THR A 1121 113.91 -10.26 -19.75
CA THR A 1121 114.25 -8.85 -19.59
C THR A 1121 114.58 -8.23 -20.95
N ASP A 1122 115.41 -8.88 -21.76
CA ASP A 1122 115.83 -8.37 -23.07
C ASP A 1122 114.68 -8.38 -24.08
N ALA A 1123 113.91 -9.45 -24.14
CA ALA A 1123 112.77 -9.59 -25.05
C ALA A 1123 111.70 -8.53 -24.77
N TYR A 1124 111.26 -8.38 -23.51
CA TYR A 1124 110.22 -7.43 -23.16
C TYR A 1124 110.70 -5.97 -23.22
N TYR A 1125 112.00 -5.72 -23.00
CA TYR A 1125 112.56 -4.40 -23.25
C TYR A 1125 112.51 -4.03 -24.74
N GLU A 1126 112.89 -4.96 -25.63
CA GLU A 1126 112.80 -4.76 -27.09
C GLU A 1126 111.34 -4.65 -27.57
N ILE A 1127 110.41 -5.43 -27.00
CA ILE A 1127 108.97 -5.29 -27.27
C ILE A 1127 108.48 -3.88 -26.91
N GLY A 1128 108.95 -3.31 -25.79
CA GLY A 1128 108.64 -1.94 -25.40
C GLY A 1128 109.16 -0.87 -26.36
N GLN A 1129 110.10 -1.21 -27.24
CA GLN A 1129 110.67 -0.33 -28.25
C GLN A 1129 110.04 -0.49 -29.64
N LEU A 1130 109.17 -1.48 -29.82
CA LEU A 1130 108.49 -1.70 -31.10
C LEU A 1130 107.61 -0.49 -31.48
N PRO A 1131 107.46 -0.17 -32.78
CA PRO A 1131 106.53 0.85 -33.24
C PRO A 1131 105.11 0.58 -32.73
N GLY A 1132 104.55 1.54 -31.99
CA GLY A 1132 103.33 1.32 -31.21
C GLY A 1132 102.12 2.14 -31.60
N VAL A 1133 102.16 3.02 -32.61
CA VAL A 1133 101.00 3.89 -32.93
C VAL A 1133 100.33 3.41 -34.22
N TRP A 1134 99.02 3.14 -34.17
CA TRP A 1134 98.25 2.61 -35.29
C TRP A 1134 96.77 3.05 -35.27
N GLN A 1135 96.06 2.91 -36.39
CA GLN A 1135 94.61 3.15 -36.53
C GLN A 1135 93.93 1.87 -37.02
N TRP A 1136 92.66 1.67 -36.66
CA TRP A 1136 91.87 0.59 -37.25
C TRP A 1136 91.61 0.87 -38.73
N LEU A 1137 91.90 -0.10 -39.60
CA LEU A 1137 91.70 0.07 -41.06
C LEU A 1137 90.25 0.40 -41.40
N GLU A 1138 89.28 -0.28 -40.78
CA GLU A 1138 87.84 -0.01 -40.98
C GLU A 1138 87.47 1.45 -40.65
N LYS A 1139 88.14 2.05 -39.66
CA LYS A 1139 87.92 3.46 -39.28
C LYS A 1139 88.70 4.41 -40.17
N TYR A 1140 89.95 4.10 -40.49
CA TYR A 1140 90.78 4.91 -41.39
C TYR A 1140 90.19 4.98 -42.81
N MET A 1141 89.60 3.90 -43.31
CA MET A 1141 88.93 3.89 -44.61
C MET A 1141 87.72 4.85 -44.69
N VAL A 1142 87.07 5.11 -43.55
CA VAL A 1142 85.89 6.00 -43.47
C VAL A 1142 86.27 7.43 -43.08
N GLU A 1143 87.18 7.58 -42.13
CA GLU A 1143 87.49 8.85 -41.45
C GLU A 1143 88.83 9.47 -41.91
N GLY A 1144 89.62 8.75 -42.73
CA GLY A 1144 90.95 9.17 -43.20
C GLY A 1144 91.92 9.46 -42.05
N ASP A 1145 92.74 10.50 -42.22
CA ASP A 1145 93.64 11.01 -41.16
C ASP A 1145 92.90 11.44 -39.88
N GLY A 1146 91.56 11.56 -39.92
CA GLY A 1146 90.71 11.86 -38.76
C GLY A 1146 90.45 10.66 -37.84
N ALA A 1147 90.76 9.43 -38.25
CA ALA A 1147 90.60 8.26 -37.40
C ALA A 1147 91.51 8.34 -36.15
N ARG A 1148 91.02 7.88 -35.00
CA ARG A 1148 91.77 8.00 -33.73
C ARG A 1148 93.02 7.13 -33.73
N LEU A 1149 94.13 7.70 -33.28
CA LEU A 1149 95.38 6.97 -33.04
C LEU A 1149 95.25 6.11 -31.77
N HIS A 1150 95.60 4.84 -31.89
CA HIS A 1150 95.71 3.89 -30.78
C HIS A 1150 97.19 3.57 -30.52
N SER A 1151 97.53 3.25 -29.26
CA SER A 1151 98.90 2.94 -28.85
C SER A 1151 99.04 1.50 -28.32
N GLY A 1152 100.16 0.88 -28.66
CA GLY A 1152 100.59 -0.49 -28.35
C GLY A 1152 101.12 -1.22 -29.59
N PRO A 1153 102.11 -2.12 -29.46
CA PRO A 1153 102.61 -2.90 -30.59
C PRO A 1153 101.53 -3.84 -31.16
N THR A 1154 101.79 -4.43 -32.32
CA THR A 1154 101.00 -5.57 -32.81
C THR A 1154 101.46 -6.86 -32.13
N VAL A 1155 100.54 -7.82 -31.97
CA VAL A 1155 100.84 -9.09 -31.29
C VAL A 1155 101.92 -9.88 -32.02
N GLN A 1156 101.83 -9.92 -33.35
CA GLN A 1156 102.75 -10.64 -34.21
C GLN A 1156 104.17 -10.06 -34.16
N ALA A 1157 104.33 -8.74 -34.07
CA ALA A 1157 105.65 -8.13 -33.95
C ALA A 1157 106.32 -8.48 -32.62
N ALA A 1158 105.54 -8.50 -31.53
CA ALA A 1158 106.05 -8.92 -30.23
C ALA A 1158 106.38 -10.43 -30.19
N ILE A 1159 105.59 -11.27 -30.86
CA ILE A 1159 105.90 -12.71 -31.03
C ILE A 1159 107.27 -12.89 -31.70
N ALA A 1160 107.56 -12.14 -32.76
CA ALA A 1160 108.85 -12.22 -33.45
C ALA A 1160 110.03 -11.87 -32.52
N VAL A 1161 109.83 -10.94 -31.57
CA VAL A 1161 110.84 -10.63 -30.54
C VAL A 1161 110.98 -11.77 -29.54
N MET A 1162 109.89 -12.37 -29.07
CA MET A 1162 109.95 -13.53 -28.16
C MET A 1162 110.74 -14.68 -28.80
N ASP A 1163 110.46 -14.99 -30.06
CA ASP A 1163 111.16 -16.03 -30.83
C ASP A 1163 112.65 -15.72 -30.98
N LYS A 1164 113.01 -14.44 -31.23
CA LYS A 1164 114.42 -13.99 -31.34
C LYS A 1164 115.23 -14.27 -30.08
N TYR A 1165 114.63 -14.17 -28.91
CA TYR A 1165 115.28 -14.46 -27.62
C TYR A 1165 115.06 -15.91 -27.14
N GLY A 1166 114.46 -16.76 -27.98
CA GLY A 1166 114.23 -18.18 -27.69
C GLY A 1166 113.12 -18.43 -26.65
N LEU A 1167 112.17 -17.50 -26.51
CA LEU A 1167 111.04 -17.61 -25.59
C LEU A 1167 109.78 -18.02 -26.36
N ASP A 1168 109.08 -19.08 -25.91
CA ASP A 1168 107.78 -19.43 -26.49
C ASP A 1168 106.71 -18.50 -25.94
N TRP A 1169 106.20 -17.61 -26.78
CA TRP A 1169 105.17 -16.64 -26.42
C TRP A 1169 103.88 -17.29 -25.87
N ARG A 1170 103.59 -18.55 -26.22
CA ARG A 1170 102.39 -19.28 -25.75
C ARG A 1170 102.43 -19.59 -24.26
N GLU A 1171 103.61 -19.57 -23.64
CA GLU A 1171 103.77 -19.74 -22.19
C GLU A 1171 103.49 -18.45 -21.42
N TYR A 1172 103.30 -17.32 -22.12
CA TYR A 1172 103.08 -16.00 -21.52
C TYR A 1172 101.65 -15.52 -21.78
N SER A 1173 100.86 -15.39 -20.72
CA SER A 1173 99.46 -14.94 -20.76
C SER A 1173 99.25 -13.52 -21.31
N ALA A 1174 100.32 -12.73 -21.45
CA ALA A 1174 100.29 -11.45 -22.15
C ALA A 1174 99.81 -11.62 -23.60
N PHE A 1175 100.10 -12.76 -24.24
CA PHE A 1175 99.71 -13.11 -25.59
C PHE A 1175 98.50 -14.04 -25.58
N CYS A 1176 97.52 -13.77 -26.43
CA CYS A 1176 96.33 -14.60 -26.59
C CYS A 1176 96.14 -14.94 -28.06
N TYR A 1177 95.74 -16.18 -28.33
CA TYR A 1177 95.35 -16.67 -29.63
C TYR A 1177 94.08 -17.47 -29.48
N ASP A 1178 93.01 -17.02 -30.13
CA ASP A 1178 91.73 -17.70 -30.18
C ASP A 1178 91.41 -18.03 -31.64
N GLU A 1179 91.01 -19.26 -31.91
CA GLU A 1179 90.55 -19.70 -33.23
C GLU A 1179 89.12 -20.23 -33.17
N TRP A 1180 88.39 -20.06 -34.26
CA TRP A 1180 87.03 -20.55 -34.40
C TRP A 1180 86.82 -21.15 -35.80
N ASP A 1181 86.00 -22.20 -35.85
CA ASP A 1181 85.63 -22.88 -37.10
C ASP A 1181 84.67 -22.04 -37.96
N ALA A 1182 84.57 -22.39 -39.24
CA ALA A 1182 83.62 -21.78 -40.16
C ALA A 1182 82.18 -22.07 -39.73
N GLN A 1183 81.32 -21.06 -39.82
CA GLN A 1183 79.88 -21.18 -39.61
C GLN A 1183 79.15 -20.79 -40.90
N ASP A 1184 78.28 -21.66 -41.39
CA ASP A 1184 77.45 -21.39 -42.56
C ASP A 1184 76.47 -20.23 -42.31
N ALA A 1185 76.05 -19.57 -43.39
CA ALA A 1185 75.03 -18.54 -43.32
C ALA A 1185 73.72 -19.16 -42.82
N ILE A 1186 73.09 -18.55 -41.81
CA ILE A 1186 71.75 -18.93 -41.38
C ILE A 1186 70.78 -18.15 -42.28
N ILE A 1187 70.22 -18.86 -43.25
CA ILE A 1187 69.30 -18.30 -44.25
C ILE A 1187 67.88 -18.70 -43.86
N GLU A 1188 67.02 -17.71 -43.64
CA GLU A 1188 65.59 -17.90 -43.54
C GLU A 1188 64.99 -17.75 -44.94
N THR A 1189 64.34 -18.81 -45.43
CA THR A 1189 63.62 -18.81 -46.71
C THR A 1189 62.12 -18.86 -46.44
N TRP A 1190 61.35 -18.05 -47.17
CA TRP A 1190 59.89 -18.10 -47.18
C TRP A 1190 59.38 -18.19 -48.63
N ASP A 1191 58.27 -18.88 -48.82
CA ASP A 1191 57.57 -19.01 -50.11
C ASP A 1191 56.68 -17.79 -50.39
N ASP A 1192 56.09 -17.71 -51.59
CA ASP A 1192 55.16 -16.65 -51.96
C ASP A 1192 53.97 -16.62 -50.99
N GLU A 1193 53.79 -15.47 -50.32
CA GLU A 1193 52.72 -15.24 -49.36
C GLU A 1193 51.64 -14.40 -50.03
N TRP A 1194 50.46 -14.99 -50.24
CA TRP A 1194 49.34 -14.39 -50.97
C TRP A 1194 48.23 -13.96 -50.00
N GLU A 1195 47.72 -12.75 -50.19
CA GLU A 1195 46.44 -12.34 -49.63
C GLU A 1195 45.37 -12.81 -50.59
N VAL A 1196 44.51 -13.72 -50.14
CA VAL A 1196 43.33 -14.12 -50.90
C VAL A 1196 42.15 -13.35 -50.35
N ILE A 1197 41.67 -12.35 -51.10
CA ILE A 1197 40.39 -11.70 -50.81
C ILE A 1197 39.31 -12.52 -51.53
N PRO A 1198 38.42 -13.24 -50.81
CA PRO A 1198 37.39 -14.05 -51.43
C PRO A 1198 36.45 -13.16 -52.25
N GLY A 1199 36.18 -13.56 -53.49
CA GLY A 1199 35.24 -12.83 -54.34
C GLY A 1199 33.80 -12.99 -53.85
N THR A 1200 32.99 -11.94 -54.03
CA THR A 1200 31.54 -11.99 -53.79
C THR A 1200 30.80 -12.21 -55.11
N PRO A 1201 29.90 -13.20 -55.21
CA PRO A 1201 29.10 -13.43 -56.42
C PRO A 1201 28.17 -12.25 -56.71
N ALA A 1202 27.73 -12.12 -57.97
CA ALA A 1202 26.82 -11.06 -58.38
C ALA A 1202 25.47 -11.19 -57.68
N GLU A 1203 24.94 -10.07 -57.17
CA GLU A 1203 23.58 -10.03 -56.62
C GLU A 1203 22.60 -9.65 -57.74
N LEU A 1204 21.58 -10.48 -57.93
CA LEU A 1204 20.52 -10.32 -58.94
C LEU A 1204 19.23 -9.84 -58.26
N ASP A 1205 18.42 -9.03 -58.95
CA ASP A 1205 17.06 -8.74 -58.52
C ASP A 1205 16.08 -9.88 -58.86
N GLU A 1206 14.84 -9.76 -58.37
CA GLU A 1206 13.78 -10.76 -58.56
C GLU A 1206 13.37 -10.98 -60.02
N GLU A 1207 13.84 -10.14 -60.95
CA GLU A 1207 13.59 -10.25 -62.39
C GLU A 1207 14.81 -10.79 -63.16
N GLY A 1208 15.90 -11.12 -62.45
CA GLY A 1208 17.10 -11.77 -63.00
C GLY A 1208 18.13 -10.80 -63.59
N ASN A 1209 18.04 -9.50 -63.31
CA ASN A 1209 19.03 -8.52 -63.76
C ASN A 1209 20.10 -8.29 -62.69
N VAL A 1210 21.34 -8.03 -63.11
CA VAL A 1210 22.48 -7.83 -62.20
C VAL A 1210 22.40 -6.46 -61.55
N VAL A 1211 22.27 -6.43 -60.22
CA VAL A 1211 22.19 -5.20 -59.41
C VAL A 1211 23.55 -4.82 -58.84
N VAL A 1212 24.34 -5.83 -58.45
CA VAL A 1212 25.73 -5.67 -58.03
C VAL A 1212 26.57 -6.69 -58.77
N GLU A 1213 27.57 -6.24 -59.53
CA GLU A 1213 28.44 -7.13 -60.30
C GLU A 1213 29.32 -7.98 -59.38
N ALA A 1214 29.60 -9.22 -59.81
CA ALA A 1214 30.48 -10.12 -59.08
C ALA A 1214 31.88 -9.51 -58.96
N VAL A 1215 32.42 -9.47 -57.75
CA VAL A 1215 33.82 -9.10 -57.51
C VAL A 1215 34.62 -10.39 -57.50
N PRO A 1216 35.54 -10.62 -58.46
CA PRO A 1216 36.33 -11.85 -58.50
C PRO A 1216 37.31 -11.94 -57.33
N GLU A 1217 37.61 -13.18 -56.89
CA GLU A 1217 38.67 -13.45 -55.90
C GLU A 1217 39.97 -12.82 -56.40
N THR A 1218 40.51 -11.89 -55.62
CA THR A 1218 41.74 -11.19 -55.95
C THR A 1218 42.84 -11.71 -55.04
N ARG A 1219 43.90 -12.25 -55.66
CA ARG A 1219 45.10 -12.70 -54.99
C ARG A 1219 46.17 -11.63 -55.14
N THR A 1220 46.49 -10.95 -54.05
CA THR A 1220 47.53 -9.92 -54.04
C THR A 1220 48.77 -10.53 -53.38
N LEU A 1221 49.90 -10.56 -54.08
CA LEU A 1221 51.15 -11.06 -53.51
C LEU A 1221 51.59 -10.08 -52.42
N ILE A 1222 51.47 -10.49 -51.15
CA ILE A 1222 51.86 -9.67 -50.00
C ILE A 1222 53.37 -9.66 -49.87
N ARG A 1223 53.98 -10.82 -50.11
CA ARG A 1223 55.42 -11.01 -50.02
C ARG A 1223 55.85 -12.07 -51.03
N ALA A 1224 56.70 -11.67 -51.97
CA ALA A 1224 57.32 -12.62 -52.89
C ALA A 1224 58.26 -13.56 -52.13
N ALA A 1225 58.36 -14.79 -52.61
CA ALA A 1225 59.29 -15.80 -52.13
C ALA A 1225 60.69 -15.19 -52.09
N GLY A 1226 61.35 -15.32 -50.94
CA GLY A 1226 62.59 -14.62 -50.68
C GLY A 1226 63.39 -15.33 -49.61
N SER A 1227 64.69 -15.07 -49.62
CA SER A 1227 65.60 -15.49 -48.58
C SER A 1227 66.15 -14.25 -47.87
N ASN A 1228 66.23 -14.29 -46.55
CA ASN A 1228 66.97 -13.31 -45.77
C ASN A 1228 68.08 -14.00 -45.02
N VAL A 1229 69.28 -13.45 -45.12
CA VAL A 1229 70.43 -13.93 -44.37
C VAL A 1229 70.32 -13.33 -42.97
N ILE A 1230 69.90 -14.15 -42.00
CA ILE A 1230 69.77 -13.72 -40.59
C ILE A 1230 71.15 -13.57 -39.96
N GLN A 1231 72.10 -14.42 -40.37
CA GLN A 1231 73.49 -14.34 -39.98
C GLN A 1231 74.35 -14.73 -41.17
N GLU A 1232 75.25 -13.84 -41.59
CA GLU A 1232 76.14 -14.10 -42.72
C GLU A 1232 77.07 -15.28 -42.41
N ALA A 1233 77.43 -16.04 -43.45
CA ALA A 1233 78.42 -17.10 -43.33
C ALA A 1233 79.72 -16.50 -42.82
N ARG A 1234 80.25 -17.07 -41.75
CA ARG A 1234 81.50 -16.65 -41.15
C ARG A 1234 82.55 -17.70 -41.44
N GLU A 1235 83.58 -17.32 -42.18
CA GLU A 1235 84.70 -18.24 -42.43
C GLU A 1235 85.45 -18.57 -41.14
N ALA A 1236 86.10 -19.74 -41.14
CA ALA A 1236 87.02 -20.11 -40.07
C ALA A 1236 88.07 -19.01 -39.94
N GLY A 1237 88.37 -18.61 -38.72
CA GLY A 1237 89.25 -17.49 -38.47
C GLY A 1237 89.95 -17.60 -37.15
N ASN A 1238 90.97 -16.78 -36.98
CA ASN A 1238 91.72 -16.67 -35.75
C ASN A 1238 91.97 -15.21 -35.42
N VAL A 1239 92.19 -14.92 -34.14
CA VAL A 1239 92.56 -13.59 -33.69
C VAL A 1239 93.69 -13.69 -32.68
N TYR A 1240 94.69 -12.85 -32.89
CA TYR A 1240 95.73 -12.60 -31.90
C TYR A 1240 95.33 -11.38 -31.09
N ALA A 1241 95.43 -11.48 -29.77
CA ALA A 1241 95.14 -10.40 -28.85
C ALA A 1241 96.21 -10.30 -27.77
N PHE A 1242 96.27 -9.13 -27.11
CA PHE A 1242 97.09 -8.95 -25.91
C PHE A 1242 96.21 -8.82 -24.67
N ARG A 1243 96.65 -9.41 -23.56
CA ARG A 1243 96.33 -8.88 -22.23
C ARG A 1243 97.24 -7.69 -21.97
N LYS A 1244 96.78 -6.51 -22.39
CA LYS A 1244 97.60 -5.30 -22.40
C LYS A 1244 98.17 -4.93 -21.02
N GLU A 1245 97.43 -5.18 -19.94
CA GLU A 1245 97.91 -4.95 -18.57
C GLU A 1245 99.11 -5.82 -18.21
N GLU A 1246 99.05 -7.12 -18.51
CA GLU A 1246 100.17 -8.04 -18.28
C GLU A 1246 101.38 -7.69 -19.16
N LEU A 1247 101.15 -7.35 -20.43
CA LEU A 1247 102.21 -6.89 -21.33
C LEU A 1247 102.95 -5.67 -20.76
N LEU A 1248 102.20 -4.68 -20.25
CA LEU A 1248 102.78 -3.48 -19.64
C LEU A 1248 103.57 -3.80 -18.37
N PHE A 1249 103.13 -4.76 -17.54
CA PHE A 1249 103.90 -5.19 -16.37
C PHE A 1249 105.24 -5.82 -16.77
N TRP A 1250 105.26 -6.66 -17.80
CA TRP A 1250 106.49 -7.26 -18.31
C TRP A 1250 107.47 -6.22 -18.86
N ILE A 1251 106.99 -5.29 -19.70
CA ILE A 1251 107.81 -4.18 -20.23
C ILE A 1251 108.34 -3.30 -19.09
N SER A 1252 107.51 -3.00 -18.09
CA SER A 1252 107.91 -2.17 -16.95
C SER A 1252 109.01 -2.84 -16.12
N ARG A 1253 108.89 -4.14 -15.85
CA ARG A 1253 109.93 -4.91 -15.14
C ARG A 1253 111.24 -4.93 -15.92
N ALA A 1254 111.16 -5.20 -17.22
CA ALA A 1254 112.32 -5.19 -18.10
C ALA A 1254 113.03 -3.81 -18.10
N THR A 1255 112.25 -2.74 -18.15
CA THR A 1255 112.76 -1.36 -18.08
C THR A 1255 113.45 -1.08 -16.75
N ILE A 1256 112.85 -1.49 -15.62
CA ILE A 1256 113.46 -1.34 -14.29
C ILE A 1256 114.79 -2.08 -14.20
N ALA A 1257 114.85 -3.32 -14.68
CA ALA A 1257 116.08 -4.12 -14.66
C ALA A 1257 117.19 -3.47 -15.52
N LYS A 1258 116.86 -2.95 -16.71
CA LYS A 1258 117.81 -2.20 -17.55
C LYS A 1258 118.26 -0.89 -16.90
N GLN A 1259 117.37 -0.19 -16.22
CA GLN A 1259 117.72 1.02 -15.48
C GLN A 1259 118.68 0.72 -14.31
N GLN A 1260 118.47 -0.37 -13.57
CA GLN A 1260 119.38 -0.80 -12.51
C GLN A 1260 120.77 -1.19 -13.04
N ASP A 1261 120.85 -1.81 -14.21
CA ASP A 1261 122.14 -2.10 -14.85
C ASP A 1261 122.87 -0.81 -15.26
N ILE A 1262 122.13 0.16 -15.80
CA ILE A 1262 122.66 1.51 -16.09
C ILE A 1262 123.16 2.16 -14.80
N GLU A 1263 122.40 2.15 -13.71
CA GLU A 1263 122.81 2.72 -12.42
C GLU A 1263 124.07 2.04 -11.86
N LYS A 1264 124.17 0.70 -11.93
CA LYS A 1264 125.39 -0.02 -11.52
C LYS A 1264 126.60 0.35 -12.38
N ARG A 1265 126.42 0.47 -13.70
CA ARG A 1265 127.48 0.90 -14.62
C ARG A 1265 127.88 2.35 -14.38
N LEU A 1266 126.91 3.23 -14.13
CA LEU A 1266 127.15 4.64 -13.82
C LEU A 1266 127.91 4.77 -12.48
N ALA A 1267 127.49 4.05 -11.44
CA ALA A 1267 128.18 4.01 -10.16
C ALA A 1267 129.62 3.46 -10.28
N ALA A 1268 129.84 2.46 -11.14
CA ALA A 1268 131.19 1.94 -11.43
C ALA A 1268 132.05 2.97 -12.19
N ILE A 1269 131.48 3.70 -13.16
CA ILE A 1269 132.15 4.79 -13.87
C ILE A 1269 132.49 5.93 -12.89
N GLU A 1270 131.53 6.39 -12.07
CA GLU A 1270 131.72 7.41 -11.04
C GLU A 1270 132.81 7.01 -10.02
N ALA A 1271 132.86 5.74 -9.62
CA ALA A 1271 133.93 5.20 -8.77
C ALA A 1271 135.31 5.17 -9.47
N SER A 1272 135.36 4.97 -10.79
CA SER A 1272 136.62 5.01 -11.56
C SER A 1272 137.10 6.42 -11.91
N MET A 1273 136.21 7.42 -11.91
CA MET A 1273 136.55 8.84 -12.10
C MET A 1273 137.00 9.52 -10.79
N SER A 1274 136.91 8.82 -9.66
CA SER A 1274 137.31 9.29 -8.32
C SER A 1274 138.61 8.68 -7.78
N SER A 1275 139.33 7.90 -8.60
CA SER A 1275 140.75 7.53 -8.45
C SER A 1275 141.58 8.22 -9.53
#